data_AF-A0A9X2MUR5-F1
#
_entry.id   AF-A0A9X2MUR5-F1
#
_cell.length_a   1.000
_cell.length_b   1.000
_cell.length_c   1.000
_cell.angle_alpha   90.00
_cell.angle_beta   90.00
_cell.angle_gamma   90.00
#
_symmetry.space_group_name_H-M   'P 1'
#
loop_
_entity.id
_entity.type
_entity.pdbx_description
1 polymer ?
#
loop_
_entity_poly.entity_id
_entity_poly.type
_entity_poly.pdbx_seq_one_letter_code
_entity_poly.pdbx_strand_id
1 'polypeptide(L)'
;MSKSKMRFAGKVSLVSVLAAASITSALGNIPLGDRLGLQVASAEAAEQTSSPAKGDIYEAEEAGAMEGIIIDTKHAGYTGAGFTDYNPNAPGGYIEWTIDVPAAGEYTLEFRYGHGGTDKRPAAISVNGEVVEEELAFDPTGDWTNWLTISTKAELKAGKNVIRATGAGASGGANIDHMRVYQEIDIVAEAEEADAMEGVIVDTKHAGYTGAGFTDYNPNAPGGYLEWKIDMPAAGDYTLEFRYAHGGSDKRPAAISVNGKEAAAELAFDPTGGWDVWLTTSMPVSLQEGENVIRATGAGASGGANIDHLRIHNKPNGGEETAPLEVVELSELVSGLQLKQLKELGLIAGEERQDDEPISRLEWMSLVNDTFGFVHQERFVGLGVEKSVWEVSLEEWYAYVFEAAKQAGYVKGFPDGTIRPDEPMTRQEVAVMVAGLLDLAPNPKAAGGFGKLPDWSNGAIGAVAAEGYMTGAGGGFSPAKPFTVGEAKELAAEIAKRHEVEAPRVRIVAAQAVADNLVAVTLNSRFDAFDFEDISISVPTGSWDTLTPNLKELRLSRAAQGVNRLGQTVLLYESLDKWDGDVRFEAEAAEPKFTGDLDAATRQADNMVSWQMEHGGFSKAIDYSKPWDGKSKRSEWQGPNGEDLGMIDNDATVKELQFLAQIYQETGDAAYKEAILKGFEFLFLLQTDTGGFPQVYPKRGNPGDNVQYSNAVTFNDNAMINVLDLMEDAAERSYPFGGDLISDELAAKLRTSMADGLNYILKAQIQVDGQLQGWGAQHDPVTYEAVGARAYEHASLSGSEAVGIVRYLMARPDQTPEIKRAIQAALAWFDEVKLEGIRYVSADPNGVYFVEDPNTTSWYRFYEIGTNEPIFSGRDGVKKRTIQEIEQERRDGYSWGGNYAEQLLETASTTGYFPGRVYAEVTAAASKDGSGRTLATGDIRQVTSLTKQLSELQNELTVAQDGTGDYRTVQAAIDAVPAGNGAPVTIHVKNGIYKEVVRIPSDKPFITLVGEDSQKTVITYDNYSGRDNGAGGTFGTSGSATAFIQANDVTVRNMTFENSTDESKVTEKDKQAVAMNVRGDRVSFANVRFLGNQDTLLTNGGTQYFSQCYIEGDVDFIFGGSRAVFDDCTIHSLDRGSDTNNGYITAASTLIEEPYGYLILNSRLTSDAPAGTVYLGRPWHPSGNPNAIASVVFMNTEMGPHIKDEPWTDMSGFSWKEARFAEYKNTGEGAVVNEFRKQLTDEEAAEWTVENVLKGWDPKQAE
;
A
#
# COMPACT_ATOMS: atom_id res chain seq x y z
N MET A 1 -76.83 -7.60 -4.17
CA MET A 1 -76.42 -8.64 -3.20
C MET A 1 -74.89 -8.72 -3.31
N SER A 2 -74.09 -8.32 -2.30
CA SER A 2 -73.78 -9.03 -1.03
C SER A 2 -73.07 -10.36 -1.30
N LYS A 3 -71.85 -10.68 -0.82
CA LYS A 3 -70.92 -10.16 0.23
C LYS A 3 -69.46 -10.57 -0.18
N SER A 4 -68.32 -10.22 0.43
CA SER A 4 -67.96 -9.47 1.66
C SER A 4 -66.51 -8.90 1.55
N LYS A 5 -65.92 -8.40 2.65
CA LYS A 5 -64.46 -8.21 2.88
C LYS A 5 -64.09 -8.58 4.33
N MET A 6 -62.81 -8.85 4.63
CA MET A 6 -62.22 -8.74 5.97
C MET A 6 -60.77 -8.21 5.89
N ARG A 7 -60.33 -7.58 6.99
CA ARG A 7 -58.99 -7.02 7.28
C ARG A 7 -58.74 -7.27 8.78
N PHE A 8 -57.49 -7.32 9.23
CA PHE A 8 -57.12 -6.86 10.58
C PHE A 8 -55.69 -6.31 10.63
N ALA A 9 -55.43 -5.44 11.61
CA ALA A 9 -54.15 -4.82 11.95
C ALA A 9 -54.19 -4.43 13.45
N GLY A 10 -53.03 -4.21 14.09
CA GLY A 10 -52.94 -3.77 15.50
C GLY A 10 -51.53 -3.28 15.88
N LYS A 11 -51.45 -2.30 16.80
CA LYS A 11 -50.23 -1.53 17.14
C LYS A 11 -50.19 -1.21 18.67
N VAL A 12 -48.99 -1.27 19.28
CA VAL A 12 -48.37 -0.21 20.16
C VAL A 12 -48.95 0.12 21.57
N SER A 13 -48.22 -0.31 22.62
CA SER A 13 -47.50 0.52 23.65
C SER A 13 -48.03 0.90 25.08
N LEU A 14 -47.05 0.93 26.00
CA LEU A 14 -46.75 1.81 27.17
C LEU A 14 -47.33 1.61 28.60
N VAL A 15 -46.46 1.95 29.58
CA VAL A 15 -46.62 2.48 30.98
C VAL A 15 -46.14 1.60 32.15
N SER A 16 -45.42 2.24 33.10
CA SER A 16 -44.69 1.75 34.29
C SER A 16 -45.45 1.93 35.64
N VAL A 17 -44.88 1.42 36.78
CA VAL A 17 -44.89 1.99 38.18
C VAL A 17 -44.85 0.97 39.36
N LEU A 18 -43.85 1.13 40.24
CA LEU A 18 -43.63 0.81 41.69
C LEU A 18 -44.19 -0.44 42.46
N ALA A 19 -43.23 -1.18 43.05
CA ALA A 19 -43.01 -1.54 44.49
C ALA A 19 -44.11 -2.04 45.47
N ALA A 20 -43.82 -3.13 46.24
CA ALA A 20 -43.71 -3.15 47.73
C ALA A 20 -43.56 -4.56 48.38
N ALA A 21 -42.86 -4.59 49.52
CA ALA A 21 -42.33 -5.72 50.32
C ALA A 21 -43.30 -6.63 51.11
N SER A 22 -42.83 -7.82 51.52
CA SER A 22 -42.97 -8.49 52.86
C SER A 22 -42.63 -10.00 52.79
N ILE A 23 -42.22 -10.78 53.80
CA ILE A 23 -41.45 -10.66 55.07
C ILE A 23 -41.60 -12.03 55.80
N THR A 24 -40.49 -12.60 56.30
CA THR A 24 -40.32 -13.64 57.38
C THR A 24 -40.69 -15.14 57.27
N SER A 25 -39.74 -15.92 57.83
CA SER A 25 -39.87 -17.12 58.70
C SER A 25 -39.96 -18.52 58.04
N ALA A 26 -39.47 -19.61 58.65
CA ALA A 26 -39.00 -19.82 60.03
C ALA A 26 -37.82 -20.82 60.18
N LEU A 27 -37.22 -20.86 61.38
CA LEU A 27 -36.05 -21.65 61.78
C LEU A 27 -36.36 -23.08 62.26
N GLY A 28 -35.39 -23.99 62.06
CA GLY A 28 -34.98 -25.01 63.04
C GLY A 28 -35.73 -26.37 63.06
N ASN A 29 -35.24 -27.42 63.73
CA ASN A 29 -33.94 -27.54 64.42
C ASN A 29 -33.64 -29.02 64.82
N ILE A 30 -32.44 -29.55 64.50
CA ILE A 30 -31.65 -30.61 65.21
C ILE A 30 -32.30 -32.00 65.56
N PRO A 31 -31.58 -33.01 66.11
CA PRO A 31 -30.18 -33.47 65.90
C PRO A 31 -29.94 -35.01 65.84
N LEU A 32 -28.65 -35.37 65.67
CA LEU A 32 -27.83 -36.25 66.54
C LEU A 32 -27.39 -37.63 66.02
N GLY A 33 -26.06 -37.80 65.90
CA GLY A 33 -25.39 -39.05 65.50
C GLY A 33 -23.86 -38.94 65.43
N ASP A 34 -23.21 -38.36 66.44
CA ASP A 34 -21.74 -38.24 66.49
C ASP A 34 -21.01 -39.58 66.38
N ARG A 35 -19.86 -39.60 65.66
CA ARG A 35 -18.55 -39.81 66.31
C ARG A 35 -17.31 -39.74 65.39
N LEU A 36 -16.21 -39.25 66.00
CA LEU A 36 -14.79 -39.47 65.68
C LEU A 36 -14.12 -38.63 64.56
N GLY A 37 -14.06 -37.31 64.78
CA GLY A 37 -12.83 -36.67 65.29
C GLY A 37 -11.54 -36.69 64.46
N LEU A 38 -11.23 -35.53 63.84
CA LEU A 38 -9.86 -35.00 63.72
C LEU A 38 -9.88 -33.53 64.17
N GLN A 39 -8.79 -33.01 64.76
CA GLN A 39 -8.80 -31.73 65.48
C GLN A 39 -7.74 -30.73 65.00
N VAL A 40 -8.22 -29.65 64.36
CA VAL A 40 -7.82 -28.23 64.45
C VAL A 40 -6.33 -27.82 64.33
N ALA A 41 -6.06 -27.01 63.30
CA ALA A 41 -5.41 -25.70 63.38
C ALA A 41 -6.03 -24.82 62.26
N SER A 42 -7.08 -24.04 62.53
CA SER A 42 -7.06 -22.61 62.87
C SER A 42 -6.77 -21.67 61.70
N ALA A 43 -7.81 -20.96 61.25
CA ALA A 43 -7.74 -19.71 60.48
C ALA A 43 -7.00 -18.60 61.30
N GLU A 44 -6.65 -17.42 60.78
CA GLU A 44 -7.33 -16.61 59.76
C GLU A 44 -6.40 -15.48 59.27
N ALA A 45 -6.42 -15.17 57.97
CA ALA A 45 -5.96 -13.90 57.41
C ALA A 45 -6.65 -13.70 56.04
N ALA A 46 -7.10 -12.49 55.75
CA ALA A 46 -7.79 -12.13 54.50
C ALA A 46 -6.92 -11.22 53.65
N GLU A 47 -7.00 -11.36 52.32
CA GLU A 47 -6.40 -10.43 51.35
C GLU A 47 -7.26 -10.35 50.07
N GLN A 48 -6.99 -9.36 49.20
CA GLN A 48 -7.87 -8.88 48.12
C GLN A 48 -7.44 -9.36 46.69
N THR A 49 -8.17 -8.90 45.66
CA THR A 49 -7.86 -8.88 44.20
C THR A 49 -8.11 -10.18 43.43
N SER A 50 -8.41 -10.23 42.11
CA SER A 50 -8.67 -9.26 40.99
C SER A 50 -9.66 -9.94 40.00
N SER A 51 -10.57 -9.32 39.23
CA SER A 51 -10.53 -8.25 38.20
C SER A 51 -10.04 -8.71 36.81
N PRO A 52 -10.92 -8.89 35.78
CA PRO A 52 -10.60 -9.53 34.49
C PRO A 52 -9.97 -8.58 33.44
N ALA A 53 -9.20 -7.60 33.92
CA ALA A 53 -8.69 -6.50 33.10
C ALA A 53 -7.44 -6.85 32.27
N LYS A 54 -6.70 -7.83 32.75
CA LYS A 54 -5.48 -8.34 32.14
C LYS A 54 -5.85 -9.71 31.58
N GLY A 55 -6.20 -9.75 30.29
CA GLY A 55 -6.73 -10.94 29.60
C GLY A 55 -6.10 -12.21 30.14
N ASP A 56 -6.94 -13.06 30.73
CA ASP A 56 -6.49 -14.01 31.75
C ASP A 56 -5.40 -14.92 31.19
N ILE A 57 -4.25 -14.93 31.85
CA ILE A 57 -3.14 -15.83 31.54
C ILE A 57 -3.42 -17.14 32.24
N TYR A 58 -3.72 -18.16 31.46
CA TYR A 58 -3.87 -19.54 31.88
C TYR A 58 -2.54 -20.25 31.62
N GLU A 59 -1.64 -20.18 32.61
CA GLU A 59 -0.34 -20.88 32.62
C GLU A 59 -0.58 -22.37 32.29
N ALA A 60 0.18 -22.91 31.33
CA ALA A 60 -0.13 -24.21 30.74
C ALA A 60 0.08 -25.34 31.75
N GLU A 61 1.05 -25.22 32.65
CA GLU A 61 1.35 -26.17 33.71
C GLU A 61 0.27 -26.26 34.81
N GLU A 62 -0.65 -25.28 34.86
CA GLU A 62 -1.80 -25.27 35.79
C GLU A 62 -3.11 -25.77 35.15
N ALA A 63 -3.07 -26.28 33.91
CA ALA A 63 -4.28 -26.70 33.19
C ALA A 63 -5.08 -27.81 33.91
N GLY A 64 -6.41 -27.75 33.76
CA GLY A 64 -7.36 -28.57 34.51
C GLY A 64 -7.34 -30.06 34.17
N ALA A 65 -6.89 -30.42 32.96
CA ALA A 65 -6.58 -31.78 32.57
C ALA A 65 -5.46 -31.83 31.52
N MET A 66 -4.66 -32.89 31.54
CA MET A 66 -3.61 -33.16 30.56
C MET A 66 -3.48 -34.68 30.32
N GLU A 67 -3.14 -35.08 29.10
CA GLU A 67 -2.71 -36.44 28.78
C GLU A 67 -1.53 -36.39 27.80
N GLY A 68 -0.48 -37.17 28.04
CA GLY A 68 0.73 -37.13 27.20
C GLY A 68 1.53 -35.82 27.30
N ILE A 69 1.51 -35.17 28.46
CA ILE A 69 2.23 -33.91 28.75
C ILE A 69 3.19 -34.11 29.93
N ILE A 70 4.33 -33.43 29.90
CA ILE A 70 5.18 -33.18 31.09
C ILE A 70 5.32 -31.68 31.33
N ILE A 71 5.63 -31.31 32.57
CA ILE A 71 5.97 -29.94 32.96
C ILE A 71 7.50 -29.86 33.06
N ASP A 72 8.11 -28.88 32.40
CA ASP A 72 9.56 -28.69 32.32
C ASP A 72 9.97 -27.24 32.62
N THR A 73 11.28 -27.03 32.83
CA THR A 73 11.92 -25.77 33.23
C THR A 73 13.32 -25.58 32.59
N LYS A 74 13.73 -26.45 31.66
CA LYS A 74 15.09 -26.45 31.07
C LYS A 74 15.45 -25.23 30.23
N HIS A 75 14.48 -24.56 29.64
CA HIS A 75 14.68 -23.42 28.75
C HIS A 75 14.33 -22.13 29.49
N ALA A 76 15.09 -21.05 29.31
CA ALA A 76 14.77 -19.76 29.93
C ALA A 76 13.68 -19.02 29.13
N GLY A 77 12.94 -18.12 29.79
CA GLY A 77 12.02 -17.17 29.14
C GLY A 77 10.52 -17.43 29.27
N TYR A 78 10.11 -18.54 29.88
CA TYR A 78 8.71 -18.90 30.18
C TYR A 78 8.14 -18.08 31.38
N THR A 79 6.81 -18.04 31.56
CA THR A 79 6.08 -17.41 32.69
C THR A 79 5.75 -18.43 33.78
N GLY A 80 4.93 -18.10 34.79
CA GLY A 80 4.54 -19.07 35.82
C GLY A 80 5.68 -19.78 36.57
N ALA A 81 5.52 -21.09 36.71
CA ALA A 81 6.41 -22.02 37.41
C ALA A 81 7.11 -23.01 36.46
N GLY A 82 6.62 -23.19 35.22
CA GLY A 82 7.19 -24.06 34.20
C GLY A 82 6.54 -23.81 32.84
N PHE A 83 6.76 -24.75 31.91
CA PHE A 83 5.99 -24.84 30.67
C PHE A 83 5.62 -26.30 30.41
N THR A 84 4.70 -26.54 29.48
CA THR A 84 4.27 -27.89 29.07
C THR A 84 5.02 -28.38 27.84
N ASP A 85 5.38 -29.66 27.80
CA ASP A 85 6.03 -30.36 26.68
C ASP A 85 5.23 -31.65 26.37
N TYR A 86 4.96 -31.90 25.08
CA TYR A 86 4.18 -33.04 24.60
C TYR A 86 5.05 -34.31 24.59
N ASN A 87 4.81 -35.20 25.56
CA ASN A 87 5.64 -36.38 25.82
C ASN A 87 4.80 -37.67 25.98
N PRO A 88 5.01 -38.69 25.12
CA PRO A 88 5.97 -38.72 24.01
C PRO A 88 5.61 -37.70 22.92
N ASN A 89 6.63 -37.23 22.20
CA ASN A 89 6.52 -36.37 21.01
C ASN A 89 5.77 -37.13 19.90
N ALA A 90 4.44 -37.13 19.99
CA ALA A 90 3.51 -37.91 19.20
C ALA A 90 2.10 -37.27 19.22
N PRO A 91 1.26 -37.52 18.20
CA PRO A 91 -0.08 -36.93 18.13
C PRO A 91 -1.02 -37.52 19.20
N GLY A 92 -2.01 -36.71 19.60
CA GLY A 92 -3.08 -37.09 20.52
C GLY A 92 -2.85 -36.78 22.00
N GLY A 93 -1.64 -36.34 22.39
CA GLY A 93 -1.45 -35.67 23.68
C GLY A 93 -2.23 -34.35 23.71
N TYR A 94 -2.68 -33.90 24.88
CA TYR A 94 -3.46 -32.67 25.00
C TYR A 94 -3.28 -31.93 26.33
N ILE A 95 -3.52 -30.62 26.28
CA ILE A 95 -3.65 -29.71 27.41
C ILE A 95 -5.08 -29.15 27.38
N GLU A 96 -5.79 -29.16 28.50
CA GLU A 96 -7.18 -28.72 28.61
C GLU A 96 -7.39 -27.75 29.78
N TRP A 97 -7.81 -26.53 29.44
CA TRP A 97 -8.18 -25.48 30.38
C TRP A 97 -9.70 -25.41 30.53
N THR A 98 -10.17 -25.13 31.75
CA THR A 98 -11.55 -24.68 31.99
C THR A 98 -11.50 -23.22 32.38
N ILE A 99 -11.89 -22.36 31.45
CA ILE A 99 -11.91 -20.90 31.62
C ILE A 99 -13.34 -20.42 31.93
N ASP A 100 -13.49 -19.22 32.48
CA ASP A 100 -14.80 -18.61 32.77
C ASP A 100 -14.80 -17.19 32.19
N VAL A 101 -15.67 -16.89 31.23
CA VAL A 101 -15.70 -15.59 30.51
C VAL A 101 -17.00 -14.83 30.81
N PRO A 102 -16.96 -13.50 30.96
CA PRO A 102 -18.12 -12.73 31.44
C PRO A 102 -19.28 -12.68 30.41
N ALA A 103 -18.96 -12.67 29.12
CA ALA A 103 -19.90 -12.52 28.02
C ALA A 103 -19.78 -13.66 26.98
N ALA A 104 -20.73 -13.73 26.06
CA ALA A 104 -20.64 -14.60 24.89
C ALA A 104 -20.21 -13.78 23.67
N GLY A 105 -19.40 -14.37 22.79
CA GLY A 105 -18.92 -13.75 21.55
C GLY A 105 -17.57 -14.35 21.11
N GLU A 106 -16.97 -13.77 20.07
CA GLU A 106 -15.63 -14.11 19.61
C GLU A 106 -14.55 -13.64 20.59
N TYR A 107 -13.63 -14.54 20.96
CA TYR A 107 -12.44 -14.27 21.75
C TYR A 107 -11.19 -14.73 20.99
N THR A 108 -10.08 -14.02 21.19
CA THR A 108 -8.74 -14.43 20.75
C THR A 108 -8.15 -15.38 21.78
N LEU A 109 -7.69 -16.53 21.30
CA LEU A 109 -6.95 -17.55 22.06
C LEU A 109 -5.47 -17.43 21.67
N GLU A 110 -4.70 -16.64 22.41
CA GLU A 110 -3.27 -16.42 22.17
C GLU A 110 -2.44 -17.44 22.96
N PHE A 111 -1.69 -18.28 22.28
CA PHE A 111 -0.79 -19.26 22.88
C PHE A 111 0.65 -18.74 22.80
N ARG A 112 1.30 -18.59 23.96
CA ARG A 112 2.74 -18.36 24.02
C ARG A 112 3.47 -19.70 24.03
N TYR A 113 4.47 -19.86 23.17
CA TYR A 113 5.09 -21.14 22.91
C TYR A 113 6.57 -21.04 22.55
N GLY A 114 7.30 -22.14 22.78
CA GLY A 114 8.71 -22.29 22.45
C GLY A 114 8.93 -23.56 21.63
N HIS A 115 9.68 -23.46 20.54
CA HIS A 115 9.91 -24.58 19.63
C HIS A 115 11.24 -24.42 18.89
N GLY A 116 12.33 -24.80 19.55
CA GLY A 116 13.67 -24.86 18.94
C GLY A 116 13.94 -26.15 18.16
N GLY A 117 12.89 -26.91 17.83
CA GLY A 117 12.97 -27.94 16.80
C GLY A 117 12.79 -27.28 15.42
N THR A 118 12.74 -28.10 14.36
CA THR A 118 12.68 -27.57 13.00
C THR A 118 11.43 -28.04 12.23
N ASP A 119 10.83 -29.18 12.54
CA ASP A 119 9.53 -29.60 11.95
C ASP A 119 8.37 -28.78 12.55
N LYS A 120 7.32 -28.41 11.77
CA LYS A 120 6.11 -27.75 12.33
C LYS A 120 5.43 -28.64 13.39
N ARG A 121 4.92 -28.05 14.48
CA ARG A 121 4.29 -28.78 15.60
C ARG A 121 2.81 -28.39 15.82
N PRO A 122 1.92 -28.62 14.84
CA PRO A 122 0.55 -28.13 14.91
C PRO A 122 -0.25 -28.78 16.05
N ALA A 123 -1.21 -28.02 16.59
CA ALA A 123 -2.23 -28.54 17.50
C ALA A 123 -3.63 -28.20 17.01
N ALA A 124 -4.53 -29.18 17.07
CA ALA A 124 -5.95 -28.96 16.89
C ALA A 124 -6.51 -28.25 18.13
N ILE A 125 -7.13 -27.09 17.94
CA ILE A 125 -7.77 -26.31 19.00
C ILE A 125 -9.26 -26.61 18.99
N SER A 126 -9.79 -27.00 20.14
CA SER A 126 -11.22 -27.27 20.31
C SER A 126 -11.81 -26.52 21.49
N VAL A 127 -13.03 -26.03 21.31
CA VAL A 127 -13.80 -25.27 22.28
C VAL A 127 -15.10 -26.00 22.54
N ASN A 128 -15.36 -26.33 23.81
CA ASN A 128 -16.55 -27.06 24.27
C ASN A 128 -16.80 -28.40 23.54
N GLY A 129 -15.75 -28.99 22.94
CA GLY A 129 -15.79 -30.25 22.19
C GLY A 129 -15.98 -30.11 20.68
N GLU A 130 -16.10 -28.89 20.15
CA GLU A 130 -16.10 -28.60 18.71
C GLU A 130 -14.70 -28.11 18.31
N VAL A 131 -14.15 -28.61 17.20
CA VAL A 131 -12.84 -28.15 16.68
C VAL A 131 -13.06 -26.81 16.00
N VAL A 132 -12.30 -25.80 16.42
CA VAL A 132 -12.34 -24.44 15.85
C VAL A 132 -11.15 -24.17 14.94
N GLU A 133 -10.04 -24.86 15.17
CA GLU A 133 -8.86 -24.86 14.31
C GLU A 133 -8.32 -26.30 14.23
N GLU A 134 -8.14 -26.83 13.01
CA GLU A 134 -7.71 -28.22 12.81
C GLU A 134 -6.18 -28.37 12.96
N GLU A 135 -5.39 -27.38 12.52
CA GLU A 135 -3.92 -27.42 12.57
C GLU A 135 -3.32 -26.03 12.88
N LEU A 136 -3.48 -25.53 14.12
CA LEU A 136 -2.83 -24.28 14.53
C LEU A 136 -1.31 -24.46 14.50
N ALA A 137 -0.63 -23.82 13.55
CA ALA A 137 0.76 -24.08 13.21
C ALA A 137 1.75 -23.43 14.18
N PHE A 138 2.19 -24.18 15.20
CA PHE A 138 3.31 -23.77 16.03
C PHE A 138 4.63 -23.99 15.27
N ASP A 139 5.09 -22.93 14.60
CA ASP A 139 6.28 -22.91 13.75
C ASP A 139 7.60 -22.85 14.55
N PRO A 140 8.74 -23.25 13.98
CA PRO A 140 10.04 -23.14 14.64
C PRO A 140 10.35 -21.73 15.16
N THR A 141 10.55 -21.59 16.47
CA THR A 141 10.99 -20.33 17.10
C THR A 141 12.51 -20.08 16.94
N GLY A 142 13.22 -20.97 16.24
CA GLY A 142 14.67 -20.89 15.97
C GLY A 142 15.55 -21.37 17.12
N ASP A 143 15.16 -21.11 18.37
CA ASP A 143 15.79 -21.66 19.57
C ASP A 143 14.76 -21.92 20.67
N TRP A 144 15.00 -22.92 21.52
CA TRP A 144 14.09 -23.31 22.60
C TRP A 144 13.90 -22.25 23.70
N THR A 145 14.76 -21.23 23.76
CA THR A 145 14.63 -20.06 24.65
C THR A 145 13.97 -18.85 23.98
N ASN A 146 13.70 -18.92 22.67
CA ASN A 146 12.86 -17.94 21.99
C ASN A 146 11.39 -18.34 22.10
N TRP A 147 10.56 -17.42 22.60
CA TRP A 147 9.15 -17.65 22.86
C TRP A 147 8.31 -16.71 22.01
N LEU A 148 7.60 -17.26 21.04
CA LEU A 148 6.68 -16.52 20.18
C LEU A 148 5.24 -16.66 20.68
N THR A 149 4.33 -15.84 20.15
CA THR A 149 2.89 -16.05 20.30
C THR A 149 2.28 -16.43 18.95
N ILE A 150 1.23 -17.25 19.00
CA ILE A 150 0.33 -17.52 17.88
C ILE A 150 -1.09 -17.52 18.41
N SER A 151 -2.07 -17.08 17.63
CA SER A 151 -3.46 -17.03 18.07
C SER A 151 -4.42 -17.67 17.08
N THR A 152 -5.59 -18.04 17.59
CA THR A 152 -6.78 -18.36 16.79
C THR A 152 -8.00 -17.70 17.43
N LYS A 153 -9.07 -17.51 16.66
CA LYS A 153 -10.33 -16.89 17.11
C LYS A 153 -11.37 -17.98 17.40
N ALA A 154 -12.14 -17.81 18.49
CA ALA A 154 -13.17 -18.77 18.85
C ALA A 154 -14.39 -18.12 19.51
N GLU A 155 -15.58 -18.59 19.14
CA GLU A 155 -16.86 -18.24 19.77
C GLU A 155 -17.00 -18.90 21.15
N LEU A 156 -16.95 -18.09 22.21
CA LEU A 156 -17.13 -18.52 23.60
C LEU A 156 -18.53 -18.18 24.12
N LYS A 157 -19.00 -18.96 25.09
CA LYS A 157 -20.29 -18.75 25.77
C LYS A 157 -20.06 -18.10 27.14
N ALA A 158 -20.91 -17.15 27.53
CA ALA A 158 -20.86 -16.56 28.86
C ALA A 158 -20.88 -17.64 29.97
N GLY A 159 -19.96 -17.51 30.92
CA GLY A 159 -19.64 -18.53 31.91
C GLY A 159 -18.52 -19.47 31.46
N LYS A 160 -18.60 -20.73 31.89
CA LYS A 160 -17.53 -21.70 31.70
C LYS A 160 -17.42 -22.24 30.28
N ASN A 161 -16.20 -22.23 29.74
CA ASN A 161 -15.83 -22.90 28.50
C ASN A 161 -14.67 -23.86 28.76
N VAL A 162 -14.63 -24.95 27.99
CA VAL A 162 -13.49 -25.88 27.98
C VAL A 162 -12.71 -25.66 26.70
N ILE A 163 -11.43 -25.33 26.81
CA ILE A 163 -10.52 -25.16 25.68
C ILE A 163 -9.47 -26.25 25.74
N ARG A 164 -9.23 -26.94 24.63
CA ARG A 164 -8.24 -28.02 24.54
C ARG A 164 -7.36 -27.85 23.31
N ALA A 165 -6.04 -27.78 23.54
CA ALA A 165 -5.02 -27.90 22.51
C ALA A 165 -4.53 -29.35 22.44
N THR A 166 -4.75 -30.02 21.31
CA THR A 166 -4.38 -31.43 21.08
C THR A 166 -3.29 -31.50 20.03
N GLY A 167 -2.12 -32.07 20.35
CA GLY A 167 -1.02 -32.19 19.39
C GLY A 167 -1.46 -33.00 18.16
N ALA A 168 -1.47 -32.36 16.99
CA ALA A 168 -1.90 -32.95 15.73
C ALA A 168 -0.70 -33.48 14.92
N GLY A 169 0.46 -32.82 15.04
CA GLY A 169 1.69 -33.22 14.36
C GLY A 169 2.25 -34.57 14.80
N ALA A 170 3.01 -35.21 13.91
CA ALA A 170 3.68 -36.49 14.17
C ALA A 170 4.67 -36.45 15.35
N SER A 171 5.19 -35.25 15.67
CA SER A 171 6.05 -34.96 16.83
C SER A 171 5.28 -34.40 18.04
N GLY A 172 3.94 -34.41 18.04
CA GLY A 172 3.12 -33.75 19.05
C GLY A 172 3.02 -32.23 18.85
N GLY A 173 2.51 -31.52 19.85
CA GLY A 173 2.46 -30.05 19.87
C GLY A 173 3.79 -29.41 20.30
N ALA A 174 3.89 -28.09 20.16
CA ALA A 174 5.02 -27.29 20.66
C ALA A 174 5.02 -27.19 22.20
N ASN A 175 6.09 -26.65 22.77
CA ASN A 175 6.10 -26.36 24.21
C ASN A 175 5.20 -25.16 24.47
N ILE A 176 4.07 -25.34 25.18
CA ILE A 176 3.17 -24.23 25.50
C ILE A 176 3.52 -23.70 26.90
N ASP A 177 3.79 -22.40 26.96
CA ASP A 177 4.03 -21.62 28.17
C ASP A 177 2.69 -21.29 28.84
N HIS A 178 1.85 -20.53 28.14
CA HIS A 178 0.51 -20.18 28.59
C HIS A 178 -0.44 -19.94 27.43
N MET A 179 -1.74 -20.00 27.73
CA MET A 179 -2.80 -19.47 26.88
C MET A 179 -3.33 -18.19 27.51
N ARG A 180 -3.34 -17.09 26.77
CA ARG A 180 -3.98 -15.84 27.13
C ARG A 180 -5.32 -15.75 26.40
N VAL A 181 -6.39 -15.45 27.13
CA VAL A 181 -7.75 -15.33 26.56
C VAL A 181 -8.28 -13.92 26.76
N TYR A 182 -8.64 -13.27 25.66
CA TYR A 182 -9.23 -11.94 25.69
C TYR A 182 -10.18 -11.73 24.51
N GLN A 183 -11.19 -10.89 24.71
CA GLN A 183 -12.01 -10.38 23.62
C GLN A 183 -11.27 -9.19 23.02
N GLU A 184 -11.04 -9.17 21.72
CA GLU A 184 -10.52 -7.99 21.04
C GLU A 184 -11.58 -6.91 21.00
N ILE A 185 -11.29 -5.78 21.64
CA ILE A 185 -12.14 -4.60 21.65
C ILE A 185 -11.41 -3.50 20.91
N ASP A 186 -12.13 -2.88 19.98
CA ASP A 186 -11.70 -1.72 19.21
C ASP A 186 -12.96 -0.93 18.84
N ILE A 187 -13.25 0.13 19.60
CA ILE A 187 -14.46 0.95 19.46
C ILE A 187 -14.04 2.36 19.09
N VAL A 188 -14.52 2.87 17.95
CA VAL A 188 -14.38 4.28 17.56
C VAL A 188 -15.69 5.02 17.86
N ALA A 189 -15.58 6.22 18.44
CA ALA A 189 -16.69 7.10 18.76
C ALA A 189 -16.39 8.53 18.27
N GLU A 190 -17.00 8.88 17.15
CA GLU A 190 -16.87 10.19 16.47
C GLU A 190 -17.16 11.35 17.44
N ALA A 191 -16.40 12.44 17.37
CA ALA A 191 -16.52 13.54 18.33
C ALA A 191 -17.75 14.43 18.07
N GLU A 192 -18.17 14.56 16.82
CA GLU A 192 -19.41 15.26 16.44
C GLU A 192 -20.68 14.50 16.85
N GLU A 193 -20.56 13.20 17.15
CA GLU A 193 -21.64 12.37 17.69
C GLU A 193 -21.64 12.26 19.22
N ALA A 194 -20.73 12.96 19.92
CA ALA A 194 -20.62 12.92 21.38
C ALA A 194 -21.95 13.24 22.11
N ASP A 195 -22.34 12.38 23.06
CA ASP A 195 -23.59 12.46 23.85
C ASP A 195 -23.81 13.82 24.52
N ALA A 196 -22.74 14.52 24.91
CA ALA A 196 -22.81 15.90 25.38
C ALA A 196 -21.57 16.71 24.99
N MET A 197 -21.80 17.96 24.58
CA MET A 197 -20.77 18.91 24.18
C MET A 197 -21.10 20.33 24.68
N GLU A 198 -20.11 21.07 25.18
CA GLU A 198 -20.26 22.45 25.64
C GLU A 198 -18.96 23.24 25.41
N GLY A 199 -19.03 24.45 24.82
CA GLY A 199 -17.83 25.22 24.46
C GLY A 199 -17.02 24.62 23.31
N VAL A 200 -17.70 23.88 22.43
CA VAL A 200 -17.16 23.16 21.27
C VAL A 200 -18.14 23.34 20.10
N ILE A 201 -17.64 23.33 18.86
CA ILE A 201 -18.44 23.32 17.62
C ILE A 201 -18.03 22.15 16.72
N VAL A 202 -18.94 21.69 15.87
CA VAL A 202 -18.62 20.77 14.77
C VAL A 202 -18.21 21.59 13.53
N ASP A 203 -17.12 21.19 12.89
CA ASP A 203 -16.53 21.87 11.72
C ASP A 203 -16.07 20.84 10.67
N THR A 204 -15.79 21.31 9.46
CA THR A 204 -15.46 20.49 8.25
C THR A 204 -14.39 21.14 7.37
N LYS A 205 -13.73 22.21 7.84
CA LYS A 205 -12.80 23.05 7.04
C LYS A 205 -11.43 22.46 6.74
N HIS A 206 -11.07 21.34 7.36
CA HIS A 206 -9.77 20.69 7.23
C HIS A 206 -10.00 19.27 6.71
N ALA A 207 -9.22 18.80 5.74
CA ALA A 207 -9.39 17.46 5.20
C ALA A 207 -8.78 16.40 6.14
N GLY A 208 -9.20 15.14 6.04
CA GLY A 208 -8.55 13.98 6.68
C GLY A 208 -9.19 13.46 7.98
N TYR A 209 -10.29 14.08 8.45
CA TYR A 209 -11.12 13.59 9.57
C TYR A 209 -11.95 12.35 9.20
N THR A 210 -12.46 11.62 10.19
CA THR A 210 -13.44 10.52 10.03
C THR A 210 -14.88 11.01 10.21
N GLY A 211 -15.87 10.19 9.87
CA GLY A 211 -17.28 10.56 10.06
C GLY A 211 -17.76 11.75 9.22
N ALA A 212 -18.60 12.59 9.81
CA ALA A 212 -19.27 13.72 9.19
C ALA A 212 -18.56 15.07 9.42
N GLY A 213 -17.59 15.12 10.33
CA GLY A 213 -16.83 16.32 10.66
C GLY A 213 -15.81 16.08 11.77
N PHE A 214 -15.34 17.15 12.39
CA PHE A 214 -14.55 17.10 13.61
C PHE A 214 -15.00 18.19 14.57
N THR A 215 -14.44 18.20 15.78
CA THR A 215 -14.81 19.17 16.83
C THR A 215 -13.72 20.19 17.15
N ASP A 216 -14.06 21.48 17.22
CA ASP A 216 -13.17 22.61 17.58
C ASP A 216 -13.63 23.27 18.89
N TYR A 217 -12.71 23.43 19.85
CA TYR A 217 -12.97 24.06 21.15
C TYR A 217 -13.14 25.59 21.00
N ASN A 218 -14.40 26.03 20.99
CA ASN A 218 -14.79 27.40 20.67
C ASN A 218 -15.69 28.02 21.77
N PRO A 219 -15.27 29.11 22.44
CA PRO A 219 -14.01 29.84 22.23
C PRO A 219 -12.78 29.03 22.68
N ASN A 220 -11.65 29.32 22.03
CA ASN A 220 -10.33 28.75 22.34
C ASN A 220 -9.86 29.15 23.75
N ALA A 221 -10.39 28.47 24.76
CA ALA A 221 -10.26 28.77 26.19
C ALA A 221 -10.50 27.49 27.02
N PRO A 222 -9.98 27.40 28.26
CA PRO A 222 -10.18 26.23 29.11
C PRO A 222 -11.63 26.08 29.57
N GLY A 223 -12.10 24.84 29.70
CA GLY A 223 -13.38 24.46 30.29
C GLY A 223 -14.46 23.97 29.32
N GLY A 224 -14.28 24.10 28.00
CA GLY A 224 -15.12 23.38 27.04
C GLY A 224 -14.90 21.86 27.14
N TYR A 225 -15.88 21.03 26.78
CA TYR A 225 -15.76 19.58 26.84
C TYR A 225 -16.58 18.83 25.77
N LEU A 226 -16.13 17.60 25.53
CA LEU A 226 -16.79 16.50 24.82
C LEU A 226 -17.02 15.36 25.82
N GLU A 227 -18.16 14.67 25.74
CA GLU A 227 -18.50 13.51 26.58
C GLU A 227 -19.21 12.43 25.76
N TRP A 228 -18.68 11.21 25.84
CA TRP A 228 -19.20 10.00 25.19
C TRP A 228 -19.67 8.97 26.22
N LYS A 229 -20.66 8.17 25.85
CA LYS A 229 -21.12 6.99 26.58
C LYS A 229 -20.82 5.72 25.83
N ILE A 230 -19.99 4.87 26.42
CA ILE A 230 -19.48 3.65 25.77
C ILE A 230 -19.83 2.44 26.62
N ASP A 231 -20.62 1.52 26.08
CA ASP A 231 -20.89 0.22 26.70
C ASP A 231 -19.73 -0.75 26.43
N MET A 232 -19.01 -1.15 27.48
CA MET A 232 -17.91 -2.13 27.35
C MET A 232 -18.43 -3.55 27.67
N PRO A 233 -18.13 -4.57 26.86
CA PRO A 233 -18.62 -5.94 27.09
C PRO A 233 -17.93 -6.64 28.27
N ALA A 234 -16.80 -6.13 28.76
CA ALA A 234 -16.12 -6.58 29.96
C ALA A 234 -15.42 -5.41 30.67
N ALA A 235 -15.33 -5.48 32.00
CA ALA A 235 -14.51 -4.57 32.78
C ALA A 235 -13.02 -4.86 32.51
N GLY A 236 -12.24 -3.83 32.17
CA GLY A 236 -10.82 -4.07 31.86
C GLY A 236 -9.94 -2.84 31.70
N ASP A 237 -8.67 -3.10 31.44
CA ASP A 237 -7.69 -2.06 31.10
C ASP A 237 -7.66 -1.90 29.58
N TYR A 238 -7.93 -0.69 29.13
CA TYR A 238 -8.04 -0.29 27.72
C TYR A 238 -7.15 0.93 27.47
N THR A 239 -6.92 1.23 26.21
CA THR A 239 -6.28 2.47 25.77
C THR A 239 -7.37 3.40 25.25
N LEU A 240 -7.44 4.62 25.77
CA LEU A 240 -8.14 5.73 25.13
C LEU A 240 -7.16 6.35 24.15
N GLU A 241 -7.47 6.32 22.87
CA GLU A 241 -6.72 6.94 21.79
C GLU A 241 -7.57 8.06 21.19
N PHE A 242 -7.07 9.29 21.21
CA PHE A 242 -7.74 10.44 20.61
C PHE A 242 -7.06 10.80 19.30
N ARG A 243 -7.79 10.76 18.19
CA ARG A 243 -7.31 11.29 16.90
C ARG A 243 -7.59 12.79 16.83
N TYR A 244 -6.59 13.57 16.45
CA TYR A 244 -6.63 15.02 16.60
C TYR A 244 -5.78 15.78 15.60
N ALA A 245 -6.15 17.04 15.34
CA ALA A 245 -5.37 18.00 14.56
C ALA A 245 -5.13 19.29 15.35
N HIS A 246 -3.96 19.89 15.16
CA HIS A 246 -3.61 21.18 15.76
C HIS A 246 -2.40 21.81 15.06
N GLY A 247 -2.65 22.94 14.39
CA GLY A 247 -1.64 23.67 13.60
C GLY A 247 -0.99 24.86 14.30
N GLY A 248 -1.12 24.97 15.63
CA GLY A 248 -0.42 25.99 16.43
C GLY A 248 0.92 25.50 17.00
N SER A 249 1.69 26.38 17.65
CA SER A 249 3.02 26.07 18.20
C SER A 249 3.02 25.49 19.63
N ASP A 250 1.97 25.75 20.40
CA ASP A 250 1.91 25.44 21.83
C ASP A 250 1.00 24.22 22.06
N LYS A 251 1.32 23.34 23.01
CA LYS A 251 0.50 22.16 23.33
C LYS A 251 -0.93 22.56 23.74
N ARG A 252 -1.94 21.77 23.36
CA ARG A 252 -3.36 21.99 23.71
C ARG A 252 -3.93 20.89 24.62
N PRO A 253 -3.51 20.82 25.90
CA PRO A 253 -3.88 19.69 26.75
C PRO A 253 -5.37 19.65 27.08
N ALA A 254 -5.89 18.44 27.31
CA ALA A 254 -7.23 18.20 27.86
C ALA A 254 -7.15 17.37 29.16
N ALA A 255 -8.01 17.70 30.12
CA ALA A 255 -8.28 16.87 31.29
C ALA A 255 -9.26 15.76 30.90
N ILE A 256 -8.86 14.50 31.10
CA ILE A 256 -9.66 13.32 30.79
C ILE A 256 -10.28 12.78 32.08
N SER A 257 -11.58 12.50 32.06
CA SER A 257 -12.28 11.86 33.17
C SER A 257 -13.13 10.69 32.71
N VAL A 258 -13.19 9.64 33.52
CA VAL A 258 -14.00 8.43 33.30
C VAL A 258 -14.92 8.21 34.50
N ASN A 259 -16.21 8.02 34.24
CA ASN A 259 -17.26 7.83 35.24
C ASN A 259 -17.23 8.91 36.34
N GLY A 260 -16.95 10.16 35.94
CA GLY A 260 -16.85 11.33 36.82
C GLY A 260 -15.60 11.39 37.70
N LYS A 261 -14.59 10.53 37.47
CA LYS A 261 -13.28 10.57 38.14
C LYS A 261 -12.22 11.02 37.14
N GLU A 262 -11.30 11.87 37.58
CA GLU A 262 -10.13 12.26 36.80
C GLU A 262 -9.26 11.03 36.48
N ALA A 263 -8.97 10.82 35.20
CA ALA A 263 -8.10 9.78 34.68
C ALA A 263 -6.74 10.38 34.24
N ALA A 264 -6.76 11.59 33.67
CA ALA A 264 -5.57 12.41 33.43
C ALA A 264 -5.90 13.89 33.65
N ALA A 265 -5.08 14.61 34.43
CA ALA A 265 -5.27 16.05 34.65
C ALA A 265 -4.91 16.88 33.40
N GLU A 266 -3.87 16.48 32.67
CA GLU A 266 -3.43 17.08 31.40
C GLU A 266 -2.89 15.97 30.48
N LEU A 267 -3.72 15.45 29.58
CA LEU A 267 -3.26 14.67 28.42
C LEU A 267 -2.77 15.64 27.35
N ALA A 268 -1.56 15.44 26.83
CA ALA A 268 -0.94 16.35 25.87
C ALA A 268 -1.39 16.05 24.44
N PHE A 269 -1.81 17.11 23.75
CA PHE A 269 -2.05 17.16 22.31
C PHE A 269 -1.01 18.12 21.72
N ASP A 270 -0.06 17.57 20.96
CA ASP A 270 1.13 18.28 20.50
C ASP A 270 0.92 18.90 19.11
N PRO A 271 1.74 19.90 18.69
CA PRO A 271 1.66 20.44 17.34
C PRO A 271 1.78 19.36 16.25
N THR A 272 0.71 19.18 15.48
CA THR A 272 0.65 18.20 14.38
C THR A 272 1.32 18.69 13.09
N GLY A 273 1.70 19.97 13.03
CA GLY A 273 2.35 20.61 11.88
C GLY A 273 1.40 21.23 10.86
N GLY A 274 0.12 20.82 10.85
CA GLY A 274 -0.95 21.40 10.03
C GLY A 274 -2.29 21.46 10.78
N TRP A 275 -3.36 21.89 10.11
CA TRP A 275 -4.73 21.75 10.66
C TRP A 275 -5.50 20.59 10.03
N ASP A 276 -4.92 20.03 8.97
CA ASP A 276 -5.29 18.91 8.11
C ASP A 276 -4.33 17.72 8.29
N VAL A 277 -3.40 17.80 9.25
CA VAL A 277 -2.53 16.70 9.67
C VAL A 277 -3.10 16.12 10.95
N TRP A 278 -3.49 14.85 10.91
CA TRP A 278 -4.13 14.15 12.02
C TRP A 278 -3.16 13.16 12.65
N LEU A 279 -2.93 13.30 13.95
CA LEU A 279 -2.12 12.38 14.76
C LEU A 279 -3.00 11.74 15.84
N THR A 280 -2.51 10.68 16.48
CA THR A 280 -3.13 10.12 17.69
C THR A 280 -2.34 10.49 18.94
N THR A 281 -3.04 10.60 20.08
CA THR A 281 -2.44 10.65 21.41
C THR A 281 -3.23 9.72 22.32
N SER A 282 -2.54 8.90 23.11
CA SER A 282 -3.17 7.79 23.81
C SER A 282 -2.81 7.72 25.29
N MET A 283 -3.71 7.13 26.08
CA MET A 283 -3.49 6.87 27.50
C MET A 283 -4.18 5.57 27.95
N PRO A 284 -3.57 4.79 28.85
CA PRO A 284 -4.22 3.65 29.47
C PRO A 284 -5.31 4.11 30.46
N VAL A 285 -6.39 3.34 30.56
CA VAL A 285 -7.49 3.56 31.50
C VAL A 285 -8.16 2.24 31.89
N SER A 286 -8.71 2.16 33.10
CA SER A 286 -9.56 1.04 33.51
C SER A 286 -11.04 1.40 33.33
N LEU A 287 -11.77 0.64 32.51
CA LEU A 287 -13.22 0.78 32.28
C LEU A 287 -14.01 -0.34 33.00
N GLN A 288 -15.26 -0.06 33.35
CA GLN A 288 -16.17 -1.06 33.94
C GLN A 288 -16.97 -1.80 32.85
N GLU A 289 -17.59 -2.93 33.16
CA GLU A 289 -18.55 -3.60 32.28
C GLU A 289 -19.85 -2.77 32.16
N GLY A 290 -20.40 -2.65 30.95
CA GLY A 290 -21.51 -1.77 30.61
C GLY A 290 -21.11 -0.30 30.43
N GLU A 291 -22.07 0.62 30.61
CA GLU A 291 -21.91 2.06 30.32
C GLU A 291 -20.73 2.68 31.09
N ASN A 292 -19.81 3.29 30.34
CA ASN A 292 -18.76 4.17 30.82
C ASN A 292 -18.97 5.57 30.24
N VAL A 293 -18.89 6.59 31.09
CA VAL A 293 -18.94 7.99 30.65
C VAL A 293 -17.51 8.53 30.56
N ILE A 294 -17.04 8.84 29.36
CA ILE A 294 -15.68 9.35 29.10
C ILE A 294 -15.79 10.80 28.65
N ARG A 295 -15.05 11.71 29.27
CA ARG A 295 -15.11 13.15 28.99
C ARG A 295 -13.73 13.75 28.80
N ALA A 296 -13.53 14.50 27.71
CA ALA A 296 -12.33 15.28 27.42
C ALA A 296 -12.61 16.79 27.55
N THR A 297 -12.02 17.44 28.55
CA THR A 297 -12.23 18.86 28.88
C THR A 297 -10.98 19.68 28.55
N GLY A 298 -11.08 20.70 27.69
CA GLY A 298 -9.92 21.53 27.33
C GLY A 298 -9.30 22.20 28.55
N ALA A 299 -8.03 21.91 28.85
CA ALA A 299 -7.32 22.39 30.02
C ALA A 299 -6.35 23.55 29.69
N GLY A 300 -5.85 23.59 28.45
CA GLY A 300 -4.94 24.63 27.97
C GLY A 300 -5.56 26.04 27.93
N ALA A 301 -4.70 27.06 27.98
CA ALA A 301 -5.14 28.47 27.88
C ALA A 301 -5.82 28.81 26.54
N SER A 302 -5.63 27.97 25.51
CA SER A 302 -6.28 28.05 24.19
C SER A 302 -7.36 26.98 23.98
N GLY A 303 -7.79 26.26 25.01
CA GLY A 303 -8.71 25.11 24.90
C GLY A 303 -7.99 23.81 24.54
N GLY A 304 -8.77 22.80 24.12
CA GLY A 304 -8.26 21.53 23.59
C GLY A 304 -7.90 21.61 22.10
N ALA A 305 -7.29 20.56 21.56
CA ALA A 305 -7.04 20.38 20.12
C ALA A 305 -8.34 20.10 19.35
N ASN A 306 -8.29 20.12 18.01
CA ASN A 306 -9.42 19.65 17.22
C ASN A 306 -9.51 18.13 17.40
N ILE A 307 -10.62 17.61 17.91
CA ILE A 307 -10.79 16.16 18.11
C ILE A 307 -11.67 15.61 16.99
N ASP A 308 -11.16 14.58 16.35
CA ASP A 308 -11.83 13.80 15.32
C ASP A 308 -12.77 12.79 15.98
N HIS A 309 -12.19 11.86 16.73
CA HIS A 309 -12.92 10.85 17.50
C HIS A 309 -12.13 10.42 18.75
N LEU A 310 -12.81 9.61 19.57
CA LEU A 310 -12.22 8.80 20.63
C LEU A 310 -12.28 7.32 20.24
N ARG A 311 -11.13 6.67 20.19
CA ARG A 311 -10.97 5.22 19.99
C ARG A 311 -10.61 4.53 21.31
N ILE A 312 -11.13 3.32 21.52
CA ILE A 312 -11.02 2.57 22.77
C ILE A 312 -10.67 1.12 22.44
N HIS A 313 -9.44 0.70 22.74
CA HIS A 313 -8.95 -0.62 22.35
C HIS A 313 -8.11 -1.32 23.43
N ASN A 314 -7.98 -2.65 23.33
CA ASN A 314 -7.06 -3.46 24.14
C ASN A 314 -5.93 -4.14 23.33
N LYS A 315 -5.75 -3.76 22.06
CA LYS A 315 -4.67 -4.23 21.17
C LYS A 315 -3.27 -3.93 21.74
N PRO A 316 -2.32 -4.90 21.75
CA PRO A 316 -1.09 -4.82 22.55
C PRO A 316 0.01 -3.87 22.02
N ASN A 317 -0.02 -3.46 20.74
CA ASN A 317 1.00 -2.61 20.12
C ASN A 317 0.40 -1.39 19.41
N GLY A 318 -0.49 -0.64 20.08
CA GLY A 318 -1.02 0.64 19.57
C GLY A 318 -1.48 0.58 18.11
N GLY A 319 -2.15 -0.52 17.74
CA GLY A 319 -2.35 -0.88 16.34
C GLY A 319 -3.15 0.21 15.63
N GLU A 320 -2.49 0.96 14.75
CA GLU A 320 -3.05 2.15 14.12
C GLU A 320 -4.42 1.87 13.50
N GLU A 321 -5.29 2.87 13.62
CA GLU A 321 -6.71 2.76 13.30
C GLU A 321 -6.96 2.33 11.85
N THR A 322 -7.87 1.36 11.71
CA THR A 322 -8.64 1.13 10.48
C THR A 322 -10.08 1.53 10.76
N ALA A 323 -10.53 2.65 10.17
CA ALA A 323 -11.96 2.88 10.00
C ALA A 323 -12.56 1.69 9.21
N PRO A 324 -13.83 1.31 9.46
CA PRO A 324 -14.46 0.23 8.70
C PRO A 324 -14.47 0.57 7.20
N LEU A 325 -14.06 -0.39 6.37
CA LEU A 325 -13.85 -0.19 4.94
C LEU A 325 -15.11 0.32 4.23
N GLU A 326 -15.08 1.55 3.72
CA GLU A 326 -16.24 2.14 3.04
C GLU A 326 -16.34 1.59 1.60
N VAL A 327 -17.41 0.84 1.32
CA VAL A 327 -17.68 0.36 -0.04
C VAL A 327 -18.42 1.45 -0.84
N VAL A 328 -17.74 1.99 -1.85
CA VAL A 328 -18.18 3.14 -2.67
C VAL A 328 -18.32 2.78 -4.15
N GLU A 329 -18.96 3.66 -4.92
CA GLU A 329 -18.99 3.54 -6.38
C GLU A 329 -17.60 3.87 -6.99
N LEU A 330 -17.24 3.26 -8.12
CA LEU A 330 -15.94 3.51 -8.78
C LEU A 330 -15.66 5.00 -9.03
N SER A 331 -16.68 5.78 -9.36
CA SER A 331 -16.56 7.23 -9.62
C SER A 331 -16.33 8.08 -8.37
N GLU A 332 -16.49 7.51 -7.18
CA GLU A 332 -16.19 8.16 -5.90
C GLU A 332 -14.77 7.80 -5.43
N LEU A 333 -14.26 6.63 -5.83
CA LEU A 333 -12.90 6.17 -5.55
C LEU A 333 -11.84 6.75 -6.51
N VAL A 334 -12.12 6.77 -7.82
CA VAL A 334 -11.19 7.28 -8.85
C VAL A 334 -11.74 8.47 -9.61
N SER A 335 -10.86 9.43 -9.93
CA SER A 335 -11.23 10.57 -10.78
C SER A 335 -11.68 10.12 -12.17
N GLY A 336 -12.52 10.92 -12.85
CA GLY A 336 -13.00 10.57 -14.18
C GLY A 336 -11.87 10.42 -15.23
N LEU A 337 -10.77 11.17 -15.07
CA LEU A 337 -9.56 11.02 -15.87
C LEU A 337 -8.86 9.67 -15.60
N GLN A 338 -8.66 9.30 -14.33
CA GLN A 338 -8.11 7.98 -13.99
C GLN A 338 -9.02 6.85 -14.47
N LEU A 339 -10.34 6.98 -14.33
CA LEU A 339 -11.31 6.00 -14.82
C LEU A 339 -11.22 5.85 -16.35
N LYS A 340 -10.92 6.91 -17.09
CA LYS A 340 -10.63 6.83 -18.53
C LYS A 340 -9.33 6.08 -18.79
N GLN A 341 -8.24 6.41 -18.09
CA GLN A 341 -6.95 5.72 -18.23
C GLN A 341 -7.05 4.22 -17.91
N LEU A 342 -7.76 3.84 -16.85
CA LEU A 342 -8.05 2.45 -16.49
C LEU A 342 -8.89 1.73 -17.55
N LYS A 343 -9.75 2.45 -18.28
CA LYS A 343 -10.50 1.92 -19.43
C LYS A 343 -9.65 1.77 -20.69
N GLU A 344 -8.71 2.68 -20.93
CA GLU A 344 -7.76 2.59 -22.04
C GLU A 344 -6.78 1.42 -21.86
N LEU A 345 -6.32 1.15 -20.64
CA LEU A 345 -5.59 -0.08 -20.32
C LEU A 345 -6.48 -1.34 -20.33
N GLY A 346 -7.81 -1.19 -20.30
CA GLY A 346 -8.78 -2.29 -20.27
C GLY A 346 -8.95 -2.98 -18.92
N LEU A 347 -8.35 -2.43 -17.86
CA LEU A 347 -8.47 -2.90 -16.47
C LEU A 347 -9.90 -2.68 -15.94
N ILE A 348 -10.59 -1.65 -16.44
CA ILE A 348 -12.02 -1.41 -16.22
C ILE A 348 -12.74 -1.33 -17.58
N ALA A 349 -13.92 -1.92 -17.71
CA ALA A 349 -14.73 -1.89 -18.91
C ALA A 349 -15.74 -0.73 -18.91
N GLY A 350 -16.16 -0.30 -20.11
CA GLY A 350 -17.25 0.66 -20.29
C GLY A 350 -18.63 -0.01 -20.46
N GLU A 351 -18.69 -1.08 -21.26
CA GLU A 351 -19.90 -1.87 -21.55
C GLU A 351 -19.51 -3.36 -21.71
N GLU A 352 -20.47 -4.26 -21.56
CA GLU A 352 -20.28 -5.71 -21.76
C GLU A 352 -20.31 -6.09 -23.26
N ARG A 353 -19.40 -6.97 -23.69
CA ARG A 353 -19.33 -7.49 -25.08
C ARG A 353 -20.61 -8.25 -25.45
N GLN A 354 -21.20 -7.97 -26.61
CA GLN A 354 -22.38 -8.68 -27.10
C GLN A 354 -22.02 -10.07 -27.68
N ASP A 355 -22.90 -11.06 -27.50
CA ASP A 355 -22.62 -12.47 -27.85
C ASP A 355 -22.42 -12.72 -29.37
N ASP A 356 -22.86 -11.82 -30.25
CA ASP A 356 -22.65 -11.89 -31.69
C ASP A 356 -21.34 -11.23 -32.17
N GLU A 357 -20.64 -10.51 -31.28
CA GLU A 357 -19.34 -9.92 -31.58
C GLU A 357 -18.23 -10.97 -31.69
N PRO A 358 -17.20 -10.76 -32.52
CA PRO A 358 -16.02 -11.62 -32.57
C PRO A 358 -15.27 -11.66 -31.24
N ILE A 359 -14.90 -12.86 -30.79
CA ILE A 359 -14.03 -13.05 -29.62
C ILE A 359 -12.56 -12.85 -30.03
N SER A 360 -11.80 -12.11 -29.24
CA SER A 360 -10.34 -11.98 -29.40
C SER A 360 -9.61 -13.22 -28.89
N ARG A 361 -8.31 -13.31 -29.19
CA ARG A 361 -7.48 -14.41 -28.70
C ARG A 361 -7.36 -14.39 -27.17
N LEU A 362 -7.12 -13.21 -26.58
CA LEU A 362 -7.06 -13.02 -25.13
C LEU A 362 -8.33 -13.49 -24.43
N GLU A 363 -9.50 -13.04 -24.90
CA GLU A 363 -10.80 -13.40 -24.31
C GLU A 363 -11.06 -14.91 -24.37
N TRP A 364 -10.71 -15.57 -25.47
CA TRP A 364 -10.86 -17.03 -25.58
C TRP A 364 -10.00 -17.78 -24.55
N MET A 365 -8.73 -17.39 -24.36
CA MET A 365 -7.88 -18.04 -23.36
C MET A 365 -8.31 -17.69 -21.94
N SER A 366 -8.80 -16.47 -21.69
CA SER A 366 -9.33 -16.10 -20.37
C SER A 366 -10.52 -16.97 -20.00
N LEU A 367 -11.47 -17.13 -20.93
CA LEU A 367 -12.63 -18.02 -20.77
C LEU A 367 -12.20 -19.47 -20.54
N VAL A 368 -11.25 -20.00 -21.31
CA VAL A 368 -10.75 -21.38 -21.12
C VAL A 368 -10.02 -21.51 -19.78
N ASN A 369 -9.14 -20.58 -19.43
CA ASN A 369 -8.41 -20.62 -18.17
C ASN A 369 -9.35 -20.60 -16.96
N ASP A 370 -10.36 -19.74 -16.95
CA ASP A 370 -11.37 -19.72 -15.90
C ASP A 370 -12.20 -21.02 -15.86
N THR A 371 -12.67 -21.49 -17.03
CA THR A 371 -13.50 -22.70 -17.16
C THR A 371 -12.80 -23.96 -16.63
N PHE A 372 -11.49 -24.09 -16.86
CA PHE A 372 -10.69 -25.27 -16.51
C PHE A 372 -9.78 -25.06 -15.29
N GLY A 373 -9.80 -23.88 -14.67
CA GLY A 373 -8.99 -23.57 -13.48
C GLY A 373 -7.50 -23.38 -13.76
N PHE A 374 -7.12 -23.11 -15.01
CA PHE A 374 -5.72 -22.86 -15.36
C PHE A 374 -5.30 -21.48 -14.87
N VAL A 375 -4.37 -21.46 -13.93
CA VAL A 375 -3.66 -20.25 -13.48
C VAL A 375 -2.17 -20.43 -13.76
N HIS A 376 -1.46 -19.31 -13.96
CA HIS A 376 -0.01 -19.38 -14.08
C HIS A 376 0.58 -19.71 -12.71
N GLN A 377 1.26 -20.84 -12.61
CA GLN A 377 1.96 -21.25 -11.40
C GLN A 377 3.46 -21.00 -11.58
N GLU A 378 3.94 -19.92 -10.96
CA GLU A 378 5.36 -19.68 -10.72
C GLU A 378 5.85 -20.70 -9.68
N ARG A 379 6.88 -21.50 -9.99
CA ARG A 379 7.47 -22.43 -9.01
C ARG A 379 8.20 -21.68 -7.89
N PHE A 380 8.83 -20.56 -8.23
CA PHE A 380 9.46 -19.62 -7.30
C PHE A 380 9.11 -18.19 -7.74
N VAL A 381 8.34 -17.47 -6.92
CA VAL A 381 7.70 -16.18 -7.24
C VAL A 381 8.72 -15.06 -7.33
N GLY A 382 8.57 -14.17 -8.33
CA GLY A 382 9.38 -12.95 -8.49
C GLY A 382 10.86 -13.18 -8.88
N LEU A 383 11.32 -14.42 -8.89
CA LEU A 383 12.72 -14.81 -9.15
C LEU A 383 13.03 -15.07 -10.63
N GLY A 384 12.05 -14.92 -11.53
CA GLY A 384 12.21 -15.14 -12.97
C GLY A 384 13.39 -14.37 -13.61
N VAL A 385 14.23 -15.11 -14.34
CA VAL A 385 15.29 -14.56 -15.23
C VAL A 385 14.99 -14.70 -16.71
N GLU A 386 14.03 -15.54 -17.07
CA GLU A 386 13.65 -15.70 -18.47
C GLU A 386 12.93 -14.45 -18.92
N LYS A 387 13.61 -13.64 -19.73
CA LYS A 387 12.89 -12.79 -20.68
C LYS A 387 12.20 -13.68 -21.69
N SER A 388 10.95 -14.03 -21.40
CA SER A 388 10.07 -14.79 -22.27
C SER A 388 10.04 -14.15 -23.66
N VAL A 389 10.08 -14.96 -24.72
CA VAL A 389 10.11 -14.45 -26.12
C VAL A 389 8.81 -13.70 -26.47
N TRP A 390 7.84 -13.71 -25.56
CA TRP A 390 6.53 -13.07 -25.64
C TRP A 390 6.47 -11.70 -24.92
N GLU A 391 7.56 -11.24 -24.27
CA GLU A 391 7.64 -10.04 -23.42
C GLU A 391 7.65 -8.69 -24.16
N VAL A 392 6.71 -8.50 -25.10
CA VAL A 392 6.22 -7.15 -25.38
C VAL A 392 5.02 -6.84 -24.46
N SER A 393 4.44 -7.86 -23.81
CA SER A 393 3.20 -7.75 -23.03
C SER A 393 3.31 -8.01 -21.52
N LEU A 394 4.50 -8.24 -20.93
CA LEU A 394 4.59 -8.52 -19.48
C LEU A 394 4.40 -7.29 -18.59
N GLU A 395 4.50 -6.08 -19.15
CA GLU A 395 4.06 -4.86 -18.46
C GLU A 395 2.52 -4.79 -18.39
N GLU A 396 1.80 -5.46 -19.30
CA GLU A 396 0.34 -5.39 -19.40
C GLU A 396 -0.35 -6.39 -18.46
N TRP A 397 -1.41 -5.95 -17.79
CA TRP A 397 -2.08 -6.71 -16.72
C TRP A 397 -2.58 -8.11 -17.12
N TYR A 398 -2.88 -8.30 -18.41
CA TYR A 398 -3.47 -9.53 -18.93
C TYR A 398 -2.46 -10.65 -19.22
N ALA A 399 -1.16 -10.44 -18.97
CA ALA A 399 -0.13 -11.41 -19.30
C ALA A 399 -0.26 -12.76 -18.58
N TYR A 400 -0.85 -12.79 -17.38
CA TYR A 400 -1.14 -14.02 -16.62
C TYR A 400 -2.05 -14.99 -17.37
N VAL A 401 -2.98 -14.47 -18.17
CA VAL A 401 -3.85 -15.28 -19.04
C VAL A 401 -3.03 -16.02 -20.10
N PHE A 402 -2.02 -15.37 -20.67
CA PHE A 402 -1.14 -15.96 -21.68
C PHE A 402 -0.22 -17.03 -21.11
N GLU A 403 0.44 -16.75 -19.99
CA GLU A 403 1.37 -17.71 -19.38
C GLU A 403 0.63 -18.93 -18.81
N ALA A 404 -0.56 -18.76 -18.22
CA ALA A 404 -1.45 -19.87 -17.86
C ALA A 404 -1.82 -20.74 -19.08
N ALA A 405 -2.21 -20.12 -20.20
CA ALA A 405 -2.60 -20.83 -21.43
C ALA A 405 -1.43 -21.59 -22.09
N LYS A 406 -0.22 -21.03 -22.01
CA LYS A 406 1.04 -21.61 -22.47
C LYS A 406 1.47 -22.77 -21.57
N GLN A 407 1.39 -22.62 -20.24
CA GLN A 407 1.70 -23.64 -19.24
C GLN A 407 0.74 -24.84 -19.34
N ALA A 408 -0.55 -24.59 -19.61
CA ALA A 408 -1.55 -25.60 -19.91
C ALA A 408 -1.41 -26.25 -21.32
N GLY A 409 -0.48 -25.78 -22.16
CA GLY A 409 -0.08 -26.44 -23.41
C GLY A 409 -1.04 -26.33 -24.60
N TYR A 410 -2.22 -25.70 -24.44
CA TYR A 410 -3.24 -25.62 -25.49
C TYR A 410 -3.01 -24.49 -26.51
N VAL A 411 -2.04 -23.60 -26.24
CA VAL A 411 -1.66 -22.49 -27.14
C VAL A 411 -0.23 -22.67 -27.65
N LYS A 412 -0.01 -22.29 -28.91
CA LYS A 412 1.30 -22.09 -29.52
C LYS A 412 1.27 -20.73 -30.22
N GLY A 413 2.30 -19.91 -30.05
CA GLY A 413 2.40 -18.63 -30.73
C GLY A 413 2.57 -18.78 -32.25
N PHE A 414 2.43 -17.66 -32.96
CA PHE A 414 2.52 -17.65 -34.41
C PHE A 414 3.95 -17.93 -34.92
N PRO A 415 4.14 -18.41 -36.17
CA PRO A 415 5.47 -18.65 -36.74
C PRO A 415 6.39 -17.43 -36.85
N ASP A 416 5.86 -16.22 -36.63
CA ASP A 416 6.58 -14.95 -36.58
C ASP A 416 6.98 -14.51 -35.16
N GLY A 417 6.66 -15.32 -34.13
CA GLY A 417 6.92 -15.02 -32.72
C GLY A 417 5.88 -14.11 -32.06
N THR A 418 4.80 -13.74 -32.75
CA THR A 418 3.72 -12.92 -32.16
C THR A 418 2.64 -13.78 -31.49
N ILE A 419 1.86 -13.17 -30.60
CA ILE A 419 0.63 -13.78 -30.04
C ILE A 419 -0.64 -13.06 -30.52
N ARG A 420 -0.60 -11.73 -30.65
CA ARG A 420 -1.70 -10.89 -31.16
C ARG A 420 -2.95 -10.99 -30.26
N PRO A 421 -2.85 -10.45 -29.03
CA PRO A 421 -3.88 -10.60 -27.98
C PRO A 421 -5.28 -10.22 -28.46
N ASP A 422 -5.41 -9.06 -29.08
CA ASP A 422 -6.70 -8.45 -29.43
C ASP A 422 -7.20 -8.82 -30.84
N GLU A 423 -6.46 -9.62 -31.61
CA GLU A 423 -6.92 -10.04 -32.94
C GLU A 423 -8.14 -10.97 -32.83
N PRO A 424 -9.27 -10.68 -33.53
CA PRO A 424 -10.44 -11.55 -33.57
C PRO A 424 -10.12 -12.96 -34.09
N MET A 425 -10.55 -13.98 -33.36
CA MET A 425 -10.29 -15.38 -33.72
C MET A 425 -11.21 -15.88 -34.84
N THR A 426 -10.64 -16.66 -35.74
CA THR A 426 -11.39 -17.44 -36.75
C THR A 426 -11.70 -18.85 -36.27
N ARG A 427 -12.78 -19.46 -36.79
CA ARG A 427 -13.20 -20.84 -36.43
C ARG A 427 -12.09 -21.89 -36.52
N GLN A 428 -11.17 -21.76 -37.47
CA GLN A 428 -10.04 -22.68 -37.62
C GLN A 428 -8.97 -22.53 -36.53
N GLU A 429 -8.80 -21.34 -35.94
CA GLU A 429 -7.84 -21.11 -34.85
C GLU A 429 -8.38 -21.70 -33.55
N VAL A 430 -9.67 -21.46 -33.28
CA VAL A 430 -10.38 -22.09 -32.15
C VAL A 430 -10.34 -23.62 -32.28
N ALA A 431 -10.56 -24.17 -33.48
CA ALA A 431 -10.44 -25.62 -33.72
C ALA A 431 -9.04 -26.17 -33.43
N VAL A 432 -7.98 -25.40 -33.69
CA VAL A 432 -6.60 -25.79 -33.36
C VAL A 432 -6.34 -25.71 -31.86
N MET A 433 -6.82 -24.66 -31.17
CA MET A 433 -6.68 -24.54 -29.71
C MET A 433 -7.49 -25.60 -28.96
N VAL A 434 -8.74 -25.89 -29.37
CA VAL A 434 -9.57 -26.96 -28.78
C VAL A 434 -8.97 -28.35 -29.04
N ALA A 435 -8.39 -28.59 -30.22
CA ALA A 435 -7.66 -29.84 -30.45
C ALA A 435 -6.41 -29.97 -29.57
N GLY A 436 -5.73 -28.86 -29.24
CA GLY A 436 -4.62 -28.82 -28.29
C GLY A 436 -5.07 -29.07 -26.85
N LEU A 437 -6.11 -28.35 -26.40
CA LEU A 437 -6.73 -28.47 -25.07
C LEU A 437 -7.18 -29.89 -24.75
N LEU A 438 -7.62 -30.63 -25.76
CA LEU A 438 -8.15 -31.99 -25.63
C LEU A 438 -7.19 -33.08 -26.12
N ASP A 439 -5.92 -32.74 -26.40
CA ASP A 439 -4.87 -33.61 -26.97
C ASP A 439 -5.36 -34.51 -28.14
N LEU A 440 -6.16 -33.93 -29.04
CA LEU A 440 -6.81 -34.70 -30.12
C LEU A 440 -5.85 -34.99 -31.26
N ALA A 441 -5.69 -36.28 -31.57
CA ALA A 441 -4.89 -36.74 -32.70
C ALA A 441 -5.39 -36.16 -34.05
N PRO A 442 -4.53 -35.54 -34.87
CA PRO A 442 -4.94 -34.91 -36.14
C PRO A 442 -5.65 -35.87 -37.11
N ASN A 443 -6.87 -35.51 -37.54
CA ASN A 443 -7.74 -36.37 -38.35
C ASN A 443 -8.17 -35.71 -39.68
N PRO A 444 -7.25 -35.49 -40.64
CA PRO A 444 -7.59 -34.85 -41.93
C PRO A 444 -8.54 -35.67 -42.81
N LYS A 445 -8.85 -36.93 -42.46
CA LYS A 445 -9.85 -37.74 -43.17
C LYS A 445 -11.27 -37.32 -42.82
N ALA A 446 -11.56 -37.06 -41.55
CA ALA A 446 -12.87 -36.56 -41.11
C ALA A 446 -13.16 -35.16 -41.69
N ALA A 447 -12.14 -34.33 -41.85
CA ALA A 447 -12.25 -33.03 -42.52
C ALA A 447 -12.63 -33.10 -44.02
N GLY A 448 -12.48 -34.26 -44.68
CA GLY A 448 -12.71 -34.41 -46.12
C GLY A 448 -14.13 -34.08 -46.61
N GLY A 449 -15.10 -34.02 -45.69
CA GLY A 449 -16.47 -33.57 -45.99
C GLY A 449 -16.62 -32.05 -46.16
N PHE A 450 -15.63 -31.24 -45.75
CA PHE A 450 -15.73 -29.78 -45.72
C PHE A 450 -15.08 -29.05 -46.92
N GLY A 451 -14.54 -29.79 -47.88
CA GLY A 451 -13.82 -29.23 -49.04
C GLY A 451 -12.34 -28.94 -48.75
N LYS A 452 -11.74 -28.00 -49.50
CA LYS A 452 -10.30 -27.67 -49.35
C LYS A 452 -10.09 -26.73 -48.16
N LEU A 453 -9.43 -27.23 -47.12
CA LEU A 453 -8.99 -26.47 -45.94
C LEU A 453 -7.51 -26.08 -46.02
N PRO A 454 -7.02 -25.13 -45.20
CA PRO A 454 -5.59 -24.85 -45.05
C PRO A 454 -4.85 -26.01 -44.38
N ASP A 455 -3.64 -26.34 -44.87
CA ASP A 455 -2.91 -27.54 -44.43
C ASP A 455 -2.56 -27.54 -42.93
N TRP A 456 -2.34 -26.35 -42.34
CA TRP A 456 -1.98 -26.19 -40.92
C TRP A 456 -3.15 -26.45 -39.95
N SER A 457 -4.40 -26.23 -40.37
CA SER A 457 -5.60 -26.39 -39.53
C SER A 457 -6.43 -27.63 -39.89
N ASN A 458 -6.28 -28.18 -41.10
CA ASN A 458 -7.02 -29.33 -41.63
C ASN A 458 -7.08 -30.55 -40.67
N GLY A 459 -5.95 -30.90 -40.06
CA GLY A 459 -5.88 -32.02 -39.12
C GLY A 459 -6.69 -31.80 -37.85
N ALA A 460 -6.58 -30.61 -37.25
CA ALA A 460 -7.30 -30.24 -36.03
C ALA A 460 -8.81 -30.07 -36.28
N ILE A 461 -9.18 -29.37 -37.37
CA ILE A 461 -10.59 -29.22 -37.80
C ILE A 461 -11.27 -30.59 -37.95
N GLY A 462 -10.57 -31.55 -38.57
CA GLY A 462 -11.10 -32.91 -38.70
C GLY A 462 -11.22 -33.66 -37.37
N ALA A 463 -10.34 -33.39 -36.41
CA ALA A 463 -10.40 -34.01 -35.09
C ALA A 463 -11.58 -33.46 -34.26
N VAL A 464 -11.69 -32.14 -34.09
CA VAL A 464 -12.81 -31.53 -33.33
C VAL A 464 -14.19 -31.78 -33.95
N ALA A 465 -14.24 -32.00 -35.27
CA ALA A 465 -15.46 -32.38 -35.98
C ALA A 465 -15.80 -33.87 -35.85
N ALA A 466 -14.81 -34.76 -35.73
CA ALA A 466 -15.04 -36.19 -35.50
C ALA A 466 -15.64 -36.44 -34.11
N GLU A 467 -15.14 -35.72 -33.09
CA GLU A 467 -15.66 -35.78 -31.71
C GLU A 467 -16.89 -34.88 -31.48
N GLY A 468 -17.34 -34.14 -32.50
CA GLY A 468 -18.56 -33.35 -32.45
C GLY A 468 -18.53 -32.16 -31.49
N TYR A 469 -17.38 -31.52 -31.29
CA TYR A 469 -17.25 -30.24 -30.60
C TYR A 469 -17.54 -29.04 -31.52
N MET A 470 -17.08 -29.11 -32.77
CA MET A 470 -17.31 -28.05 -33.77
C MET A 470 -17.81 -28.65 -35.08
N THR A 471 -18.93 -28.12 -35.61
CA THR A 471 -19.52 -28.57 -36.87
C THR A 471 -19.61 -27.44 -37.90
N GLY A 472 -19.80 -27.82 -39.18
CA GLY A 472 -19.94 -26.91 -40.31
C GLY A 472 -21.39 -26.68 -40.72
N ALA A 473 -21.81 -25.42 -40.83
CA ALA A 473 -23.14 -25.07 -41.31
C ALA A 473 -23.28 -25.35 -42.83
N GLY A 474 -24.43 -25.86 -43.26
CA GLY A 474 -24.77 -26.00 -44.69
C GLY A 474 -23.87 -26.93 -45.52
N GLY A 475 -23.02 -27.74 -44.87
CA GLY A 475 -22.09 -28.66 -45.54
C GLY A 475 -20.64 -28.18 -45.66
N GLY A 476 -20.24 -27.10 -44.99
CA GLY A 476 -18.85 -26.62 -44.95
C GLY A 476 -18.45 -26.04 -43.60
N PHE A 477 -17.17 -26.18 -43.22
CA PHE A 477 -16.66 -25.74 -41.91
C PHE A 477 -16.55 -24.21 -41.77
N SER A 478 -16.42 -23.48 -42.89
CA SER A 478 -16.22 -22.02 -42.94
C SER A 478 -15.03 -21.53 -42.10
N PRO A 479 -13.81 -22.04 -42.36
CA PRO A 479 -12.64 -21.88 -41.47
C PRO A 479 -12.27 -20.42 -41.16
N ALA A 480 -12.44 -19.50 -42.11
CA ALA A 480 -12.10 -18.08 -41.96
C ALA A 480 -13.26 -17.20 -41.44
N LYS A 481 -14.41 -17.77 -41.06
CA LYS A 481 -15.47 -17.01 -40.37
C LYS A 481 -14.95 -16.63 -38.98
N PRO A 482 -15.16 -15.38 -38.50
CA PRO A 482 -14.97 -15.05 -37.10
C PRO A 482 -15.80 -15.98 -36.19
N PHE A 483 -15.25 -16.28 -35.03
CA PHE A 483 -15.94 -16.98 -33.94
C PHE A 483 -16.46 -15.94 -32.94
N THR A 484 -17.70 -16.09 -32.45
CA THR A 484 -18.31 -15.05 -31.59
C THR A 484 -18.16 -15.37 -30.10
N VAL A 485 -18.34 -14.34 -29.26
CA VAL A 485 -18.35 -14.48 -27.79
C VAL A 485 -19.38 -15.52 -27.32
N GLY A 486 -20.59 -15.52 -27.89
CA GLY A 486 -21.61 -16.54 -27.62
C GLY A 486 -21.20 -17.95 -28.07
N GLU A 487 -20.68 -18.11 -29.30
CA GLU A 487 -20.17 -19.41 -29.78
C GLU A 487 -19.05 -19.95 -28.86
N ALA A 488 -18.24 -19.08 -28.25
CA ALA A 488 -17.18 -19.42 -27.31
C ALA A 488 -17.69 -19.85 -25.94
N LYS A 489 -18.59 -19.07 -25.31
CA LYS A 489 -19.24 -19.41 -24.03
C LYS A 489 -19.91 -20.79 -24.10
N GLU A 490 -20.68 -21.06 -25.17
CA GLU A 490 -21.33 -22.36 -25.39
C GLU A 490 -20.31 -23.50 -25.55
N LEU A 491 -19.23 -23.29 -26.30
CA LEU A 491 -18.22 -24.31 -26.57
C LEU A 491 -17.41 -24.67 -25.31
N ALA A 492 -16.95 -23.68 -24.55
CA ALA A 492 -16.21 -23.91 -23.31
C ALA A 492 -17.05 -24.70 -22.29
N ALA A 493 -18.30 -24.28 -22.07
CA ALA A 493 -19.23 -24.95 -21.16
C ALA A 493 -19.57 -26.40 -21.59
N GLU A 494 -19.77 -26.65 -22.89
CA GLU A 494 -20.01 -28.00 -23.42
C GLU A 494 -18.78 -28.91 -23.28
N ILE A 495 -17.56 -28.38 -23.48
CA ILE A 495 -16.33 -29.17 -23.26
C ILE A 495 -16.20 -29.53 -21.78
N ALA A 496 -16.24 -28.55 -20.87
CA ALA A 496 -16.11 -28.80 -19.43
C ALA A 496 -17.12 -29.84 -18.92
N LYS A 497 -18.38 -29.71 -19.35
CA LYS A 497 -19.46 -30.64 -19.04
C LYS A 497 -19.24 -32.05 -19.59
N ARG A 498 -18.71 -32.21 -20.81
CA ARG A 498 -18.43 -33.54 -21.40
C ARG A 498 -17.26 -34.26 -20.72
N HIS A 499 -16.33 -33.51 -20.14
CA HIS A 499 -15.15 -34.05 -19.45
C HIS A 499 -15.31 -34.11 -17.92
N GLU A 500 -16.50 -33.83 -17.40
CA GLU A 500 -16.82 -33.86 -15.96
C GLU A 500 -15.84 -33.03 -15.12
N VAL A 501 -15.41 -31.88 -15.65
CA VAL A 501 -14.46 -30.97 -14.99
C VAL A 501 -15.10 -30.40 -13.72
N GLU A 502 -14.45 -30.63 -12.58
CA GLU A 502 -14.86 -30.04 -11.30
C GLU A 502 -14.65 -28.53 -11.32
N ALA A 503 -15.60 -27.78 -10.76
CA ALA A 503 -15.55 -26.32 -10.77
C ALA A 503 -14.37 -25.82 -9.91
N PRO A 504 -13.38 -25.13 -10.50
CA PRO A 504 -12.19 -24.69 -9.78
C PRO A 504 -12.53 -23.60 -8.76
N ARG A 505 -11.70 -23.42 -7.72
CA ARG A 505 -11.80 -22.23 -6.86
C ARG A 505 -11.37 -20.97 -7.64
N VAL A 506 -11.99 -19.85 -7.30
CA VAL A 506 -11.63 -18.52 -7.82
C VAL A 506 -10.30 -18.08 -7.19
N ARG A 507 -9.45 -17.42 -7.98
CA ARG A 507 -8.08 -17.00 -7.62
C ARG A 507 -7.78 -15.57 -8.07
N ILE A 508 -6.78 -14.95 -7.44
CA ILE A 508 -6.20 -13.68 -7.86
C ILE A 508 -5.32 -13.93 -9.10
N VAL A 509 -5.62 -13.27 -10.22
CA VAL A 509 -4.81 -13.35 -11.44
C VAL A 509 -3.87 -12.16 -11.60
N ALA A 510 -4.16 -11.03 -10.97
CA ALA A 510 -3.30 -9.87 -10.92
C ALA A 510 -3.59 -9.01 -9.68
N ALA A 511 -2.56 -8.38 -9.12
CA ALA A 511 -2.68 -7.33 -8.12
C ALA A 511 -1.74 -6.18 -8.51
N GLN A 512 -2.29 -4.97 -8.66
CA GLN A 512 -1.62 -3.86 -9.34
C GLN A 512 -1.86 -2.50 -8.67
N ALA A 513 -0.79 -1.81 -8.29
CA ALA A 513 -0.85 -0.43 -7.88
C ALA A 513 -1.17 0.46 -9.09
N VAL A 514 -2.29 1.18 -9.02
CA VAL A 514 -2.76 2.15 -10.04
C VAL A 514 -2.60 3.61 -9.56
N ALA A 515 -2.29 3.80 -8.28
CA ALA A 515 -1.70 5.00 -7.70
C ALA A 515 -0.82 4.61 -6.49
N ASP A 516 -0.17 5.59 -5.87
CA ASP A 516 0.72 5.42 -4.70
C ASP A 516 -0.01 4.93 -3.43
N ASN A 517 -1.35 4.85 -3.46
CA ASN A 517 -2.21 4.37 -2.37
C ASN A 517 -3.45 3.60 -2.87
N LEU A 518 -3.48 3.15 -4.13
CA LEU A 518 -4.65 2.47 -4.73
C LEU A 518 -4.23 1.18 -5.44
N VAL A 519 -4.71 0.02 -4.97
CA VAL A 519 -4.47 -1.30 -5.58
C VAL A 519 -5.71 -1.79 -6.32
N ALA A 520 -5.54 -2.30 -7.53
CA ALA A 520 -6.53 -3.08 -8.28
C ALA A 520 -6.20 -4.58 -8.22
N VAL A 521 -7.09 -5.38 -7.65
CA VAL A 521 -7.00 -6.85 -7.55
C VAL A 521 -7.98 -7.47 -8.56
N THR A 522 -7.46 -8.18 -9.56
CA THR A 522 -8.27 -8.87 -10.58
C THR A 522 -8.42 -10.34 -10.20
N LEU A 523 -9.66 -10.82 -10.16
CA LEU A 523 -10.00 -12.22 -9.92
C LEU A 523 -10.23 -12.96 -11.26
N ASN A 524 -10.07 -14.28 -11.33
CA ASN A 524 -10.35 -15.01 -12.58
C ASN A 524 -11.84 -15.12 -12.94
N SER A 525 -12.76 -14.70 -12.06
CA SER A 525 -14.22 -14.87 -12.22
C SER A 525 -15.02 -13.55 -12.06
N ARG A 526 -16.34 -13.61 -12.29
CA ARG A 526 -17.29 -12.51 -12.14
C ARG A 526 -18.22 -12.71 -10.94
N PHE A 527 -18.23 -11.71 -10.07
CA PHE A 527 -19.15 -11.58 -8.94
C PHE A 527 -20.19 -10.48 -9.21
N ASP A 528 -21.42 -10.71 -8.75
CA ASP A 528 -22.49 -9.70 -8.74
C ASP A 528 -22.50 -8.88 -7.44
N ALA A 529 -22.02 -9.49 -6.36
CA ALA A 529 -21.70 -8.85 -5.08
C ALA A 529 -20.48 -9.55 -4.49
N PHE A 530 -19.62 -8.79 -3.82
CA PHE A 530 -18.37 -9.25 -3.23
C PHE A 530 -18.26 -8.74 -1.79
N ASP A 531 -17.76 -9.57 -0.89
CA ASP A 531 -17.41 -9.20 0.47
C ASP A 531 -15.94 -8.77 0.48
N PHE A 532 -15.69 -7.47 0.66
CA PHE A 532 -14.35 -6.92 0.49
C PHE A 532 -13.35 -7.40 1.55
N GLU A 533 -13.84 -7.92 2.68
CA GLU A 533 -13.04 -8.56 3.75
C GLU A 533 -12.49 -9.94 3.34
N ASP A 534 -12.95 -10.54 2.23
CA ASP A 534 -12.37 -11.79 1.70
C ASP A 534 -10.94 -11.61 1.15
N ILE A 535 -10.51 -10.36 0.89
CA ILE A 535 -9.17 -10.02 0.41
C ILE A 535 -8.54 -9.00 1.35
N SER A 536 -7.39 -9.35 1.94
CA SER A 536 -6.55 -8.36 2.61
C SER A 536 -5.50 -7.79 1.66
N ILE A 537 -5.09 -6.55 1.93
CA ILE A 537 -3.88 -5.95 1.36
C ILE A 537 -2.85 -5.87 2.48
N SER A 538 -1.68 -6.49 2.31
CA SER A 538 -0.73 -6.70 3.40
C SER A 538 0.71 -6.39 3.01
N VAL A 539 1.55 -6.15 4.02
CA VAL A 539 2.99 -5.92 3.90
C VAL A 539 3.73 -6.85 4.89
N PRO A 540 4.86 -7.45 4.51
CA PRO A 540 5.63 -8.29 5.40
C PRO A 540 6.42 -7.45 6.41
N THR A 541 6.42 -7.92 7.65
CA THR A 541 7.11 -7.31 8.80
C THR A 541 8.24 -8.18 9.36
N GLY A 542 8.40 -9.40 8.83
CA GLY A 542 9.42 -10.35 9.26
C GLY A 542 10.79 -10.13 8.61
N SER A 543 11.79 -10.86 9.11
CA SER A 543 13.17 -10.79 8.62
C SER A 543 13.49 -12.00 7.72
N TRP A 544 14.48 -11.81 6.84
CA TRP A 544 15.13 -12.93 6.16
C TRP A 544 15.74 -13.95 7.12
N ASP A 545 16.13 -13.55 8.33
CA ASP A 545 16.80 -14.41 9.31
C ASP A 545 15.91 -15.56 9.80
N THR A 546 14.60 -15.33 9.91
CA THR A 546 13.62 -16.37 10.23
C THR A 546 13.06 -17.04 8.97
N LEU A 547 13.36 -16.50 7.78
CA LEU A 547 12.70 -16.85 6.51
C LEU A 547 11.16 -16.76 6.60
N THR A 548 10.61 -15.87 7.44
CA THR A 548 9.16 -15.72 7.64
C THR A 548 8.74 -14.32 7.22
N PRO A 549 7.81 -14.15 6.26
CA PRO A 549 7.36 -12.83 5.84
C PRO A 549 6.61 -12.04 6.93
N ASN A 550 5.87 -12.71 7.82
CA ASN A 550 4.98 -12.11 8.84
C ASN A 550 4.13 -10.95 8.28
N LEU A 551 3.08 -11.30 7.53
CA LEU A 551 2.22 -10.31 6.89
C LEU A 551 1.42 -9.52 7.93
N LYS A 552 1.45 -8.20 7.80
CA LYS A 552 0.62 -7.23 8.52
C LYS A 552 -0.29 -6.56 7.50
N GLU A 553 -1.58 -6.48 7.78
CA GLU A 553 -2.54 -5.78 6.93
C GLU A 553 -2.26 -4.26 6.90
N LEU A 554 -2.41 -3.67 5.72
CA LEU A 554 -2.41 -2.21 5.53
C LEU A 554 -3.79 -1.65 5.86
N ARG A 555 -3.84 -0.36 6.19
CA ARG A 555 -5.11 0.31 6.50
C ARG A 555 -5.82 0.67 5.21
N LEU A 556 -7.04 0.18 5.05
CA LEU A 556 -7.87 0.42 3.87
C LEU A 556 -9.00 1.39 4.24
N SER A 557 -9.15 2.47 3.47
CA SER A 557 -10.16 3.51 3.70
C SER A 557 -11.44 3.20 2.94
N ARG A 558 -11.30 2.93 1.64
CA ARG A 558 -12.42 2.81 0.71
C ARG A 558 -12.15 1.70 -0.30
N ALA A 559 -13.20 1.02 -0.74
CA ALA A 559 -13.10 0.03 -1.80
C ALA A 559 -14.26 0.11 -2.80
N ALA A 560 -14.02 -0.30 -4.05
CA ALA A 560 -15.02 -0.29 -5.11
C ALA A 560 -14.89 -1.51 -6.03
N GLN A 561 -16.03 -2.01 -6.53
CA GLN A 561 -16.04 -3.13 -7.48
C GLN A 561 -16.15 -2.62 -8.92
N GLY A 562 -15.23 -3.09 -9.76
CA GLY A 562 -15.26 -2.95 -11.21
C GLY A 562 -15.27 -4.28 -11.94
N VAL A 563 -15.22 -4.18 -13.27
CA VAL A 563 -15.20 -5.31 -14.20
C VAL A 563 -14.21 -4.98 -15.30
N ASN A 564 -13.28 -5.87 -15.64
CA ASN A 564 -12.33 -5.65 -16.73
C ASN A 564 -12.96 -5.99 -18.10
N ARG A 565 -12.21 -5.74 -19.19
CA ARG A 565 -12.68 -6.04 -20.57
C ARG A 565 -12.99 -7.52 -20.85
N LEU A 566 -12.55 -8.44 -19.99
CA LEU A 566 -12.78 -9.89 -20.09
C LEU A 566 -14.01 -10.34 -19.30
N GLY A 567 -14.72 -9.41 -18.64
CA GLY A 567 -15.89 -9.69 -17.82
C GLY A 567 -15.58 -10.09 -16.38
N GLN A 568 -14.30 -10.13 -15.99
CA GLN A 568 -13.85 -10.53 -14.65
C GLN A 568 -13.98 -9.39 -13.64
N THR A 569 -14.21 -9.72 -12.37
CA THR A 569 -14.25 -8.76 -11.27
C THR A 569 -12.86 -8.17 -11.01
N VAL A 570 -12.81 -6.86 -10.85
CA VAL A 570 -11.65 -6.10 -10.37
C VAL A 570 -12.06 -5.33 -9.12
N LEU A 571 -11.36 -5.56 -8.02
CA LEU A 571 -11.59 -4.88 -6.74
C LEU A 571 -10.55 -3.77 -6.62
N LEU A 572 -10.98 -2.54 -6.36
CA LEU A 572 -10.08 -1.43 -6.07
C LEU A 572 -10.09 -1.17 -4.57
N TYR A 573 -8.91 -1.11 -3.96
CA TYR A 573 -8.70 -0.83 -2.54
C TYR A 573 -7.83 0.41 -2.40
N GLU A 574 -8.40 1.48 -1.83
CA GLU A 574 -7.65 2.66 -1.40
C GLU A 574 -7.10 2.42 0.00
N SER A 575 -5.82 2.70 0.18
CA SER A 575 -5.13 2.65 1.46
C SER A 575 -4.88 4.04 2.01
N LEU A 576 -4.90 4.16 3.34
CA LEU A 576 -4.37 5.30 4.07
C LEU A 576 -2.83 5.31 4.05
N ASP A 577 -2.25 4.10 3.98
CA ASP A 577 -0.83 3.87 3.81
C ASP A 577 -0.40 4.13 2.35
N LYS A 578 0.84 4.56 2.16
CA LYS A 578 1.40 4.88 0.83
C LYS A 578 2.64 4.05 0.52
N TRP A 579 2.86 3.79 -0.76
CA TRP A 579 4.04 3.11 -1.29
C TRP A 579 4.72 3.94 -2.38
N ASP A 580 5.98 3.61 -2.66
CA ASP A 580 6.74 4.21 -3.76
C ASP A 580 6.30 3.69 -5.15
N GLY A 581 6.91 4.23 -6.22
CA GLY A 581 6.62 3.79 -7.59
C GLY A 581 6.96 2.33 -7.90
N ASP A 582 7.79 1.69 -7.07
CA ASP A 582 8.18 0.27 -7.10
C ASP A 582 7.22 -0.61 -6.26
N VAL A 583 6.18 -0.03 -5.65
CA VAL A 583 5.26 -0.64 -4.68
C VAL A 583 5.99 -1.17 -3.44
N ARG A 584 6.89 -0.33 -2.90
CA ARG A 584 7.53 -0.54 -1.59
C ARG A 584 6.86 0.32 -0.53
N PHE A 585 6.49 -0.31 0.58
CA PHE A 585 6.04 0.34 1.79
C PHE A 585 7.24 0.67 2.68
N GLU A 586 7.51 1.96 2.88
CA GLU A 586 8.48 2.44 3.86
C GLU A 586 7.80 2.52 5.24
N ALA A 587 7.90 1.44 6.02
CA ALA A 587 7.47 1.47 7.41
C ALA A 587 8.33 2.47 8.21
N GLU A 588 7.71 3.29 9.06
CA GLU A 588 8.45 4.07 10.05
C GLU A 588 9.22 3.09 10.96
N ALA A 589 10.54 3.11 10.84
CA ALA A 589 11.41 2.26 11.65
C ALA A 589 11.35 2.73 13.12
N ALA A 590 10.51 2.07 13.92
CA ALA A 590 10.55 2.19 15.37
C ALA A 590 11.96 1.84 15.84
N GLU A 591 12.74 2.86 16.26
CA GLU A 591 14.14 2.66 16.69
C GLU A 591 14.22 1.54 17.73
N PRO A 592 14.87 0.40 17.41
CA PRO A 592 15.09 -0.63 18.40
C PRO A 592 15.98 -0.06 19.50
N LYS A 593 15.53 -0.12 20.75
CA LYS A 593 16.30 0.34 21.92
C LYS A 593 16.65 -0.84 22.78
N PHE A 594 17.78 -0.76 23.48
CA PHE A 594 18.20 -1.84 24.35
C PHE A 594 17.22 -2.00 25.53
N THR A 595 16.64 -3.18 25.69
CA THR A 595 15.58 -3.47 26.68
C THR A 595 16.07 -4.20 27.94
N GLY A 596 17.37 -4.49 28.05
CA GLY A 596 17.96 -5.27 29.15
C GLY A 596 18.45 -4.46 30.36
N ASP A 597 19.10 -5.15 31.31
CA ASP A 597 19.86 -4.52 32.39
C ASP A 597 21.17 -3.92 31.83
N LEU A 598 21.17 -2.61 31.59
CA LEU A 598 22.30 -1.89 31.01
C LEU A 598 23.54 -1.93 31.90
N ASP A 599 23.39 -1.96 33.22
CA ASP A 599 24.50 -2.06 34.18
C ASP A 599 25.16 -3.44 34.10
N ALA A 600 24.37 -4.51 33.95
CA ALA A 600 24.89 -5.87 33.73
C ALA A 600 25.54 -6.02 32.36
N ALA A 601 24.91 -5.50 31.31
CA ALA A 601 25.43 -5.59 29.95
C ALA A 601 26.72 -4.78 29.76
N THR A 602 26.82 -3.59 30.37
CA THR A 602 28.06 -2.78 30.41
C THR A 602 29.22 -3.55 31.06
N ARG A 603 28.99 -4.23 32.21
CA ARG A 603 30.02 -5.09 32.83
C ARG A 603 30.44 -6.26 31.94
N GLN A 604 29.51 -6.82 31.17
CA GLN A 604 29.82 -7.88 30.20
C GLN A 604 30.61 -7.33 29.00
N ALA A 605 30.30 -6.11 28.53
CA ALA A 605 31.02 -5.42 27.48
C ALA A 605 32.47 -5.09 27.89
N ASP A 606 32.68 -4.55 29.10
CA ASP A 606 34.01 -4.33 29.69
C ASP A 606 34.86 -5.62 29.70
N ASN A 607 34.26 -6.71 30.18
CA ASN A 607 34.90 -8.03 30.18
C ASN A 607 35.22 -8.46 28.75
N MET A 608 34.27 -8.35 27.82
CA MET A 608 34.43 -8.72 26.41
C MET A 608 35.58 -7.97 25.73
N VAL A 609 35.66 -6.64 25.86
CA VAL A 609 36.78 -5.84 25.33
C VAL A 609 38.13 -6.35 25.86
N SER A 610 38.20 -6.78 27.13
CA SER A 610 39.43 -7.33 27.70
C SER A 610 39.86 -8.69 27.10
N TRP A 611 38.97 -9.41 26.41
CA TRP A 611 39.27 -10.66 25.70
C TRP A 611 39.64 -10.48 24.22
N GLN A 612 39.35 -9.32 23.61
CA GLN A 612 39.64 -9.06 22.19
C GLN A 612 41.14 -9.19 21.87
N MET A 613 41.49 -9.91 20.80
CA MET A 613 42.88 -10.14 20.39
C MET A 613 43.49 -8.93 19.66
N GLU A 614 44.83 -8.87 19.55
CA GLU A 614 45.53 -7.71 18.97
C GLU A 614 45.14 -7.41 17.52
N HIS A 615 44.78 -8.44 16.74
CA HIS A 615 44.29 -8.30 15.38
C HIS A 615 42.80 -7.90 15.29
N GLY A 616 42.08 -7.80 16.42
CA GLY A 616 40.69 -7.37 16.52
C GLY A 616 39.63 -8.47 16.63
N GLY A 617 39.99 -9.72 16.39
CA GLY A 617 39.05 -10.86 16.39
C GLY A 617 38.82 -11.46 17.79
N PHE A 618 37.82 -12.33 17.87
CA PHE A 618 37.48 -13.14 19.06
C PHE A 618 37.59 -14.64 18.78
N SER A 619 37.51 -15.45 19.84
CA SER A 619 37.40 -16.90 19.79
C SER A 619 36.00 -17.32 20.24
N LYS A 620 35.54 -18.48 19.76
CA LYS A 620 34.33 -19.10 20.32
C LYS A 620 34.55 -19.55 21.78
N ALA A 621 33.43 -19.77 22.47
CA ALA A 621 33.34 -20.32 23.83
C ALA A 621 34.11 -19.53 24.93
N ILE A 622 34.24 -18.21 24.78
CA ILE A 622 34.77 -17.33 25.82
C ILE A 622 33.70 -17.08 26.90
N ASP A 623 34.13 -17.05 28.17
CA ASP A 623 33.29 -16.76 29.32
C ASP A 623 33.37 -15.26 29.70
N TYR A 624 32.44 -14.47 29.15
CA TYR A 624 32.34 -13.03 29.38
C TYR A 624 31.82 -12.63 30.78
N SER A 625 31.54 -13.58 31.68
CA SER A 625 31.26 -13.25 33.09
C SER A 625 32.49 -12.74 33.86
N LYS A 626 33.68 -12.82 33.25
CA LYS A 626 34.97 -12.47 33.86
C LYS A 626 35.84 -11.67 32.88
N PRO A 627 36.62 -10.69 33.34
CA PRO A 627 37.64 -10.06 32.52
C PRO A 627 38.83 -11.02 32.30
N TRP A 628 39.60 -10.78 31.25
CA TRP A 628 40.82 -11.51 30.97
C TRP A 628 41.88 -11.29 32.06
N ASP A 629 42.51 -12.37 32.53
CA ASP A 629 43.44 -12.39 33.66
C ASP A 629 44.89 -11.99 33.30
N GLY A 630 45.13 -11.61 32.04
CA GLY A 630 46.46 -11.28 31.52
C GLY A 630 47.39 -12.48 31.26
N LYS A 631 46.88 -13.72 31.32
CA LYS A 631 47.71 -14.95 31.27
C LYS A 631 47.07 -16.11 30.52
N SER A 632 45.75 -16.24 30.58
CA SER A 632 44.97 -17.24 29.88
C SER A 632 45.06 -17.00 28.37
N LYS A 633 44.99 -18.06 27.57
CA LYS A 633 44.86 -17.92 26.12
C LYS A 633 43.53 -17.24 25.80
N ARG A 634 43.53 -16.33 24.84
CA ARG A 634 42.33 -15.67 24.33
C ARG A 634 41.65 -16.46 23.21
N SER A 635 42.33 -17.48 22.67
CA SER A 635 41.76 -18.42 21.71
C SER A 635 41.92 -19.88 22.12
N GLU A 636 40.93 -20.70 21.75
CA GLU A 636 41.03 -22.17 21.82
C GLU A 636 42.14 -22.69 20.88
N TRP A 637 42.35 -22.00 19.75
CA TRP A 637 43.26 -22.43 18.68
C TRP A 637 44.40 -21.45 18.48
N GLN A 638 45.54 -22.00 18.08
CA GLN A 638 46.77 -21.24 17.86
C GLN A 638 47.35 -21.51 16.48
N GLY A 639 48.04 -20.51 15.94
CA GLY A 639 48.77 -20.60 14.69
C GLY A 639 50.09 -21.37 14.82
N PRO A 640 50.83 -21.55 13.71
CA PRO A 640 52.09 -22.29 13.68
C PRO A 640 53.19 -21.76 14.61
N ASN A 641 53.09 -20.49 15.05
CA ASN A 641 54.07 -19.82 15.90
C ASN A 641 53.60 -19.71 17.37
N GLY A 642 52.40 -20.22 17.69
CA GLY A 642 51.79 -20.13 19.01
C GLY A 642 51.00 -18.84 19.27
N GLU A 643 50.73 -18.07 18.21
CA GLU A 643 49.83 -16.91 18.21
C GLU A 643 48.36 -17.36 18.39
N ASP A 644 47.57 -16.63 19.17
CA ASP A 644 46.13 -16.92 19.34
C ASP A 644 45.36 -16.50 18.07
N LEU A 645 44.41 -17.32 17.63
CA LEU A 645 43.66 -17.10 16.38
C LEU A 645 42.27 -16.50 16.63
N GLY A 646 41.94 -15.44 15.90
CA GLY A 646 40.54 -15.01 15.73
C GLY A 646 39.79 -15.92 14.78
N MET A 647 38.47 -16.01 14.96
CA MET A 647 37.60 -16.86 14.15
C MET A 647 36.20 -16.26 13.97
N ILE A 648 35.49 -16.80 12.98
CA ILE A 648 34.07 -16.57 12.69
C ILE A 648 33.22 -17.85 12.87
N ASP A 649 33.83 -18.89 13.45
CA ASP A 649 33.24 -20.17 13.84
C ASP A 649 32.31 -19.99 15.05
N ASN A 650 31.08 -20.53 14.99
CA ASN A 650 30.02 -20.34 16.00
C ASN A 650 29.77 -18.86 16.39
N ASP A 651 29.57 -18.00 15.40
CA ASP A 651 29.29 -16.56 15.52
C ASP A 651 30.34 -15.74 16.28
N ALA A 652 31.52 -16.31 16.49
CA ALA A 652 32.62 -15.59 17.11
C ALA A 652 33.01 -14.37 16.27
N THR A 653 33.42 -13.31 16.96
CA THR A 653 33.60 -11.96 16.42
C THR A 653 32.29 -11.28 16.00
N VAL A 654 31.37 -11.95 15.31
CA VAL A 654 30.12 -11.32 14.82
C VAL A 654 29.22 -10.87 15.98
N LYS A 655 28.82 -11.79 16.87
CA LYS A 655 27.93 -11.47 17.99
C LYS A 655 28.57 -10.52 19.01
N GLU A 656 29.89 -10.60 19.18
CA GLU A 656 30.62 -9.68 20.05
C GLU A 656 30.56 -8.24 19.50
N LEU A 657 30.65 -8.05 18.19
CA LEU A 657 30.54 -6.73 17.56
C LEU A 657 29.11 -6.17 17.62
N GLN A 658 28.10 -6.99 17.40
CA GLN A 658 26.69 -6.60 17.58
C GLN A 658 26.41 -6.18 19.03
N PHE A 659 26.81 -7.00 20.02
CA PHE A 659 26.60 -6.70 21.43
C PHE A 659 27.34 -5.43 21.87
N LEU A 660 28.62 -5.27 21.50
CA LEU A 660 29.36 -4.04 21.82
C LEU A 660 28.73 -2.80 21.17
N ALA A 661 28.20 -2.92 19.96
CA ALA A 661 27.51 -1.83 19.27
C ALA A 661 26.18 -1.45 19.96
N GLN A 662 25.39 -2.43 20.43
CA GLN A 662 24.16 -2.15 21.20
C GLN A 662 24.49 -1.33 22.45
N ILE A 663 25.50 -1.76 23.22
CA ILE A 663 25.92 -1.03 24.44
C ILE A 663 26.57 0.31 24.10
N TYR A 664 27.22 0.45 22.94
CA TYR A 664 27.71 1.75 22.47
C TYR A 664 26.58 2.77 22.24
N GLN A 665 25.44 2.37 21.63
CA GLN A 665 24.32 3.30 21.40
C GLN A 665 23.76 3.86 22.72
N GLU A 666 23.70 3.04 23.77
CA GLU A 666 23.17 3.45 25.08
C GLU A 666 24.18 4.23 25.95
N THR A 667 25.50 4.00 25.77
CA THR A 667 26.54 4.53 26.68
C THR A 667 27.45 5.59 26.07
N GLY A 668 27.66 5.56 24.74
CA GLY A 668 28.65 6.38 24.05
C GLY A 668 30.11 6.10 24.41
N ASP A 669 30.44 4.96 25.05
CA ASP A 669 31.81 4.71 25.50
C ASP A 669 32.78 4.46 24.32
N ALA A 670 33.82 5.29 24.25
CA ALA A 670 34.84 5.22 23.21
C ALA A 670 35.62 3.88 23.20
N ALA A 671 35.70 3.15 24.31
CA ALA A 671 36.35 1.85 24.38
C ALA A 671 35.59 0.78 23.56
N TYR A 672 34.25 0.79 23.61
CA TYR A 672 33.42 -0.11 22.80
C TYR A 672 33.56 0.26 21.32
N LYS A 673 33.50 1.55 20.98
CA LYS A 673 33.77 2.05 19.62
C LYS A 673 35.13 1.61 19.08
N GLU A 674 36.21 1.75 19.87
CA GLU A 674 37.54 1.31 19.45
C GLU A 674 37.60 -0.22 19.23
N ALA A 675 36.94 -1.00 20.09
CA ALA A 675 36.85 -2.45 19.93
C ALA A 675 36.05 -2.85 18.68
N ILE A 676 34.93 -2.18 18.39
CA ILE A 676 34.10 -2.43 17.20
C ILE A 676 34.89 -2.16 15.92
N LEU A 677 35.56 -1.00 15.84
CA LEU A 677 36.38 -0.63 14.69
C LEU A 677 37.55 -1.61 14.47
N LYS A 678 38.18 -2.11 15.54
CA LYS A 678 39.19 -3.18 15.43
C LYS A 678 38.60 -4.50 14.93
N GLY A 679 37.37 -4.83 15.29
CA GLY A 679 36.67 -6.00 14.77
C GLY A 679 36.42 -5.92 13.27
N PHE A 680 36.03 -4.77 12.75
CA PHE A 680 35.93 -4.59 11.29
C PHE A 680 37.30 -4.68 10.60
N GLU A 681 38.38 -4.12 11.17
CA GLU A 681 39.74 -4.33 10.63
C GLU A 681 40.19 -5.80 10.71
N PHE A 682 39.78 -6.58 11.71
CA PHE A 682 39.97 -8.03 11.71
C PHE A 682 39.26 -8.70 10.51
N LEU A 683 38.02 -8.34 10.24
CA LEU A 683 37.26 -8.92 9.12
C LEU A 683 37.89 -8.55 7.77
N PHE A 684 38.40 -7.33 7.59
CA PHE A 684 39.17 -6.95 6.40
C PHE A 684 40.52 -7.68 6.28
N LEU A 685 41.15 -8.06 7.40
CA LEU A 685 42.36 -8.91 7.41
C LEU A 685 42.07 -10.39 7.15
N LEU A 686 40.86 -10.84 7.51
CA LEU A 686 40.37 -12.20 7.30
C LEU A 686 40.00 -12.43 5.83
N GLN A 687 39.38 -11.44 5.18
CA GLN A 687 38.95 -11.53 3.79
C GLN A 687 40.11 -11.84 2.84
N THR A 688 39.87 -12.72 1.87
CA THR A 688 40.86 -13.10 0.84
C THR A 688 40.80 -12.19 -0.38
N ASP A 689 41.86 -12.15 -1.18
CA ASP A 689 41.96 -11.39 -2.45
C ASP A 689 40.84 -11.72 -3.47
N THR A 690 40.13 -12.84 -3.30
CA THR A 690 38.99 -13.26 -4.14
C THR A 690 37.63 -12.90 -3.55
N GLY A 691 37.59 -12.30 -2.36
CA GLY A 691 36.41 -11.84 -1.64
C GLY A 691 35.88 -12.78 -0.54
N GLY A 692 36.29 -14.04 -0.51
CA GLY A 692 35.78 -15.03 0.45
C GLY A 692 36.41 -14.93 1.85
N PHE A 693 35.66 -15.34 2.87
CA PHE A 693 36.08 -15.31 4.29
C PHE A 693 36.45 -16.71 4.83
N PRO A 694 37.71 -16.94 5.23
CA PRO A 694 38.12 -18.15 5.92
C PRO A 694 37.55 -18.27 7.33
N GLN A 695 37.56 -19.47 7.90
CA GLN A 695 37.06 -19.68 9.27
C GLN A 695 37.91 -18.97 10.34
N VAL A 696 39.22 -18.78 10.11
CA VAL A 696 40.18 -18.25 11.10
C VAL A 696 41.25 -17.34 10.49
N TYR A 697 41.73 -16.37 11.29
CA TYR A 697 42.93 -15.58 11.01
C TYR A 697 43.72 -15.32 12.31
N PRO A 698 45.08 -15.39 12.31
CA PRO A 698 45.95 -15.86 11.22
C PRO A 698 45.74 -17.32 10.79
N LYS A 699 46.45 -17.76 9.75
CA LYS A 699 46.29 -19.12 9.20
C LYS A 699 46.66 -20.20 10.20
N ARG A 700 45.84 -21.25 10.29
CA ARG A 700 46.01 -22.40 11.20
C ARG A 700 46.74 -23.56 10.52
N GLY A 701 47.69 -24.14 11.24
CA GLY A 701 48.44 -25.32 10.82
C GLY A 701 49.49 -25.06 9.73
N ASN A 702 50.41 -26.00 9.60
CA ASN A 702 51.44 -26.03 8.57
C ASN A 702 50.92 -26.75 7.30
N PRO A 703 51.54 -26.52 6.13
CA PRO A 703 51.21 -27.25 4.90
C PRO A 703 51.16 -28.77 5.09
N GLY A 704 49.97 -29.36 4.91
CA GLY A 704 49.70 -30.79 5.09
C GLY A 704 49.07 -31.20 6.42
N ASP A 705 48.86 -30.27 7.37
CA ASP A 705 48.15 -30.58 8.62
C ASP A 705 46.64 -30.77 8.37
N ASN A 706 46.02 -31.71 9.09
CA ASN A 706 44.59 -32.00 8.97
C ASN A 706 43.66 -30.89 9.52
N VAL A 707 44.21 -29.81 10.07
CA VAL A 707 43.47 -28.61 10.52
C VAL A 707 43.46 -27.50 9.47
N GLN A 708 44.11 -27.68 8.32
CA GLN A 708 44.22 -26.62 7.32
C GLN A 708 42.91 -26.20 6.66
N TYR A 709 41.84 -27.01 6.79
CA TYR A 709 40.51 -26.69 6.27
C TYR A 709 39.96 -25.36 6.81
N SER A 710 40.35 -24.94 8.02
CA SER A 710 39.89 -23.65 8.58
C SER A 710 40.48 -22.43 7.84
N ASN A 711 41.39 -22.64 6.89
CA ASN A 711 41.90 -21.60 5.98
C ASN A 711 41.14 -21.56 4.63
N ALA A 712 40.19 -22.47 4.42
CA ALA A 712 39.26 -22.44 3.28
C ALA A 712 38.13 -21.44 3.56
N VAL A 713 37.53 -20.88 2.51
CA VAL A 713 36.36 -20.00 2.65
C VAL A 713 35.20 -20.82 3.20
N THR A 714 34.59 -20.34 4.27
CA THR A 714 33.75 -21.16 5.15
C THR A 714 32.33 -20.64 5.20
N PHE A 715 31.40 -21.41 4.63
CA PHE A 715 29.95 -21.20 4.77
C PHE A 715 29.36 -22.01 5.94
N ASN A 716 30.06 -23.05 6.40
CA ASN A 716 29.70 -23.87 7.56
C ASN A 716 29.31 -23.05 8.79
N ASP A 717 28.16 -23.41 9.37
CA ASP A 717 27.53 -22.74 10.51
C ASP A 717 27.31 -21.23 10.21
N ASN A 718 26.92 -20.93 8.96
CA ASN A 718 26.70 -19.60 8.36
C ASN A 718 27.87 -18.61 8.47
N ALA A 719 29.09 -19.04 8.78
CA ALA A 719 30.18 -18.16 9.20
C ALA A 719 30.46 -16.96 8.24
N MET A 720 30.63 -17.18 6.93
CA MET A 720 30.79 -16.08 5.96
C MET A 720 29.52 -15.25 5.77
N ILE A 721 28.34 -15.84 5.93
CA ILE A 721 27.06 -15.15 5.74
C ILE A 721 26.81 -14.16 6.89
N ASN A 722 26.98 -14.59 8.14
CA ASN A 722 26.79 -13.75 9.31
C ASN A 722 27.80 -12.58 9.35
N VAL A 723 28.98 -12.74 8.75
CA VAL A 723 29.93 -11.63 8.50
C VAL A 723 29.39 -10.62 7.48
N LEU A 724 28.76 -11.09 6.40
CA LEU A 724 28.22 -10.22 5.36
C LEU A 724 26.97 -9.46 5.82
N ASP A 725 26.10 -10.09 6.61
CA ASP A 725 24.95 -9.42 7.25
C ASP A 725 25.43 -8.32 8.22
N LEU A 726 26.40 -8.63 9.08
CA LEU A 726 27.02 -7.66 9.99
C LEU A 726 27.62 -6.45 9.25
N MET A 727 28.27 -6.69 8.10
CA MET A 727 28.82 -5.61 7.27
C MET A 727 27.73 -4.75 6.64
N GLU A 728 26.57 -5.33 6.32
CA GLU A 728 25.40 -4.62 5.79
C GLU A 728 24.78 -3.71 6.84
N ASP A 729 24.45 -4.25 8.01
CA ASP A 729 23.88 -3.48 9.12
C ASP A 729 24.77 -2.26 9.45
N ALA A 730 26.09 -2.47 9.44
CA ALA A 730 27.06 -1.40 9.64
C ALA A 730 27.14 -0.41 8.47
N ALA A 731 27.10 -0.88 7.21
CA ALA A 731 27.17 -0.03 6.03
C ALA A 731 25.95 0.88 5.87
N GLU A 732 24.76 0.35 6.15
CA GLU A 732 23.48 1.08 6.11
C GLU A 732 23.16 1.80 7.42
N ARG A 733 23.96 1.55 8.49
CA ARG A 733 23.81 2.12 9.84
C ARG A 733 22.50 1.72 10.53
N SER A 734 21.96 0.57 10.15
CA SER A 734 20.90 -0.14 10.86
C SER A 734 21.30 -0.30 12.33
N TYR A 735 20.32 -0.30 13.25
CA TYR A 735 20.61 -0.60 14.65
C TYR A 735 21.30 -1.97 14.76
N PRO A 736 22.43 -2.11 15.49
CA PRO A 736 23.00 -1.17 16.47
C PRO A 736 24.14 -0.25 15.95
N PHE A 737 24.32 -0.08 14.64
CA PHE A 737 25.44 0.65 14.04
C PHE A 737 25.16 2.12 13.68
N GLY A 738 24.06 2.67 14.20
CA GLY A 738 23.66 4.06 14.03
C GLY A 738 24.59 5.11 14.66
N GLY A 739 24.18 6.38 14.56
CA GLY A 739 24.90 7.50 15.15
C GLY A 739 26.26 7.76 14.50
N ASP A 740 27.28 8.02 15.31
CA ASP A 740 28.64 8.35 14.84
C ASP A 740 29.57 7.12 14.74
N LEU A 741 29.06 5.90 15.00
CA LEU A 741 29.85 4.67 15.07
C LEU A 741 30.52 4.33 13.72
N ILE A 742 29.78 4.43 12.62
CA ILE A 742 30.25 4.12 11.27
C ILE A 742 30.41 5.38 10.40
N SER A 743 31.66 5.73 10.08
CA SER A 743 31.98 6.81 9.15
C SER A 743 31.64 6.46 7.70
N ASP A 744 31.45 7.46 6.84
CA ASP A 744 31.20 7.24 5.40
C ASP A 744 32.32 6.44 4.71
N GLU A 745 33.58 6.67 5.13
CA GLU A 745 34.73 5.92 4.63
C GLU A 745 34.68 4.44 5.02
N LEU A 746 34.30 4.13 6.27
CA LEU A 746 34.11 2.75 6.70
C LEU A 746 32.91 2.11 6.00
N ALA A 747 31.78 2.80 5.88
CA ALA A 747 30.61 2.31 5.15
C ALA A 747 30.92 1.99 3.68
N ALA A 748 31.73 2.82 3.00
CA ALA A 748 32.18 2.54 1.64
C ALA A 748 33.13 1.33 1.56
N LYS A 749 34.02 1.15 2.54
CA LYS A 749 34.92 -0.01 2.65
C LYS A 749 34.15 -1.31 2.92
N LEU A 750 33.12 -1.26 3.78
CA LEU A 750 32.20 -2.36 4.05
C LEU A 750 31.44 -2.78 2.79
N ARG A 751 30.78 -1.84 2.08
CA ARG A 751 30.08 -2.15 0.82
C ARG A 751 31.00 -2.75 -0.25
N THR A 752 32.26 -2.31 -0.31
CA THR A 752 33.28 -2.90 -1.22
C THR A 752 33.58 -4.35 -0.83
N SER A 753 33.88 -4.60 0.45
CA SER A 753 34.10 -5.95 1.00
C SER A 753 32.91 -6.89 0.76
N MET A 754 31.68 -6.40 0.94
CA MET A 754 30.45 -7.17 0.66
C MET A 754 30.32 -7.51 -0.83
N ALA A 755 30.60 -6.57 -1.73
CA ALA A 755 30.55 -6.81 -3.17
C ALA A 755 31.57 -7.86 -3.62
N ASP A 756 32.77 -7.86 -3.05
CA ASP A 756 33.77 -8.91 -3.29
C ASP A 756 33.33 -10.27 -2.70
N GLY A 757 32.72 -10.29 -1.51
CA GLY A 757 32.15 -11.50 -0.91
C GLY A 757 31.00 -12.11 -1.74
N LEU A 758 30.10 -11.27 -2.26
CA LEU A 758 29.03 -11.66 -3.18
C LEU A 758 29.58 -12.24 -4.49
N ASN A 759 30.61 -11.60 -5.05
CA ASN A 759 31.34 -12.09 -6.24
C ASN A 759 32.01 -13.44 -5.99
N TYR A 760 32.52 -13.71 -4.78
CA TYR A 760 33.00 -15.02 -4.38
C TYR A 760 31.86 -16.06 -4.35
N ILE A 761 30.74 -15.74 -3.69
CA ILE A 761 29.57 -16.62 -3.59
C ILE A 761 29.09 -17.07 -4.98
N LEU A 762 28.89 -16.13 -5.91
CA LEU A 762 28.41 -16.43 -7.26
C LEU A 762 29.38 -17.32 -8.05
N LYS A 763 30.69 -17.13 -7.90
CA LYS A 763 31.73 -17.98 -8.54
C LYS A 763 31.91 -19.35 -7.88
N ALA A 764 31.62 -19.47 -6.59
CA ALA A 764 31.71 -20.71 -5.83
C ALA A 764 30.49 -21.62 -6.03
N GLN A 765 29.43 -21.17 -6.70
CA GLN A 765 28.27 -22.00 -6.96
C GLN A 765 28.65 -23.21 -7.82
N ILE A 766 28.29 -24.41 -7.37
CA ILE A 766 28.74 -25.66 -7.99
C ILE A 766 28.00 -25.84 -9.32
N GLN A 767 28.75 -26.09 -10.39
CA GLN A 767 28.20 -26.35 -11.72
C GLN A 767 28.47 -27.81 -12.16
N VAL A 768 27.42 -28.54 -12.50
CA VAL A 768 27.45 -29.94 -12.97
C VAL A 768 26.81 -30.01 -14.36
N ASP A 769 27.52 -30.54 -15.35
CA ASP A 769 27.07 -30.68 -16.74
C ASP A 769 26.45 -29.40 -17.35
N GLY A 770 26.93 -28.23 -16.90
CA GLY A 770 26.46 -26.91 -17.33
C GLY A 770 25.32 -26.32 -16.49
N GLN A 771 24.72 -27.08 -15.58
CA GLN A 771 23.67 -26.62 -14.65
C GLN A 771 24.29 -26.16 -13.32
N LEU A 772 23.85 -25.01 -12.81
CA LEU A 772 24.17 -24.56 -11.46
C LEU A 772 23.35 -25.35 -10.43
N GLN A 773 23.89 -25.55 -9.24
CA GLN A 773 23.27 -26.25 -8.12
C GLN A 773 23.47 -25.44 -6.82
N GLY A 774 23.61 -26.07 -5.66
CA GLY A 774 23.98 -25.40 -4.41
C GLY A 774 25.48 -25.11 -4.27
N TRP A 775 25.92 -25.02 -3.01
CA TRP A 775 27.31 -24.82 -2.59
C TRP A 775 27.74 -25.92 -1.63
N GLY A 776 29.05 -26.06 -1.41
CA GLY A 776 29.62 -26.87 -0.33
C GLY A 776 29.77 -26.06 0.97
N ALA A 777 30.00 -26.77 2.07
CA ALA A 777 30.21 -26.15 3.38
C ALA A 777 31.52 -25.32 3.46
N GLN A 778 32.51 -25.67 2.63
CA GLN A 778 33.78 -24.94 2.47
C GLN A 778 34.24 -24.95 1.01
N HIS A 779 34.91 -23.87 0.59
CA HIS A 779 35.46 -23.71 -0.77
C HIS A 779 36.91 -23.22 -0.74
N ASP A 780 37.72 -23.64 -1.71
CA ASP A 780 39.11 -23.21 -1.84
C ASP A 780 39.20 -21.71 -2.20
N PRO A 781 39.97 -20.89 -1.45
CA PRO A 781 39.97 -19.43 -1.54
C PRO A 781 40.50 -18.86 -2.86
N VAL A 782 41.02 -19.68 -3.79
CA VAL A 782 41.61 -19.22 -5.05
C VAL A 782 40.92 -19.84 -6.27
N THR A 783 40.56 -21.12 -6.18
CA THR A 783 39.95 -21.88 -7.28
C THR A 783 38.43 -21.95 -7.21
N TYR A 784 37.82 -21.53 -6.08
CA TYR A 784 36.39 -21.62 -5.80
C TYR A 784 35.83 -23.05 -5.74
N GLU A 785 36.66 -24.09 -5.90
CA GLU A 785 36.24 -25.50 -5.84
C GLU A 785 35.79 -25.87 -4.41
N ALA A 786 34.74 -26.70 -4.30
CA ALA A 786 34.30 -27.21 -3.01
C ALA A 786 35.36 -28.15 -2.40
N VAL A 787 35.67 -27.97 -1.11
CA VAL A 787 36.70 -28.74 -0.40
C VAL A 787 36.11 -29.42 0.84
N GLY A 788 36.77 -30.47 1.32
CA GLY A 788 36.40 -31.13 2.57
C GLY A 788 37.02 -30.46 3.80
N ALA A 789 36.44 -30.74 4.97
CA ALA A 789 36.86 -30.17 6.25
C ALA A 789 37.38 -31.23 7.23
N ARG A 790 36.59 -31.60 8.24
CA ARG A 790 36.93 -32.71 9.15
C ARG A 790 36.84 -34.04 8.37
N ALA A 791 37.41 -35.12 8.89
CA ALA A 791 37.49 -36.40 8.15
C ALA A 791 36.14 -36.91 7.62
N TYR A 792 35.03 -36.59 8.30
CA TYR A 792 33.67 -36.96 7.93
C TYR A 792 32.92 -35.94 7.05
N GLU A 793 33.57 -34.83 6.66
CA GLU A 793 33.01 -33.72 5.90
C GLU A 793 33.74 -33.62 4.57
N HIS A 794 33.15 -34.23 3.53
CA HIS A 794 33.77 -34.36 2.22
C HIS A 794 33.53 -33.13 1.36
N ALA A 795 34.30 -32.97 0.28
CA ALA A 795 33.88 -32.10 -0.82
C ALA A 795 32.55 -32.63 -1.39
N SER A 796 31.50 -31.82 -1.24
CA SER A 796 30.10 -32.17 -1.48
C SER A 796 29.25 -30.92 -1.67
N LEU A 797 28.05 -31.06 -2.24
CA LEU A 797 26.98 -30.08 -2.05
C LEU A 797 26.42 -30.23 -0.64
N SER A 798 26.17 -29.13 0.04
CA SER A 798 25.64 -29.11 1.40
C SER A 798 24.14 -28.83 1.39
N GLY A 799 23.36 -29.72 2.03
CA GLY A 799 21.94 -29.50 2.27
C GLY A 799 21.64 -28.44 3.34
N SER A 800 22.55 -28.22 4.30
CA SER A 800 22.40 -27.24 5.37
C SER A 800 22.97 -25.87 4.97
N GLU A 801 24.29 -25.78 4.78
CA GLU A 801 24.99 -24.49 4.64
C GLU A 801 24.57 -23.67 3.39
N ALA A 802 24.06 -24.32 2.35
CA ALA A 802 23.59 -23.63 1.15
C ALA A 802 22.31 -22.80 1.40
N VAL A 803 21.53 -23.10 2.45
CA VAL A 803 20.29 -22.36 2.79
C VAL A 803 20.61 -20.92 3.18
N GLY A 804 21.62 -20.70 4.05
CA GLY A 804 22.04 -19.37 4.47
C GLY A 804 22.57 -18.51 3.32
N ILE A 805 23.22 -19.14 2.33
CA ILE A 805 23.68 -18.48 1.10
C ILE A 805 22.49 -18.04 0.24
N VAL A 806 21.49 -18.91 0.04
CA VAL A 806 20.30 -18.54 -0.73
C VAL A 806 19.47 -17.48 0.00
N ARG A 807 19.32 -17.56 1.33
CA ARG A 807 18.73 -16.48 2.17
C ARG A 807 19.43 -15.15 1.89
N TYR A 808 20.75 -15.11 1.99
CA TYR A 808 21.54 -13.89 1.77
C TYR A 808 21.38 -13.32 0.35
N LEU A 809 21.40 -14.18 -0.67
CA LEU A 809 21.19 -13.79 -2.06
C LEU A 809 19.76 -13.29 -2.31
N MET A 810 18.75 -13.96 -1.73
CA MET A 810 17.36 -13.51 -1.78
C MET A 810 17.20 -12.16 -1.09
N ALA A 811 17.85 -11.94 0.05
CA ALA A 811 17.77 -10.69 0.81
C ALA A 811 18.27 -9.42 0.08
N ARG A 812 18.96 -9.55 -1.07
CA ARG A 812 19.45 -8.39 -1.82
C ARG A 812 18.27 -7.60 -2.45
N PRO A 813 18.15 -6.28 -2.25
CA PRO A 813 17.13 -5.48 -2.94
C PRO A 813 17.38 -5.38 -4.46
N ASP A 814 18.65 -5.38 -4.88
CA ASP A 814 19.08 -5.23 -6.28
C ASP A 814 19.48 -6.58 -6.90
N GLN A 815 18.52 -7.51 -7.00
CA GLN A 815 18.77 -8.85 -7.57
C GLN A 815 19.06 -8.78 -9.08
N THR A 816 20.34 -8.80 -9.45
CA THR A 816 20.77 -8.90 -10.85
C THR A 816 20.31 -10.22 -11.51
N PRO A 817 20.26 -10.32 -12.85
CA PRO A 817 19.95 -11.58 -13.54
C PRO A 817 20.91 -12.75 -13.22
N GLU A 818 22.10 -12.45 -12.71
CA GLU A 818 23.06 -13.46 -12.24
C GLU A 818 22.69 -13.96 -10.84
N ILE A 819 22.36 -13.05 -9.90
CA ILE A 819 21.86 -13.38 -8.56
C ILE A 819 20.58 -14.19 -8.64
N LYS A 820 19.59 -13.73 -9.43
CA LYS A 820 18.32 -14.46 -9.64
C LYS A 820 18.55 -15.86 -10.20
N ARG A 821 19.45 -16.03 -11.17
CA ARG A 821 19.80 -17.35 -11.72
C ARG A 821 20.45 -18.24 -10.68
N ALA A 822 21.34 -17.70 -9.85
CA ALA A 822 21.98 -18.44 -8.77
C ALA A 822 20.96 -18.94 -7.74
N ILE A 823 20.04 -18.07 -7.31
CA ILE A 823 18.92 -18.41 -6.42
C ILE A 823 18.04 -19.51 -7.05
N GLN A 824 17.52 -19.28 -8.26
CA GLN A 824 16.62 -20.23 -8.92
C GLN A 824 17.25 -21.62 -9.11
N ALA A 825 18.53 -21.68 -9.46
CA ALA A 825 19.24 -22.94 -9.64
C ALA A 825 19.42 -23.70 -8.32
N ALA A 826 19.73 -22.99 -7.22
CA ALA A 826 19.86 -23.59 -5.90
C ALA A 826 18.51 -24.06 -5.34
N LEU A 827 17.43 -23.27 -5.50
CA LEU A 827 16.07 -23.68 -5.12
C LEU A 827 15.58 -24.88 -5.93
N ALA A 828 15.83 -24.89 -7.25
CA ALA A 828 15.51 -26.03 -8.11
C ALA A 828 16.27 -27.31 -7.70
N TRP A 829 17.54 -27.18 -7.29
CA TRP A 829 18.31 -28.29 -6.75
C TRP A 829 17.77 -28.77 -5.39
N PHE A 830 17.41 -27.87 -4.48
CA PHE A 830 16.77 -28.25 -3.21
C PHE A 830 15.46 -29.01 -3.43
N ASP A 831 14.61 -28.55 -4.37
CA ASP A 831 13.34 -29.21 -4.70
C ASP A 831 13.53 -30.51 -5.51
N GLU A 832 14.69 -30.72 -6.16
CA GLU A 832 15.07 -31.99 -6.80
C GLU A 832 15.50 -33.05 -5.77
N VAL A 833 16.32 -32.68 -4.79
CA VAL A 833 16.99 -33.64 -3.88
C VAL A 833 16.29 -33.84 -2.53
N LYS A 834 15.14 -33.19 -2.32
CA LYS A 834 14.34 -33.33 -1.10
C LYS A 834 13.80 -34.75 -0.90
N LEU A 835 13.61 -35.12 0.35
CA LEU A 835 13.04 -36.38 0.80
C LEU A 835 11.60 -36.12 1.26
N GLU A 836 10.67 -36.09 0.29
CA GLU A 836 9.23 -35.94 0.59
C GLU A 836 8.72 -37.12 1.43
N GLY A 837 7.95 -36.82 2.47
CA GLY A 837 7.37 -37.83 3.36
C GLY A 837 8.39 -38.55 4.24
N ILE A 838 9.55 -37.94 4.49
CA ILE A 838 10.64 -38.51 5.30
C ILE A 838 11.11 -37.47 6.33
N ARG A 839 11.05 -37.83 7.62
CA ARG A 839 11.63 -37.04 8.71
C ARG A 839 12.99 -37.59 9.14
N TYR A 840 13.96 -36.70 9.32
CA TYR A 840 15.22 -37.02 9.99
C TYR A 840 15.04 -37.06 11.51
N VAL A 841 15.61 -38.08 12.16
CA VAL A 841 15.61 -38.21 13.63
C VAL A 841 17.05 -38.36 14.12
N SER A 842 17.49 -37.45 14.99
CA SER A 842 18.81 -37.53 15.61
C SER A 842 18.77 -38.48 16.82
N ALA A 843 19.78 -39.36 16.93
CA ALA A 843 20.00 -40.25 18.07
C ALA A 843 18.78 -41.10 18.53
N ASP A 844 17.95 -41.57 17.58
CA ASP A 844 16.79 -42.41 17.89
C ASP A 844 17.18 -43.67 18.71
N PRO A 845 16.49 -43.99 19.83
CA PRO A 845 16.82 -45.14 20.68
C PRO A 845 16.77 -46.51 19.98
N ASN A 846 16.09 -46.63 18.83
CA ASN A 846 16.00 -47.86 18.03
C ASN A 846 17.01 -47.89 16.87
N GLY A 847 17.79 -46.81 16.68
CA GLY A 847 18.76 -46.65 15.60
C GLY A 847 18.14 -46.32 14.24
N VAL A 848 16.95 -45.71 14.21
CA VAL A 848 16.26 -45.30 12.98
C VAL A 848 16.36 -43.78 12.80
N TYR A 849 17.12 -43.34 11.79
CA TYR A 849 17.46 -41.91 11.60
C TYR A 849 16.68 -41.22 10.48
N PHE A 850 15.98 -41.99 9.64
CA PHE A 850 15.10 -41.49 8.59
C PHE A 850 13.81 -42.31 8.66
N VAL A 851 12.68 -41.65 8.92
CA VAL A 851 11.38 -42.25 9.24
C VAL A 851 10.34 -41.81 8.22
N GLU A 852 9.49 -42.73 7.75
CA GLU A 852 8.33 -42.39 6.91
C GLU A 852 7.34 -41.54 7.72
N ASP A 853 7.12 -40.31 7.26
CA ASP A 853 6.29 -39.30 7.92
C ASP A 853 5.74 -38.34 6.85
N PRO A 854 4.51 -38.57 6.34
CA PRO A 854 4.02 -37.97 5.09
C PRO A 854 3.85 -36.45 5.14
N ASN A 855 3.89 -35.85 6.33
CA ASN A 855 3.68 -34.43 6.56
C ASN A 855 5.02 -33.66 6.71
N THR A 856 6.14 -34.27 6.31
CA THR A 856 7.49 -33.71 6.53
C THR A 856 8.38 -33.84 5.30
N THR A 857 9.33 -32.92 5.16
CA THR A 857 10.36 -32.95 4.12
C THR A 857 11.74 -32.86 4.73
N SER A 858 12.66 -33.77 4.38
CA SER A 858 14.06 -33.71 4.84
C SER A 858 15.06 -33.57 3.68
N TRP A 859 16.26 -33.12 3.99
CA TRP A 859 17.43 -33.16 3.12
C TRP A 859 18.57 -33.89 3.85
N TYR A 860 19.42 -34.61 3.11
CA TYR A 860 20.71 -35.04 3.63
C TYR A 860 21.64 -33.84 3.83
N ARG A 861 22.56 -33.90 4.80
CA ARG A 861 23.53 -32.82 5.01
C ARG A 861 24.56 -32.73 3.88
N PHE A 862 24.93 -33.85 3.25
CA PHE A 862 25.95 -33.91 2.20
C PHE A 862 25.52 -34.76 1.00
N TYR A 863 25.65 -34.18 -0.20
CA TYR A 863 25.38 -34.84 -1.49
C TYR A 863 26.63 -34.88 -2.36
N GLU A 864 26.81 -35.98 -3.09
CA GLU A 864 27.93 -36.12 -4.01
C GLU A 864 27.75 -35.32 -5.30
N ILE A 865 28.67 -34.38 -5.53
CA ILE A 865 28.75 -33.55 -6.73
C ILE A 865 28.76 -34.46 -7.97
N GLY A 866 27.83 -34.21 -8.89
CA GLY A 866 27.68 -34.96 -10.13
C GLY A 866 26.68 -36.12 -10.09
N THR A 867 26.24 -36.58 -8.91
CA THR A 867 25.29 -37.71 -8.80
C THR A 867 24.08 -37.44 -7.91
N ASN A 868 24.14 -36.42 -7.04
CA ASN A 868 23.15 -36.17 -5.99
C ASN A 868 22.95 -37.40 -5.05
N GLU A 869 23.87 -38.38 -5.02
CA GLU A 869 23.82 -39.48 -4.06
C GLU A 869 24.23 -38.99 -2.65
N PRO A 870 23.58 -39.45 -1.57
CA PRO A 870 23.95 -39.07 -0.20
C PRO A 870 25.37 -39.53 0.16
N ILE A 871 26.01 -38.74 1.03
CA ILE A 871 27.30 -39.08 1.65
C ILE A 871 27.13 -39.17 3.17
N PHE A 872 27.39 -40.36 3.71
CA PHE A 872 27.68 -40.55 5.13
C PHE A 872 29.18 -40.83 5.31
N SER A 873 29.79 -40.45 6.42
CA SER A 873 31.22 -40.75 6.66
C SER A 873 31.55 -40.89 8.14
N GLY A 874 32.39 -41.87 8.46
CA GLY A 874 32.95 -42.04 9.79
C GLY A 874 34.22 -41.21 9.99
N ARG A 875 34.84 -41.36 11.17
CA ARG A 875 36.20 -40.87 11.46
C ARG A 875 37.28 -41.59 10.64
N ASP A 876 36.93 -42.66 9.91
CA ASP A 876 37.77 -43.32 8.91
C ASP A 876 37.97 -42.49 7.63
N GLY A 877 37.12 -41.47 7.41
CA GLY A 877 37.15 -40.60 6.24
C GLY A 877 36.75 -41.31 4.94
N VAL A 878 35.93 -42.36 5.02
CA VAL A 878 35.46 -43.11 3.85
C VAL A 878 33.98 -42.82 3.62
N LYS A 879 33.65 -42.28 2.44
CA LYS A 879 32.26 -42.12 1.97
C LYS A 879 31.50 -43.45 2.03
N LYS A 880 30.32 -43.45 2.63
CA LYS A 880 29.33 -44.54 2.70
C LYS A 880 28.00 -44.07 2.12
N ARG A 881 27.10 -44.99 1.81
CA ARG A 881 25.80 -44.70 1.17
C ARG A 881 24.60 -44.87 2.10
N THR A 882 24.78 -45.51 3.24
CA THR A 882 23.75 -45.60 4.28
C THR A 882 24.33 -45.20 5.63
N ILE A 883 23.51 -44.53 6.45
CA ILE A 883 23.94 -44.09 7.79
C ILE A 883 24.36 -45.27 8.68
N GLN A 884 23.86 -46.49 8.45
CA GLN A 884 24.21 -47.67 9.23
C GLN A 884 25.65 -48.19 9.00
N GLU A 885 26.34 -47.72 7.95
CA GLU A 885 27.72 -48.09 7.64
C GLU A 885 28.79 -47.29 8.41
N ILE A 886 28.38 -46.25 9.15
CA ILE A 886 29.27 -45.43 10.00
C ILE A 886 29.06 -45.75 11.49
N GLU A 887 30.06 -45.42 12.31
CA GLU A 887 30.05 -45.71 13.75
C GLU A 887 28.93 -44.97 14.50
N GLN A 888 28.35 -45.62 15.50
CA GLN A 888 27.24 -45.08 16.28
C GLN A 888 27.52 -43.69 16.87
N GLU A 889 28.75 -43.43 17.34
CA GLU A 889 29.17 -42.13 17.86
C GLU A 889 29.07 -40.99 16.84
N ARG A 890 29.16 -41.28 15.53
CA ARG A 890 28.95 -40.30 14.46
C ARG A 890 27.50 -40.22 13.99
N ARG A 891 26.69 -41.27 14.16
CA ARG A 891 25.25 -41.23 13.85
C ARG A 891 24.45 -40.47 14.91
N ASP A 892 24.77 -40.71 16.18
CA ASP A 892 24.07 -40.13 17.32
C ASP A 892 24.63 -38.75 17.70
N GLY A 893 25.89 -38.48 17.36
CA GLY A 893 26.63 -37.27 17.73
C GLY A 893 26.87 -36.28 16.59
N TYR A 894 26.13 -36.37 15.48
CA TYR A 894 26.18 -35.44 14.35
C TYR A 894 24.92 -35.55 13.48
N SER A 895 24.35 -34.42 13.07
CA SER A 895 23.16 -34.41 12.20
C SER A 895 23.52 -34.69 10.75
N TRP A 896 22.98 -35.78 10.18
CA TRP A 896 23.17 -36.20 8.79
C TRP A 896 22.02 -35.81 7.86
N GLY A 897 20.96 -35.22 8.41
CA GLY A 897 19.87 -34.61 7.67
C GLY A 897 19.03 -33.68 8.55
N GLY A 898 17.99 -33.12 7.95
CA GLY A 898 17.04 -32.19 8.56
C GLY A 898 16.22 -31.48 7.48
N ASN A 899 15.16 -30.78 7.86
CA ASN A 899 14.27 -30.05 6.94
C ASN A 899 14.83 -28.68 6.48
N TYR A 900 16.14 -28.60 6.27
CA TYR A 900 16.90 -27.33 6.18
C TYR A 900 16.32 -26.28 5.21
N ALA A 901 15.81 -26.71 4.05
CA ALA A 901 15.34 -25.82 2.98
C ALA A 901 13.81 -25.68 2.93
N GLU A 902 13.06 -26.22 3.88
CA GLU A 902 11.59 -26.23 3.87
C GLU A 902 11.01 -24.81 3.85
N GLN A 903 11.32 -24.00 4.86
CA GLN A 903 10.87 -22.60 4.95
C GLN A 903 11.40 -21.73 3.79
N LEU A 904 12.59 -22.05 3.26
CA LEU A 904 13.19 -21.36 2.12
C LEU A 904 12.38 -21.61 0.83
N LEU A 905 11.99 -22.85 0.58
CA LEU A 905 11.14 -23.22 -0.55
C LEU A 905 9.70 -22.70 -0.38
N GLU A 906 9.14 -22.76 0.83
CA GLU A 906 7.82 -22.19 1.15
C GLU A 906 7.79 -20.69 0.86
N THR A 907 8.75 -19.93 1.39
CA THR A 907 8.87 -18.48 1.14
C THR A 907 9.11 -18.18 -0.35
N ALA A 908 10.03 -18.90 -0.99
CA ALA A 908 10.32 -18.68 -2.41
C ALA A 908 9.13 -18.99 -3.33
N SER A 909 8.26 -19.93 -2.98
CA SER A 909 7.08 -20.31 -3.78
C SER A 909 5.82 -19.50 -3.49
N THR A 910 5.77 -18.77 -2.38
CA THR A 910 4.60 -17.96 -1.96
C THR A 910 4.84 -16.47 -2.18
N THR A 911 5.75 -15.87 -1.43
CA THR A 911 6.00 -14.42 -1.40
C THR A 911 7.22 -14.02 -2.24
N GLY A 912 8.17 -14.93 -2.48
CA GLY A 912 9.36 -14.68 -3.28
C GLY A 912 10.35 -13.77 -2.54
N TYR A 913 10.68 -12.61 -3.13
CA TYR A 913 11.39 -11.54 -2.43
C TYR A 913 10.38 -10.60 -1.76
N PHE A 914 10.31 -10.64 -0.43
CA PHE A 914 9.22 -9.99 0.31
C PHE A 914 9.48 -8.61 0.94
N PRO A 915 10.67 -8.20 1.42
CA PRO A 915 10.81 -6.99 2.24
C PRO A 915 10.22 -5.73 1.62
N GLY A 916 9.36 -5.07 2.39
CA GLY A 916 8.66 -3.85 2.00
C GLY A 916 7.67 -4.01 0.84
N ARG A 917 7.44 -5.20 0.29
CA ARG A 917 6.49 -5.38 -0.82
C ARG A 917 5.04 -5.43 -0.32
N VAL A 918 4.14 -4.84 -1.09
CA VAL A 918 2.69 -4.99 -0.85
C VAL A 918 2.20 -6.28 -1.53
N TYR A 919 1.28 -6.98 -0.87
CA TYR A 919 0.60 -8.20 -1.33
C TYR A 919 -0.91 -8.03 -1.28
N ALA A 920 -1.63 -8.78 -2.11
CA ALA A 920 -3.05 -9.06 -1.96
C ALA A 920 -3.22 -10.55 -1.63
N GLU A 921 -4.01 -10.87 -0.61
CA GLU A 921 -4.18 -12.23 -0.08
C GLU A 921 -5.66 -12.57 0.08
N VAL A 922 -6.06 -13.79 -0.31
CA VAL A 922 -7.39 -14.32 0.00
C VAL A 922 -7.43 -14.84 1.43
N THR A 923 -7.92 -14.03 2.36
CA THR A 923 -8.05 -14.35 3.79
C THR A 923 -9.31 -15.16 4.11
N ALA A 924 -10.40 -14.93 3.37
CA ALA A 924 -11.66 -15.65 3.55
C ALA A 924 -12.30 -16.09 2.21
N ALA A 925 -13.46 -16.74 2.30
CA ALA A 925 -14.16 -17.30 1.14
C ALA A 925 -15.70 -17.23 1.29
N ALA A 926 -16.19 -16.12 1.85
CA ALA A 926 -17.62 -15.85 2.01
C ALA A 926 -18.31 -15.61 0.65
N SER A 927 -17.63 -14.89 -0.25
CA SER A 927 -18.09 -14.54 -1.59
C SER A 927 -18.25 -15.75 -2.50
N LYS A 928 -19.27 -15.68 -3.37
CA LYS A 928 -19.55 -16.69 -4.40
C LYS A 928 -19.84 -16.02 -5.73
N ASP A 929 -19.23 -16.56 -6.77
CA ASP A 929 -19.43 -16.06 -8.13
C ASP A 929 -20.80 -16.49 -8.70
N GLY A 930 -21.12 -16.02 -9.91
CA GLY A 930 -22.38 -16.37 -10.59
C GLY A 930 -22.59 -17.88 -10.87
N SER A 931 -21.55 -18.71 -10.71
CA SER A 931 -21.60 -20.18 -10.81
C SER A 931 -21.60 -20.88 -9.45
N GLY A 932 -21.51 -20.14 -8.34
CA GLY A 932 -21.44 -20.65 -6.98
C GLY A 932 -20.05 -21.08 -6.51
N ARG A 933 -18.99 -20.75 -7.26
CA ARG A 933 -17.58 -21.04 -6.90
C ARG A 933 -17.12 -20.08 -5.80
N THR A 934 -16.35 -20.59 -4.84
CA THR A 934 -15.73 -19.80 -3.76
C THR A 934 -14.29 -19.44 -4.12
N LEU A 935 -13.74 -18.46 -3.39
CA LEU A 935 -12.32 -18.11 -3.45
C LEU A 935 -11.41 -19.24 -2.93
N ALA A 936 -10.12 -19.18 -3.28
CA ALA A 936 -9.07 -20.03 -2.78
C ALA A 936 -8.32 -19.35 -1.62
N THR A 937 -8.76 -19.59 -0.38
CA THR A 937 -8.07 -19.11 0.83
C THR A 937 -6.57 -19.45 0.81
N GLY A 938 -5.73 -18.49 1.18
CA GLY A 938 -4.26 -18.57 1.11
C GLY A 938 -3.66 -18.30 -0.29
N ASP A 939 -4.47 -17.96 -1.30
CA ASP A 939 -3.99 -17.49 -2.60
C ASP A 939 -3.46 -16.06 -2.44
N ILE A 940 -2.14 -15.89 -2.58
CA ILE A 940 -1.42 -14.63 -2.35
C ILE A 940 -0.73 -14.15 -3.63
N ARG A 941 -0.73 -12.83 -3.85
CA ARG A 941 -0.16 -12.21 -5.04
C ARG A 941 0.59 -10.92 -4.68
N GLN A 942 1.87 -10.84 -5.06
CA GLN A 942 2.63 -9.59 -4.95
C GLN A 942 1.98 -8.50 -5.81
N VAL A 943 1.79 -7.31 -5.25
CA VAL A 943 1.33 -6.12 -5.99
C VAL A 943 2.46 -5.62 -6.90
N THR A 944 2.10 -5.35 -8.15
CA THR A 944 3.00 -4.83 -9.21
C THR A 944 2.60 -3.40 -9.61
N SER A 945 3.50 -2.62 -10.21
CA SER A 945 3.21 -1.21 -10.53
C SER A 945 2.65 -1.03 -11.95
N LEU A 946 1.46 -0.42 -12.07
CA LEU A 946 0.93 0.15 -13.32
C LEU A 946 1.06 1.68 -13.39
N THR A 947 1.50 2.34 -12.31
CA THR A 947 1.53 3.81 -12.21
C THR A 947 2.35 4.45 -13.33
N LYS A 948 3.47 3.82 -13.71
CA LYS A 948 4.28 4.22 -14.87
C LYS A 948 3.47 4.23 -16.17
N GLN A 949 2.78 3.14 -16.51
CA GLN A 949 1.98 3.04 -17.74
C GLN A 949 0.83 4.06 -17.75
N LEU A 950 0.16 4.24 -16.60
CA LEU A 950 -0.89 5.25 -16.43
C LEU A 950 -0.34 6.67 -16.63
N SER A 951 0.87 6.97 -16.17
CA SER A 951 1.53 8.27 -16.39
C SER A 951 2.05 8.49 -17.83
N GLU A 952 2.22 7.42 -18.62
CA GLU A 952 2.58 7.49 -20.04
C GLU A 952 1.35 7.69 -20.94
N LEU A 953 0.12 7.49 -20.43
CA LEU A 953 -1.12 7.79 -21.16
C LEU A 953 -1.37 9.30 -21.28
N GLN A 954 -2.08 9.69 -22.34
CA GLN A 954 -2.41 11.10 -22.57
C GLN A 954 -3.46 11.58 -21.55
N ASN A 955 -3.13 12.66 -20.84
CA ASN A 955 -4.07 13.40 -19.98
C ASN A 955 -5.04 14.23 -20.84
N GLU A 956 -5.85 13.58 -21.65
CA GLU A 956 -6.77 14.20 -22.60
C GLU A 956 -8.22 13.77 -22.36
N LEU A 957 -9.15 14.72 -22.36
CA LEU A 957 -10.60 14.49 -22.31
C LEU A 957 -11.28 15.13 -23.52
N THR A 958 -12.32 14.50 -24.05
CA THR A 958 -13.14 15.02 -25.17
C THR A 958 -14.57 15.28 -24.72
N VAL A 959 -15.10 16.45 -25.07
CA VAL A 959 -16.49 16.85 -24.80
C VAL A 959 -17.27 16.95 -26.11
N ALA A 960 -18.36 16.19 -26.24
CA ALA A 960 -19.27 16.24 -27.39
C ALA A 960 -20.73 16.06 -26.95
N GLN A 961 -21.59 17.03 -27.30
CA GLN A 961 -23.00 17.05 -26.85
C GLN A 961 -23.83 15.86 -27.36
N ASP A 962 -23.43 15.26 -28.48
CA ASP A 962 -24.07 14.08 -29.08
C ASP A 962 -23.71 12.76 -28.38
N GLY A 963 -22.75 12.78 -27.43
CA GLY A 963 -22.26 11.61 -26.71
C GLY A 963 -21.15 10.84 -27.42
N THR A 964 -20.50 11.43 -28.43
CA THR A 964 -19.31 10.82 -29.11
C THR A 964 -17.97 11.10 -28.41
N GLY A 965 -17.97 11.90 -27.34
CA GLY A 965 -16.81 12.17 -26.49
C GLY A 965 -16.99 11.58 -25.09
N ASP A 966 -15.93 11.63 -24.28
CA ASP A 966 -15.90 11.17 -22.89
C ASP A 966 -17.02 11.82 -22.04
N TYR A 967 -17.32 13.09 -22.31
CA TYR A 967 -18.36 13.86 -21.61
C TYR A 967 -19.29 14.62 -22.56
N ARG A 968 -20.52 14.91 -22.12
CA ARG A 968 -21.51 15.71 -22.88
C ARG A 968 -21.49 17.20 -22.55
N THR A 969 -21.00 17.57 -21.37
CA THR A 969 -20.90 18.94 -20.85
C THR A 969 -19.43 19.25 -20.54
N VAL A 970 -19.06 20.53 -20.60
CA VAL A 970 -17.70 20.98 -20.30
C VAL A 970 -17.45 20.92 -18.80
N GLN A 971 -18.45 21.25 -17.98
CA GLN A 971 -18.33 21.12 -16.52
C GLN A 971 -18.01 19.69 -16.09
N ALA A 972 -18.67 18.66 -16.65
CA ALA A 972 -18.40 17.28 -16.25
C ALA A 972 -16.97 16.81 -16.58
N ALA A 973 -16.37 17.32 -17.67
CA ALA A 973 -14.98 17.04 -17.98
C ALA A 973 -13.99 17.77 -17.04
N ILE A 974 -14.35 18.95 -16.52
CA ILE A 974 -13.56 19.64 -15.48
C ILE A 974 -13.74 18.97 -14.12
N ASP A 975 -14.94 18.46 -13.83
CA ASP A 975 -15.22 17.68 -12.61
C ASP A 975 -14.42 16.37 -12.60
N ALA A 976 -14.22 15.75 -13.77
CA ALA A 976 -13.43 14.54 -13.97
C ALA A 976 -11.91 14.67 -13.74
N VAL A 977 -11.34 15.87 -13.77
CA VAL A 977 -9.94 16.12 -13.40
C VAL A 977 -9.80 15.99 -11.87
N PRO A 978 -8.77 15.31 -11.32
CA PRO A 978 -8.60 15.19 -9.87
C PRO A 978 -8.44 16.55 -9.18
N ALA A 979 -8.84 16.62 -7.90
CA ALA A 979 -8.48 17.73 -7.02
C ALA A 979 -6.97 17.70 -6.72
N GLY A 980 -6.35 18.86 -6.51
CA GLY A 980 -4.91 18.98 -6.32
C GLY A 980 -4.07 18.66 -7.56
N ASN A 981 -4.67 18.69 -8.76
CA ASN A 981 -4.05 18.25 -10.02
C ASN A 981 -2.66 18.87 -10.25
N GLY A 982 -1.62 18.04 -10.30
CA GLY A 982 -0.23 18.47 -10.52
C GLY A 982 0.26 18.38 -11.97
N ALA A 983 -0.52 17.79 -12.89
CA ALA A 983 -0.10 17.49 -14.26
C ALA A 983 -0.92 18.26 -15.31
N PRO A 984 -0.37 18.60 -16.48
CA PRO A 984 -1.16 19.16 -17.59
C PRO A 984 -2.29 18.22 -18.00
N VAL A 985 -3.51 18.77 -18.16
CA VAL A 985 -4.69 18.04 -18.69
C VAL A 985 -5.34 18.87 -19.79
N THR A 986 -5.56 18.28 -20.96
CA THR A 986 -6.21 18.96 -22.09
C THR A 986 -7.64 18.48 -22.28
N ILE A 987 -8.60 19.40 -22.33
CA ILE A 987 -10.01 19.13 -22.56
C ILE A 987 -10.41 19.70 -23.94
N HIS A 988 -10.59 18.80 -24.91
CA HIS A 988 -11.04 19.11 -26.26
C HIS A 988 -12.55 19.24 -26.33
N VAL A 989 -13.06 20.42 -26.68
CA VAL A 989 -14.50 20.68 -26.78
C VAL A 989 -14.91 20.77 -28.25
N LYS A 990 -15.74 19.83 -28.71
CA LYS A 990 -16.26 19.78 -30.08
C LYS A 990 -17.14 20.98 -30.40
N ASN A 991 -17.41 21.20 -31.69
CA ASN A 991 -18.38 22.20 -32.14
C ASN A 991 -19.77 21.98 -31.53
N GLY A 992 -20.35 23.02 -30.91
CA GLY A 992 -21.61 22.93 -30.17
C GLY A 992 -21.94 24.18 -29.37
N ILE A 993 -23.19 24.30 -28.92
CA ILE A 993 -23.66 25.39 -28.04
C ILE A 993 -23.97 24.79 -26.68
N TYR A 994 -23.02 24.96 -25.76
CA TYR A 994 -23.03 24.44 -24.40
C TYR A 994 -23.70 25.48 -23.49
N LYS A 995 -25.01 25.32 -23.26
CA LYS A 995 -25.78 26.21 -22.38
C LYS A 995 -25.66 25.79 -20.92
N GLU A 996 -24.53 26.12 -20.30
CA GLU A 996 -24.16 25.74 -18.94
C GLU A 996 -23.29 26.83 -18.28
N VAL A 997 -23.22 26.82 -16.95
CA VAL A 997 -22.26 27.64 -16.19
C VAL A 997 -21.03 26.78 -15.90
N VAL A 998 -19.85 27.25 -16.27
CA VAL A 998 -18.59 26.50 -16.14
C VAL A 998 -17.69 27.08 -15.05
N ARG A 999 -17.06 26.23 -14.24
CA ARG A 999 -16.12 26.60 -13.19
C ARG A 999 -14.92 25.67 -13.20
N ILE A 1000 -13.74 26.24 -13.42
CA ILE A 1000 -12.46 25.62 -13.06
C ILE A 1000 -12.12 26.08 -11.63
N PRO A 1001 -12.28 25.24 -10.59
CA PRO A 1001 -12.07 25.63 -9.21
C PRO A 1001 -10.57 25.67 -8.86
N SER A 1002 -10.19 26.37 -7.79
CA SER A 1002 -8.79 26.77 -7.54
C SER A 1002 -7.80 25.63 -7.28
N ASP A 1003 -8.30 24.44 -6.95
CA ASP A 1003 -7.58 23.19 -6.70
C ASP A 1003 -7.32 22.36 -7.96
N LYS A 1004 -7.75 22.81 -9.15
CA LYS A 1004 -7.52 22.12 -10.43
C LYS A 1004 -6.69 22.95 -11.43
N PRO A 1005 -5.40 23.22 -11.14
CA PRO A 1005 -4.52 23.94 -12.07
C PRO A 1005 -4.11 23.09 -13.28
N PHE A 1006 -3.36 23.68 -14.20
CA PHE A 1006 -2.82 23.05 -15.41
C PHE A 1006 -3.86 22.50 -16.41
N ILE A 1007 -5.12 22.93 -16.33
CA ILE A 1007 -6.16 22.59 -17.32
C ILE A 1007 -6.00 23.45 -18.58
N THR A 1008 -5.99 22.81 -19.74
CA THR A 1008 -6.05 23.44 -21.06
C THR A 1008 -7.39 23.14 -21.74
N LEU A 1009 -8.28 24.13 -21.88
CA LEU A 1009 -9.51 23.99 -22.68
C LEU A 1009 -9.23 24.34 -24.15
N VAL A 1010 -9.59 23.45 -25.08
CA VAL A 1010 -9.40 23.68 -26.53
C VAL A 1010 -10.70 23.45 -27.30
N GLY A 1011 -11.32 24.51 -27.81
CA GLY A 1011 -12.42 24.39 -28.75
C GLY A 1011 -11.96 23.97 -30.15
N GLU A 1012 -12.86 23.34 -30.89
CA GLU A 1012 -12.64 22.94 -32.29
C GLU A 1012 -12.61 24.15 -33.25
N ASP A 1013 -13.40 25.19 -32.96
CA ASP A 1013 -13.51 26.41 -33.75
C ASP A 1013 -14.02 27.57 -32.88
N SER A 1014 -13.33 28.72 -32.90
CA SER A 1014 -13.63 29.83 -31.99
C SER A 1014 -15.01 30.44 -32.17
N GLN A 1015 -15.67 30.27 -33.32
CA GLN A 1015 -17.02 30.76 -33.60
C GLN A 1015 -18.13 29.71 -33.39
N LYS A 1016 -17.78 28.42 -33.31
CA LYS A 1016 -18.76 27.31 -33.28
C LYS A 1016 -18.72 26.47 -32.01
N THR A 1017 -17.64 26.53 -31.23
CA THR A 1017 -17.58 26.00 -29.87
C THR A 1017 -17.94 27.13 -28.89
N VAL A 1018 -19.19 27.16 -28.43
CA VAL A 1018 -19.75 28.26 -27.63
C VAL A 1018 -20.21 27.76 -26.27
N ILE A 1019 -19.67 28.31 -25.18
CA ILE A 1019 -20.23 28.18 -23.83
C ILE A 1019 -21.06 29.44 -23.56
N THR A 1020 -22.34 29.27 -23.21
CA THR A 1020 -23.29 30.38 -23.05
C THR A 1020 -24.19 30.22 -21.83
N TYR A 1021 -24.51 31.32 -21.17
CA TYR A 1021 -25.56 31.36 -20.15
C TYR A 1021 -26.24 32.74 -20.11
N ASP A 1022 -27.30 32.91 -19.32
CA ASP A 1022 -28.12 34.13 -19.26
C ASP A 1022 -28.32 34.65 -17.81
N ASN A 1023 -27.29 34.50 -16.98
CA ASN A 1023 -27.28 35.08 -15.64
C ASN A 1023 -26.96 36.58 -15.71
N TYR A 1024 -27.64 37.36 -14.86
CA TYR A 1024 -27.40 38.79 -14.68
C TYR A 1024 -27.42 39.12 -13.19
N SER A 1025 -26.78 40.21 -12.79
CA SER A 1025 -26.50 40.53 -11.39
C SER A 1025 -27.75 40.59 -10.50
N GLY A 1026 -28.86 41.13 -10.99
CA GLY A 1026 -30.14 41.21 -10.28
C GLY A 1026 -31.00 39.94 -10.32
N ARG A 1027 -30.54 38.85 -10.96
CA ARG A 1027 -31.27 37.58 -11.00
C ARG A 1027 -31.18 36.88 -9.64
N ASP A 1028 -32.29 36.31 -9.20
CA ASP A 1028 -32.38 35.51 -7.96
C ASP A 1028 -31.44 34.29 -8.06
N ASN A 1029 -30.62 34.07 -7.02
CA ASN A 1029 -29.64 32.99 -6.96
C ASN A 1029 -30.22 31.67 -6.40
N GLY A 1030 -31.49 31.65 -5.97
CA GLY A 1030 -32.16 30.48 -5.39
C GLY A 1030 -31.81 30.17 -3.93
N ALA A 1031 -30.81 30.86 -3.35
CA ALA A 1031 -30.36 30.70 -1.96
C ALA A 1031 -30.77 31.88 -1.06
N GLY A 1032 -31.45 32.88 -1.61
CA GLY A 1032 -31.82 34.11 -0.92
C GLY A 1032 -30.84 35.24 -1.22
N GLY A 1033 -31.21 36.11 -2.16
CA GLY A 1033 -30.38 37.20 -2.63
C GLY A 1033 -30.39 37.29 -4.15
N THR A 1034 -29.34 37.87 -4.72
CA THR A 1034 -29.13 37.89 -6.18
C THR A 1034 -27.72 37.38 -6.49
N PHE A 1035 -27.44 37.06 -7.75
CA PHE A 1035 -26.09 36.61 -8.15
C PHE A 1035 -25.02 37.70 -7.94
N GLY A 1036 -25.39 38.99 -8.06
CA GLY A 1036 -24.44 40.10 -8.15
C GLY A 1036 -23.59 40.03 -9.42
N THR A 1037 -22.83 41.09 -9.71
CA THR A 1037 -21.98 41.13 -10.93
C THR A 1037 -21.04 39.93 -11.01
N SER A 1038 -20.23 39.68 -9.97
CA SER A 1038 -19.24 38.60 -10.03
C SER A 1038 -19.85 37.20 -10.11
N GLY A 1039 -21.07 37.01 -9.60
CA GLY A 1039 -21.79 35.73 -9.64
C GLY A 1039 -22.61 35.53 -10.91
N SER A 1040 -22.78 36.55 -11.76
CA SER A 1040 -23.54 36.43 -13.01
C SER A 1040 -22.75 35.79 -14.16
N ALA A 1041 -21.50 35.38 -13.91
CA ALA A 1041 -20.61 34.84 -14.94
C ALA A 1041 -21.10 33.53 -15.57
N THR A 1042 -21.02 33.44 -16.91
CA THR A 1042 -21.14 32.16 -17.64
C THR A 1042 -19.98 31.23 -17.30
N ALA A 1043 -18.75 31.75 -17.18
CA ALA A 1043 -17.58 30.96 -16.83
C ALA A 1043 -16.73 31.59 -15.71
N PHE A 1044 -16.14 30.72 -14.88
CA PHE A 1044 -15.26 31.07 -13.76
C PHE A 1044 -13.94 30.31 -13.88
N ILE A 1045 -12.81 31.03 -13.87
CA ILE A 1045 -11.47 30.43 -13.82
C ILE A 1045 -10.79 30.87 -12.53
N GLN A 1046 -10.71 29.96 -11.57
CA GLN A 1046 -10.17 30.20 -10.23
C GLN A 1046 -8.81 29.50 -10.02
N ALA A 1047 -8.48 28.49 -10.82
CA ALA A 1047 -7.17 27.84 -10.81
C ALA A 1047 -6.08 28.64 -11.51
N ASN A 1048 -4.84 28.36 -11.13
CA ASN A 1048 -3.65 28.87 -11.79
C ASN A 1048 -3.28 28.01 -13.02
N ASP A 1049 -2.41 28.55 -13.88
CA ASP A 1049 -1.80 27.81 -15.00
C ASP A 1049 -2.83 27.24 -15.99
N VAL A 1050 -3.97 27.92 -16.13
CA VAL A 1050 -5.06 27.53 -17.04
C VAL A 1050 -4.84 28.15 -18.41
N THR A 1051 -5.00 27.35 -19.47
CA THR A 1051 -4.95 27.83 -20.86
C THR A 1051 -6.27 27.58 -21.56
N VAL A 1052 -6.73 28.54 -22.37
CA VAL A 1052 -7.99 28.39 -23.13
C VAL A 1052 -7.78 28.83 -24.57
N ARG A 1053 -8.16 27.98 -25.52
CA ARG A 1053 -7.91 28.19 -26.96
C ARG A 1053 -9.16 27.95 -27.80
N ASN A 1054 -9.31 28.72 -28.89
CA ASN A 1054 -10.23 28.44 -29.99
C ASN A 1054 -11.72 28.26 -29.61
N MET A 1055 -12.29 29.08 -28.72
CA MET A 1055 -13.70 28.97 -28.30
C MET A 1055 -14.35 30.32 -27.97
N THR A 1056 -15.68 30.32 -27.80
CA THR A 1056 -16.47 31.47 -27.33
C THR A 1056 -16.99 31.26 -25.91
N PHE A 1057 -16.92 32.30 -25.08
CA PHE A 1057 -17.73 32.48 -23.88
C PHE A 1057 -18.72 33.63 -24.10
N GLU A 1058 -20.00 33.35 -23.88
CA GLU A 1058 -21.10 34.30 -24.09
C GLU A 1058 -21.93 34.47 -22.81
N ASN A 1059 -22.30 35.70 -22.47
CA ASN A 1059 -23.47 35.94 -21.65
C ASN A 1059 -24.62 36.47 -22.52
N SER A 1060 -25.59 35.60 -22.79
CA SER A 1060 -26.75 35.84 -23.67
C SER A 1060 -27.90 36.60 -22.99
N THR A 1061 -27.63 37.32 -21.90
CA THR A 1061 -28.62 38.18 -21.23
C THR A 1061 -29.12 39.27 -22.18
N ASP A 1062 -30.43 39.28 -22.41
CA ASP A 1062 -31.12 40.35 -23.14
C ASP A 1062 -31.35 41.54 -22.21
N GLU A 1063 -30.45 42.52 -22.25
CA GLU A 1063 -30.54 43.73 -21.44
C GLU A 1063 -31.86 44.49 -21.58
N SER A 1064 -32.54 44.39 -22.74
CA SER A 1064 -33.81 45.09 -22.98
C SER A 1064 -34.96 44.56 -22.11
N LYS A 1065 -34.78 43.39 -21.49
CA LYS A 1065 -35.75 42.71 -20.62
C LYS A 1065 -35.41 42.82 -19.13
N VAL A 1066 -34.26 43.40 -18.77
CA VAL A 1066 -33.78 43.49 -17.38
C VAL A 1066 -33.96 44.92 -16.86
N THR A 1067 -34.18 45.06 -15.55
CA THR A 1067 -34.28 46.37 -14.89
C THR A 1067 -32.95 47.12 -14.92
N GLU A 1068 -32.95 48.40 -15.30
CA GLU A 1068 -31.75 49.23 -15.54
C GLU A 1068 -30.69 49.24 -14.42
N LYS A 1069 -31.09 48.93 -13.18
CA LYS A 1069 -30.20 49.03 -12.01
C LYS A 1069 -29.25 47.83 -11.85
N ASP A 1070 -29.68 46.63 -12.26
CA ASP A 1070 -29.05 45.36 -11.85
C ASP A 1070 -28.96 44.40 -13.06
N LYS A 1071 -28.36 44.88 -14.17
CA LYS A 1071 -28.28 44.17 -15.47
C LYS A 1071 -26.90 43.60 -15.85
N GLN A 1072 -25.90 43.75 -14.98
CA GLN A 1072 -24.50 43.34 -15.24
C GLN A 1072 -24.42 41.83 -15.53
N ALA A 1073 -23.84 41.45 -16.67
CA ALA A 1073 -23.97 40.12 -17.26
C ALA A 1073 -22.60 39.61 -17.73
N VAL A 1074 -21.83 39.05 -16.81
CA VAL A 1074 -20.44 38.63 -17.05
C VAL A 1074 -20.41 37.38 -17.94
N ALA A 1075 -19.55 37.35 -18.96
CA ALA A 1075 -19.25 36.15 -19.74
C ALA A 1075 -18.14 35.32 -19.08
N MET A 1076 -17.08 35.97 -18.58
CA MET A 1076 -15.94 35.31 -17.95
C MET A 1076 -15.45 36.05 -16.69
N ASN A 1077 -15.24 35.33 -15.60
CA ASN A 1077 -14.67 35.80 -14.34
C ASN A 1077 -13.38 35.04 -14.00
N VAL A 1078 -12.23 35.71 -14.15
CA VAL A 1078 -10.89 35.12 -14.00
C VAL A 1078 -10.21 35.65 -12.74
N ARG A 1079 -9.82 34.76 -11.82
CA ARG A 1079 -9.09 35.08 -10.58
C ARG A 1079 -7.72 34.40 -10.48
N GLY A 1080 -7.52 33.31 -11.20
CA GLY A 1080 -6.26 32.54 -11.21
C GLY A 1080 -5.06 33.33 -11.72
N ASP A 1081 -3.87 32.87 -11.36
CA ASP A 1081 -2.59 33.38 -11.83
C ASP A 1081 -2.06 32.58 -13.03
N ARG A 1082 -1.34 33.22 -13.95
CA ARG A 1082 -0.81 32.62 -15.19
C ARG A 1082 -1.89 31.99 -16.08
N VAL A 1083 -3.01 32.70 -16.24
CA VAL A 1083 -4.13 32.27 -17.09
C VAL A 1083 -3.96 32.82 -18.50
N SER A 1084 -3.98 31.96 -19.53
CA SER A 1084 -3.82 32.37 -20.93
C SER A 1084 -5.08 32.10 -21.78
N PHE A 1085 -5.36 32.99 -22.72
CA PHE A 1085 -6.44 32.89 -23.70
C PHE A 1085 -5.89 33.18 -25.10
N ALA A 1086 -6.03 32.25 -26.06
CA ALA A 1086 -5.57 32.44 -27.44
C ALA A 1086 -6.70 32.16 -28.46
N ASN A 1087 -7.00 33.13 -29.34
CA ASN A 1087 -8.13 33.05 -30.28
C ASN A 1087 -9.46 32.70 -29.56
N VAL A 1088 -9.72 33.38 -28.43
CA VAL A 1088 -10.95 33.22 -27.65
C VAL A 1088 -11.88 34.42 -27.88
N ARG A 1089 -13.19 34.17 -27.93
CA ARG A 1089 -14.22 35.21 -28.05
C ARG A 1089 -14.95 35.40 -26.72
N PHE A 1090 -15.14 36.64 -26.30
CA PHE A 1090 -15.92 37.01 -25.11
C PHE A 1090 -17.06 37.93 -25.54
N LEU A 1091 -18.29 37.45 -25.42
CA LEU A 1091 -19.50 38.12 -25.92
C LEU A 1091 -20.44 38.47 -24.76
N GLY A 1092 -20.96 39.70 -24.76
CA GLY A 1092 -21.83 40.21 -23.71
C GLY A 1092 -22.18 41.68 -23.97
N ASN A 1093 -22.75 42.35 -22.96
CA ASN A 1093 -23.11 43.77 -23.02
C ASN A 1093 -22.38 44.53 -21.90
N GLN A 1094 -23.07 44.79 -20.77
CA GLN A 1094 -22.45 45.36 -19.60
C GLN A 1094 -21.66 44.31 -18.79
N ASP A 1095 -20.43 44.66 -18.40
CA ASP A 1095 -19.53 43.88 -17.52
C ASP A 1095 -19.06 42.53 -18.15
N THR A 1096 -18.87 42.43 -19.47
CA THR A 1096 -18.54 41.16 -20.18
C THR A 1096 -17.35 40.36 -19.61
N LEU A 1097 -16.19 40.98 -19.36
CA LEU A 1097 -14.96 40.30 -18.95
C LEU A 1097 -14.42 40.84 -17.61
N LEU A 1098 -14.59 40.04 -16.56
CA LEU A 1098 -14.09 40.32 -15.21
C LEU A 1098 -12.70 39.70 -15.00
N THR A 1099 -11.65 40.51 -15.16
CA THR A 1099 -10.28 40.13 -14.82
C THR A 1099 -10.00 40.46 -13.34
N ASN A 1100 -10.52 39.60 -12.47
CA ASN A 1100 -10.69 39.81 -11.03
C ASN A 1100 -9.34 39.87 -10.27
N GLY A 1101 -8.37 39.02 -10.63
CA GLY A 1101 -7.06 38.94 -9.98
C GLY A 1101 -6.06 38.07 -10.75
N GLY A 1102 -4.84 37.93 -10.23
CA GLY A 1102 -3.75 37.18 -10.87
C GLY A 1102 -3.15 37.87 -12.10
N THR A 1103 -2.26 37.15 -12.79
CA THR A 1103 -1.68 37.50 -14.09
C THR A 1103 -2.42 36.81 -15.24
N GLN A 1104 -2.76 37.57 -16.29
CA GLN A 1104 -3.63 37.10 -17.38
C GLN A 1104 -3.12 37.55 -18.75
N TYR A 1105 -3.02 36.62 -19.71
CA TYR A 1105 -2.61 36.91 -21.09
C TYR A 1105 -3.74 36.61 -22.07
N PHE A 1106 -4.19 37.62 -22.82
CA PHE A 1106 -5.18 37.49 -23.89
C PHE A 1106 -4.48 37.77 -25.21
N SER A 1107 -4.43 36.79 -26.11
CA SER A 1107 -3.80 36.87 -27.42
C SER A 1107 -4.80 36.59 -28.54
N GLN A 1108 -4.86 37.47 -29.54
CA GLN A 1108 -5.74 37.30 -30.71
C GLN A 1108 -7.22 37.12 -30.33
N CYS A 1109 -7.62 37.63 -29.16
CA CYS A 1109 -8.98 37.50 -28.65
C CYS A 1109 -9.92 38.51 -29.30
N TYR A 1110 -11.20 38.17 -29.35
CA TYR A 1110 -12.28 39.09 -29.68
C TYR A 1110 -13.11 39.36 -28.42
N ILE A 1111 -13.29 40.62 -28.04
CA ILE A 1111 -14.02 41.00 -26.81
C ILE A 1111 -15.07 42.05 -27.19
N GLU A 1112 -16.35 41.82 -26.89
CA GLU A 1112 -17.42 42.80 -27.12
C GLU A 1112 -18.27 43.12 -25.89
N GLY A 1113 -18.85 44.32 -25.90
CA GLY A 1113 -19.72 44.84 -24.83
C GLY A 1113 -19.96 46.33 -24.94
N ASP A 1114 -20.64 46.92 -23.95
CA ASP A 1114 -20.97 48.35 -23.94
C ASP A 1114 -20.37 49.10 -22.73
N VAL A 1115 -20.77 48.77 -21.51
CA VAL A 1115 -20.35 49.40 -20.26
C VAL A 1115 -19.39 48.51 -19.50
N ASP A 1116 -18.23 49.06 -19.14
CA ASP A 1116 -17.25 48.46 -18.24
C ASP A 1116 -16.84 47.03 -18.65
N PHE A 1117 -16.87 46.75 -19.96
CA PHE A 1117 -16.88 45.37 -20.44
C PHE A 1117 -15.52 44.66 -20.35
N ILE A 1118 -14.46 45.38 -19.95
CA ILE A 1118 -13.20 44.83 -19.43
C ILE A 1118 -12.91 45.48 -18.07
N PHE A 1119 -13.09 44.76 -16.96
CA PHE A 1119 -13.03 45.34 -15.61
C PHE A 1119 -12.42 44.39 -14.57
N GLY A 1120 -12.02 44.93 -13.41
CA GLY A 1120 -11.36 44.16 -12.33
C GLY A 1120 -9.92 44.59 -11.99
N GLY A 1121 -9.31 43.86 -11.06
CA GLY A 1121 -8.04 44.24 -10.41
C GLY A 1121 -6.79 43.50 -10.89
N SER A 1122 -6.91 42.62 -11.89
CA SER A 1122 -5.79 41.80 -12.38
C SER A 1122 -4.64 42.60 -13.02
N ARG A 1123 -3.55 41.87 -13.30
CA ARG A 1123 -2.48 42.31 -14.19
C ARG A 1123 -2.64 41.58 -15.52
N ALA A 1124 -3.25 42.26 -16.48
CA ALA A 1124 -3.69 41.68 -17.74
C ALA A 1124 -3.01 42.32 -18.95
N VAL A 1125 -2.60 41.49 -19.90
CA VAL A 1125 -2.09 41.93 -21.20
C VAL A 1125 -3.06 41.47 -22.28
N PHE A 1126 -3.46 42.38 -23.17
CA PHE A 1126 -4.30 42.11 -24.33
C PHE A 1126 -3.49 42.39 -25.59
N ASP A 1127 -2.93 41.37 -26.22
CA ASP A 1127 -1.99 41.45 -27.35
C ASP A 1127 -2.68 41.00 -28.65
N ASP A 1128 -2.64 41.82 -29.70
CA ASP A 1128 -3.27 41.55 -31.01
C ASP A 1128 -4.80 41.28 -30.92
N CYS A 1129 -5.48 41.86 -29.92
CA CYS A 1129 -6.91 41.66 -29.68
C CYS A 1129 -7.79 42.60 -30.52
N THR A 1130 -8.99 42.14 -30.90
CA THR A 1130 -10.07 42.99 -31.42
C THR A 1130 -11.07 43.26 -30.31
N ILE A 1131 -11.20 44.53 -29.92
CA ILE A 1131 -12.12 45.01 -28.89
C ILE A 1131 -13.26 45.74 -29.62
N HIS A 1132 -14.50 45.33 -29.40
CA HIS A 1132 -15.68 45.80 -30.13
C HIS A 1132 -16.72 46.42 -29.18
N SER A 1133 -16.88 47.74 -29.24
CA SER A 1133 -17.91 48.43 -28.45
C SER A 1133 -19.25 48.42 -29.18
N LEU A 1134 -20.31 47.99 -28.51
CA LEU A 1134 -21.66 47.91 -29.07
C LEU A 1134 -22.41 49.25 -29.01
N ASP A 1135 -23.19 49.57 -30.04
CA ASP A 1135 -24.17 50.66 -30.01
C ASP A 1135 -25.36 50.32 -29.09
N ARG A 1136 -25.54 51.11 -28.03
CA ARG A 1136 -26.68 51.00 -27.12
C ARG A 1136 -27.80 52.01 -27.43
N GLY A 1137 -27.75 52.62 -28.63
CA GLY A 1137 -28.73 53.60 -29.12
C GLY A 1137 -28.53 54.99 -28.55
N SER A 1138 -27.29 55.37 -28.19
CA SER A 1138 -26.98 56.65 -27.55
C SER A 1138 -26.16 57.58 -28.45
N ASP A 1139 -26.67 58.78 -28.73
CA ASP A 1139 -25.94 59.79 -29.51
C ASP A 1139 -24.75 60.41 -28.75
N THR A 1140 -24.52 60.06 -27.48
CA THR A 1140 -23.54 60.77 -26.61
C THR A 1140 -22.66 59.87 -25.75
N ASN A 1141 -23.15 58.69 -25.34
CA ASN A 1141 -22.43 57.77 -24.48
C ASN A 1141 -22.89 56.32 -24.71
N ASN A 1142 -22.11 55.55 -25.46
CA ASN A 1142 -22.33 54.11 -25.67
C ASN A 1142 -21.52 53.23 -24.70
N GLY A 1143 -20.77 53.84 -23.77
CA GLY A 1143 -20.17 53.15 -22.64
C GLY A 1143 -18.65 53.31 -22.55
N TYR A 1144 -18.00 52.30 -21.96
CA TYR A 1144 -16.63 52.37 -21.45
C TYR A 1144 -15.94 51.04 -21.71
N ILE A 1145 -14.78 51.06 -22.37
CA ILE A 1145 -14.02 49.84 -22.65
C ILE A 1145 -13.45 49.25 -21.37
N THR A 1146 -12.78 50.07 -20.55
CA THR A 1146 -12.14 49.60 -19.30
C THR A 1146 -12.73 50.20 -18.03
N ALA A 1147 -12.88 49.36 -17.01
CA ALA A 1147 -13.15 49.77 -15.63
C ALA A 1147 -12.19 49.05 -14.67
N ALA A 1148 -10.90 49.30 -14.85
CA ALA A 1148 -9.86 48.69 -14.03
C ALA A 1148 -9.95 49.13 -12.57
N SER A 1149 -9.56 48.24 -11.66
CA SER A 1149 -9.49 48.44 -10.21
C SER A 1149 -8.19 47.94 -9.60
N THR A 1150 -7.11 47.94 -10.39
CA THR A 1150 -5.76 47.51 -9.99
C THR A 1150 -5.33 48.23 -8.71
N LEU A 1151 -4.77 47.50 -7.75
CA LEU A 1151 -4.29 48.09 -6.50
C LEU A 1151 -3.03 48.96 -6.73
N ILE A 1152 -2.85 50.00 -5.93
CA ILE A 1152 -1.77 50.99 -6.09
C ILE A 1152 -0.37 50.38 -5.90
N GLU A 1153 -0.26 49.35 -5.06
CA GLU A 1153 0.97 48.57 -4.81
C GLU A 1153 1.40 47.70 -5.99
N GLU A 1154 0.48 47.33 -6.89
CA GLU A 1154 0.83 46.61 -8.11
C GLU A 1154 1.36 47.63 -9.15
N PRO A 1155 2.64 47.56 -9.58
CA PRO A 1155 3.26 48.57 -10.44
C PRO A 1155 2.60 48.70 -11.82
N TYR A 1156 1.99 47.63 -12.31
CA TYR A 1156 1.30 47.53 -13.59
C TYR A 1156 -0.14 47.08 -13.38
N GLY A 1157 -1.03 47.44 -14.32
CA GLY A 1157 -2.41 46.95 -14.38
C GLY A 1157 -2.70 46.33 -15.74
N TYR A 1158 -3.55 46.96 -16.54
CA TYR A 1158 -3.85 46.51 -17.90
C TYR A 1158 -2.87 47.10 -18.92
N LEU A 1159 -2.40 46.26 -19.84
CA LEU A 1159 -1.66 46.65 -21.03
C LEU A 1159 -2.43 46.15 -22.27
N ILE A 1160 -3.10 47.06 -22.97
CA ILE A 1160 -3.73 46.80 -24.26
C ILE A 1160 -2.68 47.10 -25.32
N LEU A 1161 -2.18 46.06 -25.98
CA LEU A 1161 -0.97 46.06 -26.81
C LEU A 1161 -1.31 45.60 -28.23
N ASN A 1162 -0.79 46.29 -29.24
CA ASN A 1162 -0.91 45.91 -30.66
C ASN A 1162 -2.36 45.67 -31.16
N SER A 1163 -3.35 46.17 -30.42
CA SER A 1163 -4.76 45.76 -30.54
C SER A 1163 -5.56 46.70 -31.45
N ARG A 1164 -6.85 46.40 -31.66
CA ARG A 1164 -7.77 47.20 -32.47
C ARG A 1164 -9.07 47.47 -31.73
N LEU A 1165 -9.45 48.74 -31.59
CA LEU A 1165 -10.75 49.17 -31.08
C LEU A 1165 -11.70 49.42 -32.25
N THR A 1166 -12.82 48.72 -32.27
CA THR A 1166 -13.87 48.77 -33.30
C THR A 1166 -15.24 49.01 -32.66
N SER A 1167 -16.23 49.45 -33.43
CA SER A 1167 -17.58 49.68 -32.93
C SER A 1167 -18.55 49.88 -34.09
N ASP A 1168 -19.83 49.60 -33.88
CA ASP A 1168 -20.95 50.06 -34.71
C ASP A 1168 -21.58 51.38 -34.21
N ALA A 1169 -21.18 51.87 -33.02
CA ALA A 1169 -21.67 53.09 -32.41
C ALA A 1169 -21.22 54.39 -33.12
N PRO A 1170 -21.96 55.51 -32.96
CA PRO A 1170 -21.59 56.80 -33.53
C PRO A 1170 -20.23 57.34 -33.05
N ALA A 1171 -19.60 58.17 -33.87
CA ALA A 1171 -18.31 58.78 -33.59
C ALA A 1171 -18.30 59.60 -32.29
N GLY A 1172 -17.23 59.51 -31.50
CA GLY A 1172 -17.04 60.25 -30.25
C GLY A 1172 -18.03 59.90 -29.13
N THR A 1173 -18.58 58.68 -29.09
CA THR A 1173 -19.56 58.23 -28.09
C THR A 1173 -19.03 57.24 -27.04
N VAL A 1174 -17.84 56.68 -27.21
CA VAL A 1174 -17.27 55.66 -26.30
C VAL A 1174 -16.04 56.19 -25.56
N TYR A 1175 -15.91 55.83 -24.28
CA TYR A 1175 -14.74 56.11 -23.45
C TYR A 1175 -13.74 54.94 -23.45
N LEU A 1176 -12.44 55.23 -23.38
CA LEU A 1176 -11.41 54.20 -23.14
C LEU A 1176 -11.54 53.60 -21.73
N GLY A 1177 -11.97 54.39 -20.74
CA GLY A 1177 -12.30 53.82 -19.43
C GLY A 1177 -12.59 54.81 -18.30
N ARG A 1178 -12.75 54.24 -17.10
CA ARG A 1178 -13.03 54.96 -15.85
C ARG A 1178 -12.48 54.19 -14.63
N PRO A 1179 -12.12 54.87 -13.52
CA PRO A 1179 -11.47 54.20 -12.39
C PRO A 1179 -12.49 53.47 -11.51
N TRP A 1180 -12.51 52.15 -11.53
CA TRP A 1180 -13.39 51.40 -10.63
C TRP A 1180 -12.76 51.23 -9.25
N HIS A 1181 -13.50 51.65 -8.23
CA HIS A 1181 -13.18 51.42 -6.82
C HIS A 1181 -14.20 50.43 -6.22
N PRO A 1182 -13.92 49.10 -6.25
CA PRO A 1182 -14.83 48.07 -5.74
C PRO A 1182 -15.20 48.37 -4.28
N SER A 1183 -16.49 48.44 -3.99
CA SER A 1183 -17.03 48.79 -2.67
C SER A 1183 -16.45 50.09 -2.05
N GLY A 1184 -15.94 51.01 -2.89
CA GLY A 1184 -15.30 52.24 -2.45
C GLY A 1184 -13.86 52.09 -1.92
N ASN A 1185 -13.17 50.98 -2.22
CA ASN A 1185 -11.77 50.77 -1.82
C ASN A 1185 -10.85 51.91 -2.33
N PRO A 1186 -10.25 52.74 -1.46
CA PRO A 1186 -9.43 53.87 -1.89
C PRO A 1186 -8.07 53.44 -2.49
N ASN A 1187 -7.62 52.21 -2.25
CA ASN A 1187 -6.33 51.71 -2.76
C ASN A 1187 -6.42 51.13 -4.18
N ALA A 1188 -7.63 50.98 -4.72
CA ALA A 1188 -7.89 50.50 -6.09
C ALA A 1188 -7.62 51.61 -7.13
N ILE A 1189 -6.36 52.04 -7.24
CA ILE A 1189 -5.93 53.07 -8.19
C ILE A 1189 -5.67 52.44 -9.56
N ALA A 1190 -6.76 52.33 -10.33
CA ALA A 1190 -6.85 51.81 -11.69
C ALA A 1190 -5.61 52.13 -12.54
N SER A 1191 -5.06 51.13 -13.24
CA SER A 1191 -3.93 51.32 -14.15
C SER A 1191 -4.20 50.67 -15.50
N VAL A 1192 -4.11 51.47 -16.56
CA VAL A 1192 -4.42 51.05 -17.94
C VAL A 1192 -3.50 51.77 -18.90
N VAL A 1193 -2.82 51.03 -19.77
CA VAL A 1193 -2.03 51.57 -20.88
C VAL A 1193 -2.55 51.00 -22.19
N PHE A 1194 -2.91 51.89 -23.13
CA PHE A 1194 -3.13 51.52 -24.53
C PHE A 1194 -1.86 51.81 -25.34
N MET A 1195 -1.25 50.77 -25.89
CA MET A 1195 0.04 50.79 -26.57
C MET A 1195 -0.08 50.22 -27.98
N ASN A 1196 0.47 50.93 -28.98
CA ASN A 1196 0.48 50.53 -30.40
C ASN A 1196 -0.92 50.12 -30.94
N THR A 1197 -1.99 50.66 -30.36
CA THR A 1197 -3.37 50.21 -30.61
C THR A 1197 -4.05 51.11 -31.64
N GLU A 1198 -4.77 50.51 -32.59
CA GLU A 1198 -5.57 51.25 -33.58
C GLU A 1198 -6.97 51.56 -33.03
N MET A 1199 -7.34 52.83 -32.97
CA MET A 1199 -8.57 53.33 -32.36
C MET A 1199 -9.56 53.86 -33.42
N GLY A 1200 -10.73 53.23 -33.52
CA GLY A 1200 -11.80 53.70 -34.39
C GLY A 1200 -12.45 55.03 -33.94
N PRO A 1201 -13.23 55.69 -34.82
CA PRO A 1201 -13.78 57.04 -34.58
C PRO A 1201 -14.83 57.13 -33.47
N HIS A 1202 -15.31 56.00 -32.93
CA HIS A 1202 -16.24 55.96 -31.80
C HIS A 1202 -15.61 56.45 -30.48
N ILE A 1203 -14.27 56.41 -30.35
CA ILE A 1203 -13.56 56.88 -29.15
C ILE A 1203 -13.64 58.41 -29.02
N LYS A 1204 -13.84 58.87 -27.78
CA LYS A 1204 -13.92 60.30 -27.43
C LYS A 1204 -12.55 61.01 -27.45
N ASP A 1205 -12.61 62.31 -27.77
CA ASP A 1205 -11.48 63.25 -27.56
C ASP A 1205 -11.11 63.38 -26.07
N GLU A 1206 -12.10 63.29 -25.17
CA GLU A 1206 -11.96 63.15 -23.72
C GLU A 1206 -12.31 61.68 -23.34
N PRO A 1207 -11.36 60.73 -23.43
CA PRO A 1207 -11.66 59.29 -23.37
C PRO A 1207 -11.73 58.71 -21.96
N TRP A 1208 -11.44 59.50 -20.92
CA TRP A 1208 -11.48 59.08 -19.52
C TRP A 1208 -12.55 59.85 -18.76
N THR A 1209 -13.28 59.18 -17.87
CA THR A 1209 -14.29 59.81 -17.01
C THR A 1209 -14.21 59.33 -15.57
N ASP A 1210 -14.72 60.15 -14.65
CA ASP A 1210 -14.88 59.82 -13.24
C ASP A 1210 -15.93 58.68 -13.05
N MET A 1211 -15.80 57.92 -11.96
CA MET A 1211 -16.74 56.85 -11.58
C MET A 1211 -17.03 56.90 -10.09
N SER A 1212 -18.32 56.86 -9.71
CA SER A 1212 -18.77 56.76 -8.30
C SER A 1212 -18.18 57.79 -7.32
N GLY A 1213 -17.73 58.95 -7.83
CA GLY A 1213 -17.11 60.03 -7.04
C GLY A 1213 -15.58 60.04 -7.03
N PHE A 1214 -14.91 59.05 -7.63
CA PHE A 1214 -13.47 58.98 -7.81
C PHE A 1214 -13.06 59.55 -9.17
N SER A 1215 -11.99 60.36 -9.22
CA SER A 1215 -11.61 61.04 -10.45
C SER A 1215 -10.62 60.26 -11.30
N TRP A 1216 -10.84 60.25 -12.62
CA TRP A 1216 -9.89 59.62 -13.56
C TRP A 1216 -8.49 60.25 -13.52
N LYS A 1217 -8.38 61.49 -13.03
CA LYS A 1217 -7.10 62.21 -12.88
C LYS A 1217 -6.21 61.65 -11.77
N GLU A 1218 -6.77 60.85 -10.86
CA GLU A 1218 -6.05 60.15 -9.80
C GLU A 1218 -5.64 58.73 -10.24
N ALA A 1219 -6.15 58.26 -11.39
CA ALA A 1219 -5.83 56.97 -11.96
C ALA A 1219 -4.52 56.98 -12.78
N ARG A 1220 -3.96 55.78 -12.99
CA ARG A 1220 -2.74 55.53 -13.76
C ARG A 1220 -3.06 55.17 -15.20
N PHE A 1221 -3.76 56.07 -15.89
CA PHE A 1221 -4.12 55.93 -17.30
C PHE A 1221 -3.09 56.59 -18.21
N ALA A 1222 -2.68 55.89 -19.29
CA ALA A 1222 -1.78 56.44 -20.30
C ALA A 1222 -1.94 55.76 -21.68
N GLU A 1223 -1.31 56.38 -22.67
CA GLU A 1223 -1.31 55.94 -24.06
C GLU A 1223 0.11 56.01 -24.66
N TYR A 1224 0.40 55.18 -25.66
CA TYR A 1224 1.68 55.23 -26.38
C TYR A 1224 1.55 54.73 -27.83
N LYS A 1225 1.90 55.60 -28.80
CA LYS A 1225 1.96 55.30 -30.24
C LYS A 1225 0.68 54.64 -30.80
N ASN A 1226 -0.47 54.98 -30.24
CA ASN A 1226 -1.78 54.60 -30.79
C ASN A 1226 -2.03 55.30 -32.14
N THR A 1227 -2.89 54.71 -32.97
CA THR A 1227 -3.19 55.18 -34.33
C THR A 1227 -4.69 55.14 -34.62
N GLY A 1228 -5.14 55.64 -35.77
CA GLY A 1228 -6.56 55.69 -36.14
C GLY A 1228 -7.25 57.01 -35.74
N GLU A 1229 -8.50 57.19 -36.17
CA GLU A 1229 -9.26 58.44 -36.00
C GLU A 1229 -9.58 58.75 -34.51
N GLY A 1230 -9.73 57.71 -33.68
CA GLY A 1230 -9.96 57.85 -32.23
C GLY A 1230 -8.70 58.10 -31.40
N ALA A 1231 -7.50 58.13 -32.00
CA ALA A 1231 -6.21 58.30 -31.31
C ALA A 1231 -5.71 59.76 -31.36
N VAL A 1232 -6.56 60.71 -30.96
CA VAL A 1232 -6.15 62.12 -30.83
C VAL A 1232 -5.20 62.32 -29.65
N VAL A 1233 -4.30 63.31 -29.74
CA VAL A 1233 -3.38 63.67 -28.65
C VAL A 1233 -3.74 65.05 -28.12
N ASN A 1234 -4.09 65.13 -26.84
CA ASN A 1234 -4.51 66.37 -26.17
C ASN A 1234 -4.21 66.32 -24.65
N GLU A 1235 -4.58 67.38 -23.92
CA GLU A 1235 -4.33 67.53 -22.48
C GLU A 1235 -5.09 66.54 -21.57
N PHE A 1236 -6.09 65.83 -22.10
CA PHE A 1236 -6.85 64.81 -21.39
C PHE A 1236 -6.27 63.39 -21.58
N ARG A 1237 -5.24 63.22 -22.41
CA ARG A 1237 -4.73 61.92 -22.88
C ARG A 1237 -3.23 61.79 -22.63
N LYS A 1238 -2.86 61.44 -21.38
CA LYS A 1238 -1.45 61.28 -20.96
C LYS A 1238 -0.72 60.32 -21.92
N GLN A 1239 0.34 60.80 -22.55
CA GLN A 1239 1.25 59.97 -23.35
C GLN A 1239 2.41 59.49 -22.47
N LEU A 1240 2.87 58.25 -22.68
CA LEU A 1240 4.14 57.76 -22.14
C LEU A 1240 5.33 58.27 -22.98
N THR A 1241 6.48 58.43 -22.34
CA THR A 1241 7.78 58.57 -23.01
C THR A 1241 8.25 57.24 -23.61
N ASP A 1242 9.26 57.27 -24.49
CA ASP A 1242 9.87 56.05 -25.02
C ASP A 1242 10.52 55.21 -23.89
N GLU A 1243 11.09 55.87 -22.88
CA GLU A 1243 11.66 55.24 -21.69
C GLU A 1243 10.59 54.64 -20.76
N GLU A 1244 9.50 55.35 -20.47
CA GLU A 1244 8.38 54.78 -19.69
C GLU A 1244 7.74 53.59 -20.42
N ALA A 1245 7.57 53.68 -21.74
CA ALA A 1245 6.95 52.61 -22.54
C ALA A 1245 7.82 51.34 -22.59
N ALA A 1246 9.15 51.46 -22.52
CA ALA A 1246 10.07 50.32 -22.50
C ALA A 1246 9.91 49.42 -21.26
N GLU A 1247 9.38 49.95 -20.16
CA GLU A 1247 9.10 49.19 -18.94
C GLU A 1247 7.77 48.39 -19.03
N TRP A 1248 6.86 48.75 -19.94
CA TRP A 1248 5.58 48.06 -20.15
C TRP A 1248 5.72 46.87 -21.12
N THR A 1249 6.51 45.87 -20.72
CA THR A 1249 6.64 44.60 -21.44
C THR A 1249 5.62 43.57 -20.97
N VAL A 1250 5.37 42.54 -21.79
CA VAL A 1250 4.50 41.39 -21.42
C VAL A 1250 4.98 40.75 -20.12
N GLU A 1251 6.27 40.41 -20.05
CA GLU A 1251 6.93 39.81 -18.88
C GLU A 1251 6.82 40.71 -17.63
N ASN A 1252 7.09 42.02 -17.75
CA ASN A 1252 6.99 42.95 -16.62
C ASN A 1252 5.56 43.05 -16.09
N VAL A 1253 4.56 43.17 -16.96
CA VAL A 1253 3.15 43.19 -16.54
C VAL A 1253 2.76 41.86 -15.90
N LEU A 1254 3.23 40.73 -16.42
CA LEU A 1254 2.91 39.37 -15.95
C LEU A 1254 3.89 38.83 -14.89
N LYS A 1255 4.58 39.70 -14.13
CA LYS A 1255 5.43 39.32 -12.97
C LYS A 1255 6.57 38.32 -13.30
N GLY A 1256 7.11 38.36 -14.52
CA GLY A 1256 8.16 37.44 -14.98
C GLY A 1256 7.64 36.20 -15.71
N TRP A 1257 6.32 36.04 -15.84
CA TRP A 1257 5.75 34.96 -16.64
C TRP A 1257 5.83 35.28 -18.14
N ASP A 1258 6.41 34.37 -18.92
CA ASP A 1258 6.37 34.37 -20.37
C ASP A 1258 5.30 33.39 -20.88
N PRO A 1259 4.12 33.87 -21.30
CA PRO A 1259 3.05 33.01 -21.81
C PRO A 1259 3.40 32.33 -23.15
N LYS A 1260 4.42 32.80 -23.87
CA LYS A 1260 4.80 32.29 -25.21
C LYS A 1260 5.80 31.12 -25.15
N GLN A 1261 6.29 30.76 -23.95
CA GLN A 1261 7.03 29.51 -23.73
C GLN A 1261 6.12 28.28 -23.57
N ALA A 1262 4.79 28.48 -23.51
CA ALA A 1262 3.77 27.42 -23.35
C ALA A 1262 2.89 27.23 -24.62
N GLU A 1263 3.35 27.71 -25.78
CA GLU A 1263 2.73 27.53 -27.10
C GLU A 1263 3.47 26.53 -28.00
#